data_AF-A0A803YRP7-F1
#
_entry.id   AF-A0A803YRP7-F1
#
_cell.length_a   1.000
_cell.length_b   1.000
_cell.length_c   1.000
_cell.angle_alpha   90.00
_cell.angle_beta   90.00
_cell.angle_gamma   90.00
#
_symmetry.space_group_name_H-M   'P 1'
#
loop_
_entity.id
_entity.type
_entity.pdbx_description
1 polymer ?
#
loop_
_entity_poly.entity_id
_entity_poly.type
_entity_poly.pdbx_seq_one_letter_code
_entity_poly.pdbx_strand_id
1 'polypeptide(L)'
;MCYNSYFRQPLNILYSSKKQQKSSDSNGEVTEEAEALIIKPSQRSSEASLSKVLYKTFGPYFLMSFLFKAAHDLLMFAGPEILKLLINFVNNKSAPNWQGYFYTGLLFVCACLQTLILHQYFHICFVTGMRLKTAIVGVIYRKALVITNSARKTSTVGEIVNLMSVDAQRFMDLATYINMIWSAPLQVILALYLLWQNLGPSVLAGVAVMILLVPVNAVMAMKTKTYQVAQMKSKDNRIKLMNEILNGIKVLKLYAWELAFREKVLEIRQKELKVLKKSAYLAAVGTFTWVCAPFLVALSTFAVYVKMDENNILDAQKAFVSLALFNILRFPLNILPMVISSIVEASVSLKRLRVFLSHEELDPDSIIRGPITNAEGSIVVKNATFSWSKTDPPALNSINFTVPEGSLIAVVGQVGCGKSSLLSALLGEMDKKEGYVVVKGSIAYVPQQAWIQNATLEDNIIFGREMNESRYKRVIEACALLPDLEILPMGDRTEIGEKGVNLSGGQKQRVSLARAVYCNADTYLFDDPLSAVDAHVGKHIFEKVIGPKGILKNKTRVLVTHAVNYLPQMDTILVMTDGEISEMGSYQELLKQDGAFAEFLRTYANAEQNMESSDSDSSLERTIQPLETDANSPSGKEGRPVENGVLVNEAPGKLMHRQLSNSSTYSRETGKSQHQSSTADLQKPLAEKNSWKLTEADTAKTGRVKATVYWEYMKAIGLYISFLSIFLFMCNHIASLASNYWLSLWTDDPVVNGTQQYTNVRLGVYGALGISQGIAVFGYSMAVSIGGIFASRHLHLDLLHNVLRSPMSFFERTPSGNLVNRFSKEIDTIDSTIPPIIKMFMGSTFNVIGACIIILLATPIAAVIIPPLGLVYLLVQRFYVATSRQLKRLESVSRSPVYSHFNETLLGVSVIRAFEEQKRFIKQNDIKVDENQKAYYPSIVANRWLAVRLEFVGNCIVLFAALFAVIARNKLSPGLVGLSVSYSLQITAYLNWLVRMTSDLETNIVAVERVKEYAEMEKEAEWSIEEAAPANTWPEEGKVEFRGFGLRYREDLDLVLKNINITINGGEKIGIVGRTGAGKSSLTLGLFRINEAAEGEIIIDGINIAKIGLHDLRFKITIIPQDPILFSGSLRMNLDPFDQHSDEDIWRSLELAHLKNFVSSLPDKLNHECSEGGENLSVGQRQLVCLARALLRKSKILVLDEATAAVDLETDNLIQSTIKSQFEECTVLTIAHRLNTIMDYTRVLVLDRGEVVECDSPDNLLQAKGLFYSMAKDSGLA
;
A
#
# COMPACT_ATOMS: atom_id res chain seq x y z
N MET A 1 16.69 -43.52 0.18
CA MET A 1 16.55 -42.27 0.97
C MET A 1 17.63 -41.21 0.70
N CYS A 2 18.51 -41.36 -0.31
CA CYS A 2 19.76 -40.57 -0.40
C CYS A 2 19.76 -39.50 -1.51
N TYR A 3 18.74 -38.64 -1.60
CA TYR A 3 18.60 -37.67 -2.72
C TYR A 3 18.19 -36.23 -2.30
N ASN A 4 18.32 -35.86 -1.02
CA ASN A 4 17.85 -34.58 -0.47
C ASN A 4 18.97 -33.60 -0.04
N SER A 5 20.25 -33.95 -0.17
CA SER A 5 21.38 -33.17 0.39
C SER A 5 21.76 -31.92 -0.43
N TYR A 6 21.75 -32.02 -1.77
CA TYR A 6 22.36 -31.00 -2.65
C TYR A 6 21.58 -29.68 -2.83
N PHE A 7 20.36 -29.55 -2.29
CA PHE A 7 19.48 -28.39 -2.53
C PHE A 7 19.40 -27.40 -1.35
N ARG A 8 20.45 -27.28 -0.53
CA ARG A 8 20.48 -26.47 0.71
C ARG A 8 21.40 -25.22 0.62
N GLN A 9 21.13 -24.33 -0.33
CA GLN A 9 21.51 -22.91 -0.19
C GLN A 9 20.30 -22.02 -0.51
N PRO A 10 19.93 -21.06 0.36
CA PRO A 10 19.05 -19.97 -0.04
C PRO A 10 19.77 -19.08 -1.08
N LEU A 11 19.00 -18.45 -1.97
CA LEU A 11 19.49 -17.64 -3.08
C LEU A 11 19.99 -16.25 -2.63
N ASN A 12 21.06 -16.24 -1.82
CA ASN A 12 21.77 -15.02 -1.43
C ASN A 12 22.81 -14.58 -2.48
N ILE A 13 23.12 -15.44 -3.46
CA ILE A 13 24.05 -15.16 -4.56
C ILE A 13 23.24 -14.73 -5.79
N LEU A 14 22.87 -13.46 -5.84
CA LEU A 14 22.31 -12.82 -7.03
C LEU A 14 23.44 -12.31 -7.91
N TYR A 15 23.41 -12.65 -9.21
CA TYR A 15 24.40 -12.17 -10.17
C TYR A 15 24.29 -10.65 -10.33
N SER A 16 25.43 -9.96 -10.37
CA SER A 16 25.50 -8.61 -10.92
C SER A 16 24.95 -8.62 -12.35
N SER A 17 24.19 -7.59 -12.72
CA SER A 17 23.76 -7.38 -14.10
C SER A 17 24.99 -7.39 -15.04
N LYS A 18 24.85 -8.04 -16.20
CA LYS A 18 25.94 -8.14 -17.17
C LYS A 18 26.32 -6.75 -17.69
N LYS A 19 27.44 -6.22 -17.21
CA LYS A 19 28.14 -5.13 -17.90
C LYS A 19 28.55 -5.67 -19.28
N GLN A 20 27.97 -5.10 -20.34
CA GLN A 20 28.58 -5.17 -21.65
C GLN A 20 29.94 -4.41 -21.58
N GLN A 21 30.84 -4.71 -22.51
CA GLN A 21 32.29 -4.56 -22.29
C GLN A 21 32.71 -3.19 -21.75
N LYS A 22 33.32 -3.17 -20.56
CA LYS A 22 34.10 -2.03 -20.08
C LYS A 22 35.27 -1.76 -21.03
N SER A 23 35.20 -0.70 -21.83
CA SER A 23 36.35 0.17 -22.04
C SER A 23 36.60 1.03 -20.78
N SER A 24 37.70 1.76 -20.73
CA SER A 24 38.23 2.37 -19.50
C SER A 24 37.48 3.61 -18.97
N ASP A 25 36.66 4.26 -19.80
CA ASP A 25 36.29 5.67 -19.60
C ASP A 25 34.81 5.92 -19.24
N SER A 26 33.94 4.89 -19.26
CA SER A 26 32.50 5.09 -19.07
C SER A 26 32.05 5.18 -17.60
N ASN A 27 32.15 6.39 -17.04
CA ASN A 27 31.22 6.86 -16.00
C ASN A 27 29.88 7.37 -16.60
N GLY A 28 29.74 7.40 -17.93
CA GLY A 28 28.69 8.14 -18.64
C GLY A 28 27.49 7.36 -19.20
N GLU A 29 27.56 6.06 -19.49
CA GLU A 29 26.57 5.40 -20.38
C GLU A 29 25.13 5.32 -19.83
N VAL A 30 24.94 5.14 -18.51
CA VAL A 30 23.58 5.11 -17.89
C VAL A 30 23.01 6.53 -17.77
N THR A 31 23.86 7.52 -17.56
CA THR A 31 23.50 8.93 -17.74
C THR A 31 23.13 9.19 -19.19
N GLU A 32 23.87 8.74 -20.20
CA GLU A 32 23.55 8.96 -21.62
C GLU A 32 22.19 8.37 -22.06
N GLU A 33 21.77 7.18 -21.62
CA GLU A 33 20.41 6.68 -21.96
C GLU A 33 19.28 7.54 -21.34
N ALA A 34 19.51 8.12 -20.15
CA ALA A 34 18.54 9.01 -19.48
C ALA A 34 18.64 10.47 -19.96
N GLU A 35 19.83 10.94 -20.31
CA GLU A 35 20.13 12.27 -20.82
C GLU A 35 19.79 12.38 -22.31
N ALA A 36 19.83 11.30 -23.09
CA ALA A 36 19.27 11.28 -24.45
C ALA A 36 17.74 11.48 -24.49
N LEU A 37 17.05 11.29 -23.36
CA LEU A 37 15.63 11.62 -23.17
C LEU A 37 15.39 13.08 -22.73
N ILE A 38 16.44 13.81 -22.31
CA ILE A 38 16.36 15.16 -21.69
C ILE A 38 17.06 16.21 -22.57
N ILE A 39 18.27 15.92 -23.05
CA ILE A 39 19.17 16.83 -23.76
C ILE A 39 18.91 16.79 -25.27
N LYS A 40 17.86 17.51 -25.71
CA LYS A 40 17.93 18.23 -27.00
C LYS A 40 17.06 19.49 -27.12
N PRO A 41 17.23 20.50 -26.26
CA PRO A 41 16.61 21.83 -26.41
C PRO A 41 17.33 22.69 -27.47
N SER A 42 17.45 22.20 -28.71
CA SER A 42 17.96 23.01 -29.83
C SER A 42 16.80 23.72 -30.55
N GLN A 43 16.48 24.93 -30.09
CA GLN A 43 15.66 26.01 -30.71
C GLN A 43 14.56 25.64 -31.75
N ARG A 44 13.35 26.17 -31.48
CA ARG A 44 12.15 26.30 -32.36
C ARG A 44 11.11 25.15 -32.36
N SER A 45 10.01 25.44 -31.68
CA SER A 45 8.63 25.22 -32.17
C SER A 45 8.23 23.85 -32.74
N SER A 46 8.63 22.76 -32.09
CA SER A 46 8.05 21.44 -32.34
C SER A 46 7.94 20.65 -31.04
N GLU A 47 6.80 19.99 -30.80
CA GLU A 47 6.57 19.24 -29.56
C GLU A 47 7.56 18.07 -29.43
N ALA A 48 8.29 18.01 -28.31
CA ALA A 48 9.20 16.91 -28.01
C ALA A 48 8.41 15.59 -27.83
N SER A 49 8.41 14.77 -28.88
CA SER A 49 7.67 13.50 -28.91
C SER A 49 8.42 12.40 -28.15
N LEU A 50 8.06 12.19 -26.89
CA LEU A 50 8.63 11.16 -26.01
C LEU A 50 8.64 9.75 -26.66
N SER A 51 7.55 9.38 -27.35
CA SER A 51 7.49 8.10 -28.09
C SER A 51 8.53 8.01 -29.22
N LYS A 52 8.83 9.12 -29.91
CA LYS A 52 9.86 9.17 -30.97
C LYS A 52 11.27 8.95 -30.41
N VAL A 53 11.53 9.29 -29.15
CA VAL A 53 12.81 8.99 -28.48
C VAL A 53 12.84 7.54 -27.99
N LEU A 54 11.77 7.05 -27.36
CA LEU A 54 11.65 5.66 -26.91
C LEU A 54 11.82 4.66 -28.07
N TYR A 55 11.18 4.92 -29.22
CA TYR A 55 11.34 4.10 -30.43
C TYR A 55 12.74 4.18 -31.04
N LYS A 56 13.49 5.28 -30.86
CA LYS A 56 14.88 5.38 -31.34
C LYS A 56 15.88 4.66 -30.45
N THR A 57 15.72 4.79 -29.13
CA THR A 57 16.66 4.22 -28.14
C THR A 57 16.51 2.71 -28.05
N PHE A 58 15.28 2.21 -27.89
CA PHE A 58 15.03 0.78 -27.70
C PHE A 58 14.72 0.03 -29.01
N GLY A 59 14.40 0.75 -30.09
CA GLY A 59 14.04 0.19 -31.39
C GLY A 59 15.05 -0.78 -32.01
N PRO A 60 16.37 -0.48 -32.06
CA PRO A 60 17.35 -1.35 -32.71
C PRO A 60 17.42 -2.77 -32.12
N TYR A 61 17.39 -2.88 -30.78
CA TYR A 61 17.34 -4.18 -30.10
C TYR A 61 15.96 -4.85 -30.24
N PHE A 62 14.88 -4.05 -30.17
CA PHE A 62 13.52 -4.56 -30.30
C PHE A 62 13.16 -5.05 -31.71
N LEU A 63 13.79 -4.52 -32.77
CA LEU A 63 13.53 -4.91 -34.16
C LEU A 63 13.74 -6.41 -34.39
N MET A 64 14.72 -7.03 -33.70
CA MET A 64 14.95 -8.47 -33.78
C MET A 64 13.73 -9.30 -33.36
N SER A 65 12.85 -8.78 -32.50
CA SER A 65 11.61 -9.47 -32.12
C SER A 65 10.64 -9.64 -33.30
N PHE A 66 10.63 -8.73 -34.28
CA PHE A 66 9.82 -8.87 -35.49
C PHE A 66 10.28 -10.07 -36.32
N LEU A 67 11.59 -10.21 -36.53
CA LEU A 67 12.17 -11.31 -37.30
C LEU A 67 11.88 -12.68 -36.66
N PHE A 68 12.12 -12.81 -35.35
CA PHE A 68 11.78 -14.05 -34.64
C PHE A 68 10.27 -14.34 -34.65
N LYS A 69 9.41 -13.32 -34.51
CA LYS A 69 7.95 -13.54 -34.53
C LYS A 69 7.44 -13.97 -35.91
N ALA A 70 7.96 -13.36 -36.99
CA ALA A 70 7.59 -13.74 -38.35
C ALA A 70 8.05 -15.16 -38.69
N ALA A 71 9.29 -15.53 -38.31
CA ALA A 71 9.80 -16.90 -38.47
C ALA A 71 8.99 -17.93 -37.66
N HIS A 72 8.61 -17.60 -36.42
CA HIS A 72 7.70 -18.43 -35.63
C HIS A 72 6.36 -18.66 -36.33
N ASP A 73 5.75 -17.60 -36.86
CA ASP A 73 4.39 -17.68 -37.41
C ASP A 73 4.35 -18.51 -38.69
N LEU A 74 5.39 -18.48 -39.53
CA LEU A 74 5.53 -19.40 -40.66
C LEU A 74 5.69 -20.86 -40.21
N LEU A 75 6.52 -21.13 -39.19
CA LEU A 75 6.70 -22.48 -38.63
C LEU A 75 5.41 -23.02 -37.97
N MET A 76 4.60 -22.15 -37.36
CA MET A 76 3.34 -22.53 -36.71
C MET A 76 2.33 -23.14 -37.70
N PHE A 77 2.33 -22.70 -38.96
CA PHE A 77 1.49 -23.27 -40.03
C PHE A 77 2.10 -24.47 -40.76
N ALA A 78 3.40 -24.72 -40.59
CA ALA A 78 4.03 -25.93 -41.14
C ALA A 78 3.51 -27.21 -40.45
N GLY A 79 3.18 -27.16 -39.16
CA GLY A 79 2.65 -28.30 -38.40
C GLY A 79 1.39 -28.93 -39.02
N PRO A 80 0.30 -28.17 -39.25
CA PRO A 80 -0.91 -28.66 -39.92
C PRO A 80 -0.68 -29.22 -41.33
N GLU A 81 0.20 -28.64 -42.14
CA GLU A 81 0.49 -29.15 -43.50
C GLU A 81 1.36 -30.42 -43.47
N ILE A 82 2.28 -30.57 -42.50
CA ILE A 82 2.99 -31.84 -42.30
C ILE A 82 2.03 -32.93 -41.78
N LEU A 83 1.07 -32.58 -40.92
CA LEU A 83 0.00 -33.48 -40.47
C LEU A 83 -0.89 -33.95 -41.63
N LYS A 84 -1.26 -33.05 -42.54
CA LYS A 84 -2.01 -33.33 -43.78
C LYS A 84 -1.29 -34.40 -44.64
N LEU A 85 0.02 -34.21 -44.87
CA LEU A 85 0.86 -35.17 -45.59
C LEU A 85 0.98 -36.52 -44.85
N LEU A 86 1.09 -36.49 -43.52
CA LEU A 86 1.17 -37.70 -42.69
C LEU A 86 -0.12 -38.54 -42.72
N ILE A 87 -1.30 -37.91 -42.65
CA ILE A 87 -2.61 -38.58 -42.75
C ILE A 87 -2.78 -39.21 -44.14
N ASN A 88 -2.43 -38.47 -45.21
CA ASN A 88 -2.47 -38.97 -46.58
C ASN A 88 -1.52 -40.17 -46.79
N PHE A 89 -0.30 -40.12 -46.24
CA PHE A 89 0.66 -41.23 -46.24
C PHE A 89 0.14 -42.49 -45.53
N VAL A 90 -0.63 -42.34 -44.45
CA VAL A 90 -1.24 -43.49 -43.73
C VAL A 90 -2.34 -44.14 -44.57
N ASN A 91 -3.10 -43.35 -45.35
CA ASN A 91 -4.12 -43.86 -46.26
C ASN A 91 -3.49 -44.59 -47.48
N ASN A 92 -2.39 -44.04 -48.02
CA ASN A 92 -1.69 -44.61 -49.19
C ASN A 92 -0.79 -45.81 -48.81
N LYS A 93 -1.39 -47.01 -48.77
CA LYS A 93 -0.70 -48.29 -48.51
C LYS A 93 0.46 -48.61 -49.46
N SER A 94 0.46 -48.04 -50.66
CA SER A 94 1.55 -48.14 -51.66
C SER A 94 2.78 -47.28 -51.33
N ALA A 95 2.67 -46.28 -50.44
CA ALA A 95 3.76 -45.36 -50.14
C ALA A 95 4.88 -46.04 -49.31
N PRO A 96 6.17 -45.77 -49.59
CA PRO A 96 7.29 -46.44 -48.94
C PRO A 96 7.51 -45.94 -47.50
N ASN A 97 7.81 -46.87 -46.57
CA ASN A 97 7.86 -46.58 -45.12
C ASN A 97 8.78 -45.41 -44.73
N TRP A 98 9.88 -45.18 -45.47
CA TRP A 98 10.81 -44.07 -45.21
C TRP A 98 10.16 -42.69 -45.31
N GLN A 99 9.15 -42.53 -46.17
CA GLN A 99 8.44 -41.26 -46.37
C GLN A 99 7.65 -40.87 -45.11
N GLY A 100 7.03 -41.85 -44.43
CA GLY A 100 6.38 -41.64 -43.14
C GLY A 100 7.37 -41.22 -42.06
N TYR A 101 8.51 -41.91 -41.95
CA TYR A 101 9.57 -41.54 -41.00
C TYR A 101 10.17 -40.15 -41.28
N PHE A 102 10.30 -39.77 -42.57
CA PHE A 102 10.71 -38.43 -42.96
C PHE A 102 9.72 -37.36 -42.48
N TYR A 103 8.40 -37.56 -42.66
CA TYR A 103 7.39 -36.62 -42.17
C TYR A 103 7.37 -36.52 -40.64
N THR A 104 7.54 -37.61 -39.89
CA THR A 104 7.61 -37.54 -38.42
C THR A 104 8.87 -36.84 -37.90
N GLY A 105 10.02 -37.07 -38.55
CA GLY A 105 11.26 -36.34 -38.27
C GLY A 105 11.16 -34.85 -38.59
N LEU A 106 10.58 -34.49 -39.74
CA LEU A 106 10.36 -33.11 -40.16
C LEU A 106 9.43 -32.36 -39.18
N LEU A 107 8.33 -33.01 -38.75
CA LEU A 107 7.41 -32.44 -37.75
C LEU A 107 8.13 -32.10 -36.43
N PHE A 108 8.98 -33.01 -35.95
CA PHE A 108 9.75 -32.81 -34.72
C PHE A 108 10.79 -31.68 -34.83
N VAL A 109 11.51 -31.61 -35.96
CA VAL A 109 12.49 -30.54 -36.23
C VAL A 109 11.79 -29.17 -36.31
N CYS A 110 10.68 -29.06 -37.05
CA CYS A 110 9.89 -27.84 -37.15
C CYS A 110 9.38 -27.38 -35.77
N ALA A 111 8.82 -28.29 -34.96
CA ALA A 111 8.35 -27.97 -33.62
C ALA A 111 9.47 -27.52 -32.67
N CYS A 112 10.65 -28.14 -32.73
CA CYS A 112 11.80 -27.73 -31.93
C CYS A 112 12.34 -26.35 -32.33
N LEU A 113 12.41 -26.06 -33.63
CA LEU A 113 12.78 -24.73 -34.13
C LEU A 113 11.76 -23.67 -33.71
N GLN A 114 10.46 -23.98 -33.81
CA GLN A 114 9.36 -23.09 -33.40
C GLN A 114 9.47 -22.68 -31.93
N THR A 115 9.63 -23.65 -31.01
CA THR A 115 9.83 -23.41 -29.56
C THR A 115 11.04 -22.52 -29.28
N LEU A 116 12.20 -22.80 -29.91
CA LEU A 116 13.42 -22.03 -29.69
C LEU A 116 13.24 -20.57 -30.15
N ILE A 117 12.70 -20.37 -31.35
CA ILE A 117 12.45 -19.04 -31.94
C ILE A 117 11.43 -18.25 -31.09
N LEU A 118 10.35 -18.89 -30.63
CA LEU A 118 9.33 -18.26 -29.79
C LEU A 118 9.90 -17.76 -28.45
N HIS A 119 10.80 -18.52 -27.82
CA HIS A 119 11.37 -18.12 -26.54
C HIS A 119 12.49 -17.09 -26.66
N GLN A 120 13.21 -17.02 -27.79
CA GLN A 120 14.09 -15.89 -28.10
C GLN A 120 13.29 -14.60 -28.33
N TYR A 121 12.19 -14.66 -29.11
CA TYR A 121 11.24 -13.55 -29.25
C TYR A 121 10.82 -12.99 -27.88
N PHE A 122 10.32 -13.85 -26.99
CA PHE A 122 9.85 -13.41 -25.68
C PHE A 122 10.97 -12.89 -24.79
N HIS A 123 12.18 -13.47 -24.84
CA HIS A 123 13.32 -12.99 -24.04
C HIS A 123 13.71 -11.56 -24.43
N ILE A 124 13.78 -11.27 -25.74
CA ILE A 124 14.05 -9.92 -26.25
C ILE A 124 12.96 -8.93 -25.79
N CYS A 125 11.69 -9.28 -25.94
CA CYS A 125 10.58 -8.42 -25.50
C CYS A 125 10.61 -8.11 -24.00
N PHE A 126 10.81 -9.11 -23.13
CA PHE A 126 10.89 -8.88 -21.68
C PHE A 126 12.13 -8.05 -21.29
N VAL A 127 13.28 -8.28 -21.91
CA VAL A 127 14.50 -7.47 -21.66
C VAL A 127 14.29 -6.00 -22.09
N THR A 128 13.64 -5.76 -23.23
CA THR A 128 13.28 -4.39 -23.66
C THR A 128 12.34 -3.72 -22.66
N GLY A 129 11.28 -4.42 -22.22
CA GLY A 129 10.34 -3.88 -21.23
C GLY A 129 11.00 -3.58 -19.88
N MET A 130 11.96 -4.41 -19.45
CA MET A 130 12.74 -4.21 -18.22
C MET A 130 13.63 -2.96 -18.29
N ARG A 131 14.32 -2.73 -19.42
CA ARG A 131 15.11 -1.50 -19.68
C ARG A 131 14.20 -0.27 -19.69
N LEU A 132 13.10 -0.33 -20.43
CA LEU A 132 12.10 0.73 -20.55
C LEU A 132 11.54 1.15 -19.18
N LYS A 133 11.17 0.19 -18.32
CA LYS A 133 10.73 0.46 -16.94
C LYS A 133 11.81 1.16 -16.12
N THR A 134 13.06 0.71 -16.22
CA THR A 134 14.20 1.28 -15.49
C THR A 134 14.46 2.73 -15.88
N ALA A 135 14.50 3.03 -17.19
CA ALA A 135 14.69 4.39 -17.70
C ALA A 135 13.55 5.34 -17.27
N ILE A 136 12.28 4.90 -17.37
CA ILE A 136 11.13 5.72 -16.96
C ILE A 136 11.20 6.05 -15.46
N VAL A 137 11.47 5.06 -14.61
CA VAL A 137 11.61 5.27 -13.15
C VAL A 137 12.74 6.26 -12.84
N GLY A 138 13.92 6.09 -13.47
CA GLY A 138 15.08 6.96 -13.25
C GLY A 138 14.87 8.41 -13.70
N VAL A 139 14.14 8.63 -14.81
CA VAL A 139 13.81 9.97 -15.32
C VAL A 139 12.71 10.65 -14.51
N ILE A 140 11.66 9.91 -14.07
CA ILE A 140 10.65 10.44 -13.14
C ILE A 140 11.30 10.94 -11.84
N TYR A 141 12.21 10.14 -11.27
CA TYR A 141 12.92 10.49 -10.03
C TYR A 141 13.74 11.78 -10.19
N ARG A 142 14.48 11.90 -11.29
CA ARG A 142 15.30 13.08 -11.60
C ARG A 142 14.44 14.34 -11.78
N LYS A 143 13.33 14.27 -12.53
CA LYS A 143 12.40 15.41 -12.72
C LYS A 143 11.75 15.87 -11.41
N ALA A 144 11.37 14.94 -10.54
CA ALA A 144 10.69 15.23 -9.27
C ALA A 144 11.52 16.10 -8.30
N LEU A 145 12.85 16.08 -8.42
CA LEU A 145 13.76 16.91 -7.63
C LEU A 145 13.86 18.37 -8.14
N VAL A 146 13.50 18.66 -9.39
CA VAL A 146 13.72 19.97 -10.05
C VAL A 146 12.41 20.71 -10.36
N ILE A 147 11.27 20.01 -10.41
CA ILE A 147 9.94 20.58 -10.63
C ILE A 147 9.59 21.73 -9.65
N THR A 148 8.88 22.75 -10.15
CA THR A 148 8.39 23.90 -9.36
C THR A 148 7.28 23.51 -8.37
N ASN A 149 7.10 24.31 -7.31
CA ASN A 149 6.06 24.05 -6.33
C ASN A 149 4.64 24.27 -6.87
N SER A 150 4.44 25.15 -7.85
CA SER A 150 3.19 25.24 -8.63
C SER A 150 2.85 23.92 -9.31
N ALA A 151 3.79 23.37 -10.09
CA ALA A 151 3.58 22.09 -10.79
C ALA A 151 3.56 20.86 -9.85
N ARG A 152 4.08 20.97 -8.63
CA ARG A 152 3.94 19.98 -7.55
C ARG A 152 2.58 20.03 -6.86
N LYS A 153 1.89 21.19 -6.85
CA LYS A 153 0.48 21.28 -6.42
C LYS A 153 -0.46 20.61 -7.44
N THR A 154 -0.20 20.74 -8.74
CA THR A 154 -1.01 20.09 -9.78
C THR A 154 -0.72 18.60 -9.90
N SER A 155 0.55 18.20 -9.87
CA SER A 155 0.99 16.79 -9.88
C SER A 155 1.22 16.29 -8.46
N THR A 156 0.16 15.85 -7.78
CA THR A 156 0.25 15.43 -6.37
C THR A 156 1.20 14.24 -6.16
N VAL A 157 1.74 14.09 -4.94
CA VAL A 157 2.64 12.97 -4.56
C VAL A 157 2.08 11.61 -4.99
N GLY A 158 0.78 11.38 -4.80
CA GLY A 158 0.09 10.15 -5.21
C GLY A 158 0.11 9.93 -6.73
N GLU A 159 -0.05 10.98 -7.54
CA GLU A 159 0.07 10.85 -9.01
C GLU A 159 1.50 10.52 -9.45
N ILE A 160 2.52 11.13 -8.84
CA ILE A 160 3.92 10.86 -9.19
C ILE A 160 4.32 9.43 -8.78
N VAL A 161 3.86 8.94 -7.63
CA VAL A 161 4.03 7.53 -7.23
C VAL A 161 3.27 6.58 -8.17
N ASN A 162 2.08 6.96 -8.65
CA ASN A 162 1.29 6.19 -9.64
C ASN A 162 1.99 6.12 -11.01
N LEU A 163 2.61 7.23 -11.48
CA LEU A 163 3.47 7.26 -12.67
C LEU A 163 4.64 6.27 -12.57
N MET A 164 5.31 6.22 -11.42
CA MET A 164 6.44 5.31 -11.18
C MET A 164 5.99 3.84 -11.06
N SER A 165 4.85 3.57 -10.42
CA SER A 165 4.44 2.21 -10.04
C SER A 165 3.56 1.50 -11.08
N VAL A 166 2.53 2.17 -11.61
CA VAL A 166 1.54 1.56 -12.52
C VAL A 166 1.89 1.86 -13.98
N ASP A 167 2.26 3.09 -14.30
CA ASP A 167 2.42 3.48 -15.71
C ASP A 167 3.74 2.93 -16.29
N ALA A 168 4.85 3.01 -15.56
CA ALA A 168 6.09 2.32 -15.93
C ALA A 168 5.93 0.79 -16.03
N GLN A 169 4.99 0.20 -15.29
CA GLN A 169 4.63 -1.22 -15.38
C GLN A 169 3.85 -1.52 -16.68
N ARG A 170 2.84 -0.71 -17.02
CA ARG A 170 2.08 -0.83 -18.27
C ARG A 170 2.95 -0.80 -19.53
N PHE A 171 4.02 0.00 -19.54
CA PHE A 171 4.98 0.03 -20.64
C PHE A 171 5.74 -1.31 -20.80
N MET A 172 6.13 -1.95 -19.71
CA MET A 172 6.77 -3.28 -19.73
C MET A 172 5.79 -4.38 -20.18
N ASP A 173 4.53 -4.31 -19.74
CA ASP A 173 3.48 -5.25 -20.13
C ASP A 173 3.12 -5.10 -21.62
N LEU A 174 3.02 -3.87 -22.14
CA LEU A 174 2.82 -3.61 -23.57
C LEU A 174 3.98 -4.17 -24.42
N ALA A 175 5.23 -3.93 -24.02
CA ALA A 175 6.42 -4.41 -24.75
C ALA A 175 6.42 -5.94 -24.97
N THR A 176 5.75 -6.70 -24.11
CA THR A 176 5.61 -8.16 -24.21
C THR A 176 4.71 -8.61 -25.36
N TYR A 177 3.66 -7.83 -25.68
CA TYR A 177 2.59 -8.24 -26.59
C TYR A 177 2.33 -7.32 -27.78
N ILE A 178 2.98 -6.14 -27.87
CA ILE A 178 2.76 -5.16 -28.95
C ILE A 178 2.89 -5.75 -30.36
N ASN A 179 3.79 -6.72 -30.58
CA ASN A 179 3.96 -7.41 -31.86
C ASN A 179 2.72 -8.22 -32.32
N MET A 180 1.77 -8.51 -31.43
CA MET A 180 0.51 -9.15 -31.82
C MET A 180 -0.37 -8.23 -32.67
N ILE A 181 -0.14 -6.91 -32.70
CA ILE A 181 -0.94 -5.98 -33.52
C ILE A 181 -0.84 -6.28 -35.03
N TRP A 182 0.32 -6.73 -35.51
CA TRP A 182 0.55 -7.12 -36.91
C TRP A 182 0.52 -8.64 -37.08
N SER A 183 1.00 -9.38 -36.08
CA SER A 183 1.05 -10.85 -36.13
C SER A 183 -0.32 -11.50 -36.02
N ALA A 184 -1.25 -10.98 -35.21
CA ALA A 184 -2.59 -11.57 -35.11
C ALA A 184 -3.38 -11.47 -36.43
N PRO A 185 -3.43 -10.32 -37.15
CA PRO A 185 -3.97 -10.27 -38.50
C PRO A 185 -3.28 -11.23 -39.49
N LEU A 186 -1.95 -11.32 -39.47
CA LEU A 186 -1.19 -12.24 -40.32
C LEU A 186 -1.60 -13.71 -40.07
N GLN A 187 -1.67 -14.13 -38.80
CA GLN A 187 -2.10 -15.47 -38.41
C GLN A 187 -3.56 -15.74 -38.81
N VAL A 188 -4.46 -14.76 -38.65
CA VAL A 188 -5.88 -14.89 -39.07
C VAL A 188 -5.98 -15.08 -40.59
N ILE A 189 -5.32 -14.24 -41.38
CA ILE A 189 -5.35 -14.31 -42.85
C ILE A 189 -4.78 -15.64 -43.35
N LEU A 190 -3.62 -16.07 -42.83
CA LEU A 190 -2.98 -17.31 -43.26
C LEU A 190 -3.76 -18.56 -42.82
N ALA A 191 -4.35 -18.57 -41.62
CA ALA A 191 -5.23 -19.65 -41.18
C ALA A 191 -6.48 -19.77 -42.06
N LEU A 192 -7.13 -18.64 -42.39
CA LEU A 192 -8.32 -18.63 -43.25
C LEU A 192 -7.99 -19.02 -44.71
N TYR A 193 -6.82 -18.65 -45.22
CA TYR A 193 -6.34 -19.07 -46.54
C TYR A 193 -6.14 -20.59 -46.63
N LEU A 194 -5.48 -21.19 -45.64
CA LEU A 194 -5.27 -22.65 -45.58
C LEU A 194 -6.58 -23.42 -45.36
N LEU A 195 -7.49 -22.88 -44.53
CA LEU A 195 -8.85 -23.43 -44.37
C LEU A 195 -9.63 -23.38 -45.69
N TRP A 196 -9.56 -22.27 -46.43
CA TRP A 196 -10.23 -22.11 -47.73
C TRP A 196 -9.72 -23.11 -48.77
N GLN A 197 -8.41 -23.37 -48.82
CA GLN A 197 -7.86 -24.44 -49.67
C GLN A 197 -8.34 -25.85 -49.30
N ASN A 198 -8.72 -26.09 -48.03
CA ASN A 198 -9.07 -27.41 -47.52
C ASN A 198 -10.58 -27.70 -47.54
N LEU A 199 -11.43 -26.68 -47.36
CA LEU A 199 -12.89 -26.80 -47.21
C LEU A 199 -13.70 -25.86 -48.14
N GLY A 200 -13.05 -25.02 -48.95
CA GLY A 200 -13.69 -24.14 -49.91
C GLY A 200 -14.64 -23.10 -49.27
N PRO A 201 -15.73 -22.71 -49.97
CA PRO A 201 -16.65 -21.67 -49.51
C PRO A 201 -17.32 -21.92 -48.16
N SER A 202 -17.39 -23.16 -47.67
CA SER A 202 -18.01 -23.50 -46.38
C SER A 202 -17.36 -22.78 -45.19
N VAL A 203 -16.08 -22.40 -45.31
CA VAL A 203 -15.32 -21.63 -44.32
C VAL A 203 -15.98 -20.30 -43.97
N LEU A 204 -16.77 -19.70 -44.88
CA LEU A 204 -17.51 -18.46 -44.61
C LEU A 204 -18.50 -18.61 -43.44
N ALA A 205 -19.08 -19.80 -43.24
CA ALA A 205 -19.96 -20.07 -42.09
C ALA A 205 -19.18 -20.11 -40.76
N GLY A 206 -17.93 -20.57 -40.78
CA GLY A 206 -17.01 -20.46 -39.65
C GLY A 206 -16.61 -19.01 -39.37
N VAL A 207 -16.28 -18.24 -40.41
CA VAL A 207 -15.93 -16.81 -40.31
C VAL A 207 -17.10 -15.98 -39.77
N ALA A 208 -18.32 -16.23 -40.24
CA ALA A 208 -19.52 -15.55 -39.73
C ALA A 208 -19.72 -15.77 -38.22
N VAL A 209 -19.57 -17.02 -37.73
CA VAL A 209 -19.62 -17.32 -36.30
C VAL A 209 -18.51 -16.58 -35.53
N MET A 210 -17.28 -16.53 -36.05
CA MET A 210 -16.18 -15.79 -35.41
C MET A 210 -16.45 -14.28 -35.35
N ILE A 211 -16.96 -13.68 -36.42
CA ILE A 211 -17.34 -12.26 -36.46
C ILE A 211 -18.46 -11.96 -35.46
N LEU A 212 -19.48 -12.83 -35.34
CA LEU A 212 -20.59 -12.68 -34.38
C LEU A 212 -20.15 -12.80 -32.91
N LEU A 213 -19.07 -13.52 -32.61
CA LEU A 213 -18.52 -13.64 -31.26
C LEU A 213 -17.76 -12.37 -30.80
N VAL A 214 -17.24 -11.55 -31.72
CA VAL A 214 -16.53 -10.30 -31.40
C VAL A 214 -17.42 -9.28 -30.66
N PRO A 215 -18.61 -8.87 -31.16
CA PRO A 215 -19.44 -7.89 -30.46
C PRO A 215 -19.99 -8.42 -29.14
N VAL A 216 -20.27 -9.73 -29.03
CA VAL A 216 -20.67 -10.37 -27.76
C VAL A 216 -19.56 -10.17 -26.70
N ASN A 217 -18.33 -10.56 -27.03
CA ASN A 217 -17.19 -10.39 -26.12
C ASN A 217 -16.89 -8.91 -25.82
N ALA A 218 -17.10 -8.00 -26.78
CA ALA A 218 -16.91 -6.55 -26.59
C ALA A 218 -17.94 -5.95 -25.61
N VAL A 219 -19.24 -6.24 -25.78
CA VAL A 219 -20.29 -5.79 -24.85
C VAL A 219 -20.05 -6.34 -23.44
N MET A 220 -19.60 -7.60 -23.34
CA MET A 220 -19.23 -8.21 -22.06
C MET A 220 -18.02 -7.54 -21.40
N ALA A 221 -16.99 -7.17 -22.17
CA ALA A 221 -15.84 -6.40 -21.66
C ALA A 221 -16.28 -5.02 -21.14
N MET A 222 -17.15 -4.31 -21.86
CA MET A 222 -17.70 -3.03 -21.41
C MET A 222 -18.50 -3.16 -20.11
N LYS A 223 -19.39 -4.16 -20.01
CA LYS A 223 -20.15 -4.40 -18.77
C LYS A 223 -19.25 -4.82 -17.61
N THR A 224 -18.24 -5.66 -17.86
CA THR A 224 -17.24 -6.05 -16.85
C THR A 224 -16.49 -4.82 -16.31
N LYS A 225 -16.05 -3.91 -17.19
CA LYS A 225 -15.45 -2.62 -16.78
C LYS A 225 -16.39 -1.80 -15.89
N THR A 226 -17.68 -1.70 -16.21
CA THR A 226 -18.64 -0.97 -15.35
C THR A 226 -18.83 -1.60 -13.97
N TYR A 227 -18.83 -2.94 -13.87
CA TYR A 227 -18.88 -3.61 -12.56
C TYR A 227 -17.57 -3.51 -11.80
N GLN A 228 -16.42 -3.50 -12.46
CA GLN A 228 -15.11 -3.29 -11.84
C GLN A 228 -15.03 -1.92 -11.15
N VAL A 229 -15.53 -0.85 -11.79
CA VAL A 229 -15.60 0.49 -11.18
C VAL A 229 -16.52 0.51 -9.94
N ALA A 230 -17.71 -0.10 -10.02
CA ALA A 230 -18.63 -0.18 -8.89
C ALA A 230 -18.11 -1.05 -7.73
N GLN A 231 -17.35 -2.11 -8.05
CA GLN A 231 -16.64 -2.93 -7.07
C GLN A 231 -15.57 -2.10 -6.36
N MET A 232 -14.72 -1.38 -7.09
CA MET A 232 -13.65 -0.58 -6.49
C MET A 232 -14.23 0.49 -5.56
N LYS A 233 -15.23 1.29 -5.98
CA LYS A 233 -15.88 2.25 -5.06
C LYS A 233 -16.41 1.60 -3.76
N SER A 234 -16.96 0.39 -3.84
CA SER A 234 -17.43 -0.33 -2.64
C SER A 234 -16.27 -0.83 -1.75
N LYS A 235 -15.19 -1.27 -2.38
CA LYS A 235 -13.96 -1.78 -1.75
C LYS A 235 -13.15 -0.66 -1.10
N ASP A 236 -13.05 0.49 -1.75
CA ASP A 236 -12.29 1.65 -1.29
C ASP A 236 -12.96 2.25 -0.05
N ASN A 237 -14.29 2.44 -0.06
CA ASN A 237 -15.08 2.80 1.13
C ASN A 237 -14.87 1.80 2.29
N ARG A 238 -14.79 0.48 2.01
CA ARG A 238 -14.51 -0.54 3.03
C ARG A 238 -13.09 -0.44 3.58
N ILE A 239 -12.10 -0.14 2.75
CA ILE A 239 -10.69 0.00 3.16
C ILE A 239 -10.51 1.26 4.00
N LYS A 240 -11.13 2.39 3.61
CA LYS A 240 -11.19 3.64 4.38
C LYS A 240 -11.74 3.40 5.80
N LEU A 241 -12.97 2.85 5.91
CA LEU A 241 -13.58 2.55 7.21
C LEU A 241 -12.71 1.58 8.05
N MET A 242 -12.06 0.60 7.43
CA MET A 242 -11.12 -0.28 8.13
C MET A 242 -9.85 0.45 8.60
N ASN A 243 -9.37 1.46 7.87
CA ASN A 243 -8.20 2.26 8.28
C ASN A 243 -8.54 3.11 9.51
N GLU A 244 -9.73 3.75 9.51
CA GLU A 244 -10.24 4.51 10.64
C GLU A 244 -10.48 3.64 11.89
N ILE A 245 -11.09 2.45 11.71
CA ILE A 245 -11.26 1.45 12.78
C ILE A 245 -9.90 1.05 13.40
N LEU A 246 -8.85 0.94 12.59
CA LEU A 246 -7.51 0.56 13.06
C LEU A 246 -6.78 1.71 13.76
N ASN A 247 -6.89 2.94 13.23
CA ASN A 247 -6.31 4.12 13.85
C ASN A 247 -7.01 4.48 15.18
N GLY A 248 -8.34 4.32 15.22
CA GLY A 248 -9.17 4.56 16.40
C GLY A 248 -9.38 3.35 17.32
N ILE A 249 -8.65 2.25 17.15
CA ILE A 249 -8.96 0.96 17.79
C ILE A 249 -8.99 1.04 19.34
N LYS A 250 -8.10 1.84 19.95
CA LYS A 250 -8.09 2.12 21.40
C LYS A 250 -9.44 2.65 21.87
N VAL A 251 -9.98 3.66 21.18
CA VAL A 251 -11.26 4.31 21.51
C VAL A 251 -12.44 3.36 21.24
N LEU A 252 -12.37 2.58 20.17
CA LEU A 252 -13.38 1.55 19.85
C LEU A 252 -13.51 0.52 21.00
N LYS A 253 -12.37 0.02 21.51
CA LYS A 253 -12.33 -0.93 22.63
C LYS A 253 -12.82 -0.32 23.93
N LEU A 254 -12.40 0.91 24.26
CA LEU A 254 -12.78 1.60 25.49
C LEU A 254 -14.30 1.80 25.62
N TYR A 255 -15.02 2.03 24.51
CA TYR A 255 -16.48 2.18 24.51
C TYR A 255 -17.26 0.88 24.17
N ALA A 256 -16.59 -0.24 23.91
CA ALA A 256 -17.17 -1.51 23.43
C ALA A 256 -17.94 -1.39 22.09
N TRP A 257 -17.41 -0.60 21.16
CA TRP A 257 -18.04 -0.26 19.88
C TRP A 257 -17.74 -1.24 18.74
N GLU A 258 -16.92 -2.29 18.96
CA GLU A 258 -16.49 -3.22 17.90
C GLU A 258 -17.66 -3.89 17.15
N LEU A 259 -18.79 -4.14 17.81
CA LEU A 259 -19.96 -4.78 17.19
C LEU A 259 -20.65 -3.87 16.16
N ALA A 260 -20.92 -2.60 16.49
CA ALA A 260 -21.57 -1.67 15.56
C ALA A 260 -20.71 -1.41 14.31
N PHE A 261 -19.40 -1.27 14.49
CA PHE A 261 -18.46 -1.08 13.39
C PHE A 261 -18.26 -2.36 12.55
N ARG A 262 -18.28 -3.55 13.18
CA ARG A 262 -18.30 -4.84 12.47
C ARG A 262 -19.48 -4.94 11.51
N GLU A 263 -20.69 -4.55 11.93
CA GLU A 263 -21.88 -4.62 11.08
C GLU A 263 -21.82 -3.62 9.92
N LYS A 264 -21.37 -2.38 10.16
CA LYS A 264 -21.17 -1.37 9.11
C LYS A 264 -20.15 -1.83 8.05
N VAL A 265 -19.05 -2.46 8.45
CA VAL A 265 -18.09 -3.09 7.53
C VAL A 265 -18.70 -4.27 6.75
N LEU A 266 -19.54 -5.10 7.39
CA LEU A 266 -20.23 -6.22 6.73
C LEU A 266 -21.31 -5.76 5.73
N GLU A 267 -21.98 -4.63 5.99
CA GLU A 267 -23.00 -4.04 5.12
C GLU A 267 -22.38 -3.50 3.83
N ILE A 268 -21.24 -2.80 3.93
CA ILE A 268 -20.41 -2.41 2.77
C ILE A 268 -19.87 -3.65 2.04
N ARG A 269 -19.37 -4.66 2.76
CA ARG A 269 -18.90 -5.92 2.15
C ARG A 269 -20.03 -6.66 1.41
N GLN A 270 -21.28 -6.60 1.89
CA GLN A 270 -22.42 -7.18 1.19
C GLN A 270 -22.75 -6.40 -0.11
N LYS A 271 -22.57 -5.08 -0.13
CA LYS A 271 -22.67 -4.26 -1.36
C LYS A 271 -21.57 -4.65 -2.37
N GLU A 272 -20.32 -4.78 -1.93
CA GLU A 272 -19.18 -5.25 -2.74
C GLU A 272 -19.42 -6.65 -3.33
N LEU A 273 -19.83 -7.62 -2.51
CA LEU A 273 -20.10 -9.01 -2.92
C LEU A 273 -21.29 -9.13 -3.90
N LYS A 274 -22.31 -8.25 -3.80
CA LYS A 274 -23.41 -8.16 -4.79
C LYS A 274 -22.89 -7.78 -6.19
N VAL A 275 -21.88 -6.91 -6.29
CA VAL A 275 -21.27 -6.52 -7.58
C VAL A 275 -20.36 -7.65 -8.11
N LEU A 276 -19.52 -8.24 -7.24
CA LEU A 276 -18.70 -9.41 -7.59
C LEU A 276 -19.56 -10.56 -8.14
N LYS A 277 -20.75 -10.82 -7.58
CA LYS A 277 -21.67 -11.85 -8.09
C LYS A 277 -22.18 -11.56 -9.51
N LYS A 278 -22.44 -10.29 -9.87
CA LYS A 278 -22.80 -9.90 -11.24
C LYS A 278 -21.62 -10.03 -12.21
N SER A 279 -20.40 -9.69 -11.77
CA SER A 279 -19.16 -9.91 -12.52
C SER A 279 -18.90 -11.41 -12.77
N ALA A 280 -19.09 -12.26 -11.76
CA ALA A 280 -18.97 -13.71 -11.85
C ALA A 280 -19.89 -14.34 -12.91
N TYR A 281 -21.13 -13.85 -13.05
CA TYR A 281 -22.06 -14.31 -14.09
C TYR A 281 -21.57 -13.95 -15.50
N LEU A 282 -21.08 -12.72 -15.73
CA LEU A 282 -20.45 -12.34 -17.00
C LEU A 282 -19.19 -13.17 -17.29
N ALA A 283 -18.34 -13.40 -16.28
CA ALA A 283 -17.14 -14.23 -16.42
C ALA A 283 -17.47 -15.70 -16.73
N ALA A 284 -18.61 -16.22 -16.24
CA ALA A 284 -19.08 -17.56 -16.60
C ALA A 284 -19.53 -17.64 -18.07
N VAL A 285 -20.32 -16.67 -18.55
CA VAL A 285 -20.68 -16.55 -19.99
C VAL A 285 -19.42 -16.39 -20.85
N GLY A 286 -18.41 -15.65 -20.39
CA GLY A 286 -17.16 -15.42 -21.13
C GLY A 286 -16.28 -16.67 -21.16
N THR A 287 -16.33 -17.50 -20.12
CA THR A 287 -15.71 -18.84 -20.13
C THR A 287 -16.42 -19.73 -21.16
N PHE A 288 -17.75 -19.67 -21.21
CA PHE A 288 -18.57 -20.43 -22.16
C PHE A 288 -18.28 -20.04 -23.62
N THR A 289 -18.30 -18.75 -23.98
CA THR A 289 -17.94 -18.32 -25.35
C THR A 289 -16.51 -18.71 -25.70
N TRP A 290 -15.56 -18.55 -24.76
CA TRP A 290 -14.14 -18.87 -24.99
C TRP A 290 -13.83 -20.36 -25.20
N VAL A 291 -14.54 -21.27 -24.52
CA VAL A 291 -14.35 -22.73 -24.69
C VAL A 291 -15.15 -23.26 -25.88
N CYS A 292 -16.38 -22.77 -26.10
CA CYS A 292 -17.26 -23.30 -27.14
C CYS A 292 -16.94 -22.76 -28.54
N ALA A 293 -16.27 -21.61 -28.68
CA ALA A 293 -16.01 -20.98 -29.99
C ALA A 293 -15.38 -21.93 -31.04
N PRO A 294 -14.32 -22.71 -30.76
CA PRO A 294 -13.75 -23.63 -31.76
C PRO A 294 -14.71 -24.74 -32.17
N PHE A 295 -15.53 -25.25 -31.24
CA PHE A 295 -16.56 -26.24 -31.54
C PHE A 295 -17.68 -25.65 -32.40
N LEU A 296 -18.18 -24.45 -32.07
CA LEU A 296 -19.23 -23.78 -32.84
C LEU A 296 -18.79 -23.46 -34.27
N VAL A 297 -17.53 -23.04 -34.46
CA VAL A 297 -16.92 -22.77 -35.76
C VAL A 297 -16.70 -24.07 -36.56
N ALA A 298 -16.23 -25.14 -35.92
CA ALA A 298 -16.11 -26.44 -36.57
C ALA A 298 -17.49 -27.00 -36.96
N LEU A 299 -18.47 -26.94 -36.06
CA LEU A 299 -19.85 -27.37 -36.31
C LEU A 299 -20.49 -26.61 -37.48
N SER A 300 -20.40 -25.28 -37.52
CA SER A 300 -20.99 -24.50 -38.62
C SER A 300 -20.30 -24.80 -39.95
N THR A 301 -18.97 -24.90 -39.97
CA THR A 301 -18.20 -25.18 -41.19
C THR A 301 -18.49 -26.58 -41.72
N PHE A 302 -18.44 -27.62 -40.87
CA PHE A 302 -18.71 -29.00 -41.30
C PHE A 302 -20.19 -29.21 -41.67
N ALA A 303 -21.13 -28.59 -40.94
CA ALA A 303 -22.55 -28.65 -41.28
C ALA A 303 -22.85 -28.04 -42.66
N VAL A 304 -22.22 -26.93 -43.00
CA VAL A 304 -22.37 -26.31 -44.33
C VAL A 304 -21.63 -27.12 -45.40
N TYR A 305 -20.41 -27.59 -45.14
CA TYR A 305 -19.64 -28.39 -46.10
C TYR A 305 -20.43 -29.61 -46.60
N VAL A 306 -21.04 -30.36 -45.68
CA VAL A 306 -21.78 -31.60 -45.95
C VAL A 306 -23.21 -31.36 -46.45
N LYS A 307 -23.78 -30.15 -46.28
CA LYS A 307 -25.12 -29.80 -46.79
C LYS A 307 -25.13 -28.97 -48.07
N MET A 308 -23.99 -28.45 -48.50
CA MET A 308 -23.89 -27.60 -49.71
C MET A 308 -23.81 -28.43 -51.01
N ASP A 309 -23.27 -29.65 -50.92
CA ASP A 309 -23.21 -30.63 -52.02
C ASP A 309 -23.17 -32.03 -51.39
N GLU A 310 -24.01 -32.97 -51.84
CA GLU A 310 -24.05 -34.33 -51.32
C GLU A 310 -22.78 -35.14 -51.63
N ASN A 311 -21.99 -34.70 -52.62
CA ASN A 311 -20.69 -35.27 -52.98
C ASN A 311 -19.53 -34.82 -52.06
N ASN A 312 -19.75 -33.88 -51.13
CA ASN A 312 -18.71 -33.37 -50.23
C ASN A 312 -18.39 -34.36 -49.08
N ILE A 313 -17.55 -35.36 -49.38
CA ILE A 313 -17.05 -36.33 -48.40
C ILE A 313 -16.14 -35.64 -47.38
N LEU A 314 -16.48 -35.74 -46.08
CA LEU A 314 -15.66 -35.27 -44.96
C LEU A 314 -14.68 -36.36 -44.53
N ASP A 315 -13.48 -36.36 -45.13
CA ASP A 315 -12.40 -37.28 -44.78
C ASP A 315 -11.55 -36.80 -43.58
N ALA A 316 -10.70 -37.69 -43.07
CA ALA A 316 -9.83 -37.43 -41.92
C ALA A 316 -8.83 -36.29 -42.15
N GLN A 317 -8.37 -36.08 -43.39
CA GLN A 317 -7.45 -34.99 -43.73
C GLN A 317 -8.19 -33.65 -43.61
N LYS A 318 -9.36 -33.53 -44.23
CA LYS A 318 -10.21 -32.32 -44.17
C LYS A 318 -10.59 -31.97 -42.74
N ALA A 319 -11.06 -32.95 -41.96
CA ALA A 319 -11.52 -32.73 -40.59
C ALA A 319 -10.39 -32.33 -39.63
N PHE A 320 -9.33 -33.15 -39.51
CA PHE A 320 -8.31 -32.93 -38.48
C PHE A 320 -7.35 -31.77 -38.78
N VAL A 321 -7.03 -31.52 -40.06
CA VAL A 321 -6.22 -30.33 -40.44
C VAL A 321 -7.01 -29.05 -40.16
N SER A 322 -8.32 -29.03 -40.46
CA SER A 322 -9.16 -27.86 -40.15
C SER A 322 -9.34 -27.67 -38.65
N LEU A 323 -9.51 -28.75 -37.88
CA LEU A 323 -9.57 -28.70 -36.41
C LEU A 323 -8.26 -28.16 -35.81
N ALA A 324 -7.10 -28.52 -36.36
CA ALA A 324 -5.82 -27.95 -35.97
C ALA A 324 -5.73 -26.44 -36.28
N LEU A 325 -6.12 -26.02 -37.50
CA LEU A 325 -6.14 -24.61 -37.91
C LEU A 325 -7.11 -23.76 -37.07
N PHE A 326 -8.31 -24.26 -36.73
CA PHE A 326 -9.24 -23.57 -35.82
C PHE A 326 -8.65 -23.42 -34.40
N ASN A 327 -7.90 -24.40 -33.90
CA ASN A 327 -7.24 -24.30 -32.60
C ASN A 327 -6.05 -23.30 -32.61
N ILE A 328 -5.32 -23.18 -33.72
CA ILE A 328 -4.32 -22.12 -33.93
C ILE A 328 -5.00 -20.74 -33.89
N LEU A 329 -6.08 -20.57 -34.66
CA LEU A 329 -6.82 -19.31 -34.83
C LEU A 329 -7.42 -18.78 -33.52
N ARG A 330 -7.66 -19.66 -32.53
CA ARG A 330 -8.15 -19.30 -31.19
C ARG A 330 -7.20 -18.34 -30.43
N PHE A 331 -5.89 -18.46 -30.58
CA PHE A 331 -4.92 -17.64 -29.82
C PHE A 331 -4.96 -16.15 -30.21
N PRO A 332 -4.76 -15.75 -31.49
CA PRO A 332 -4.76 -14.35 -31.89
C PRO A 332 -6.10 -13.65 -31.62
N LEU A 333 -7.24 -14.32 -31.89
CA LEU A 333 -8.57 -13.74 -31.68
C LEU A 333 -8.87 -13.35 -30.22
N ASN A 334 -8.27 -14.05 -29.25
CA ASN A 334 -8.50 -13.77 -27.82
C ASN A 334 -7.48 -12.79 -27.21
N ILE A 335 -6.28 -12.68 -27.78
CA ILE A 335 -5.24 -11.76 -27.30
C ILE A 335 -5.35 -10.38 -27.94
N LEU A 336 -5.83 -10.28 -29.19
CA LEU A 336 -5.96 -8.99 -29.88
C LEU A 336 -6.80 -7.95 -29.10
N PRO A 337 -7.97 -8.28 -28.50
CA PRO A 337 -8.72 -7.33 -27.67
C PRO A 337 -7.96 -6.88 -26.40
N MET A 338 -7.20 -7.78 -25.78
CA MET A 338 -6.37 -7.47 -24.61
C MET A 338 -5.25 -6.49 -24.99
N VAL A 339 -4.57 -6.74 -26.11
CA VAL A 339 -3.49 -5.87 -26.62
C VAL A 339 -4.01 -4.49 -27.01
N ILE A 340 -5.21 -4.40 -27.59
CA ILE A 340 -5.87 -3.11 -27.85
C ILE A 340 -6.11 -2.34 -26.53
N SER A 341 -6.58 -3.00 -25.46
CA SER A 341 -6.70 -2.37 -24.14
C SER A 341 -5.35 -1.88 -23.61
N SER A 342 -4.31 -2.72 -23.66
CA SER A 342 -2.96 -2.35 -23.22
C SER A 342 -2.37 -1.17 -24.00
N ILE A 343 -2.65 -1.05 -25.31
CA ILE A 343 -2.24 0.09 -26.13
C ILE A 343 -2.97 1.36 -25.69
N VAL A 344 -4.27 1.31 -25.44
CA VAL A 344 -5.04 2.46 -24.95
C VAL A 344 -4.56 2.92 -23.58
N GLU A 345 -4.34 1.98 -22.66
CA GLU A 345 -3.82 2.28 -21.31
C GLU A 345 -2.39 2.84 -21.35
N ALA A 346 -1.51 2.29 -22.17
CA ALA A 346 -0.16 2.83 -22.38
C ALA A 346 -0.18 4.21 -23.06
N SER A 347 -1.15 4.50 -23.93
CA SER A 347 -1.34 5.83 -24.54
C SER A 347 -1.76 6.89 -23.50
N VAL A 348 -2.70 6.55 -22.61
CA VAL A 348 -3.07 7.42 -21.46
C VAL A 348 -1.89 7.62 -20.50
N SER A 349 -1.10 6.57 -20.29
CA SER A 349 0.12 6.62 -19.46
C SER A 349 1.22 7.48 -20.10
N LEU A 350 1.42 7.36 -21.41
CA LEU A 350 2.33 8.20 -22.19
C LEU A 350 1.91 9.68 -22.15
N LYS A 351 0.61 9.98 -22.21
CA LYS A 351 0.10 11.36 -22.07
C LYS A 351 0.44 11.93 -20.69
N ARG A 352 0.15 11.21 -19.60
CA ARG A 352 0.47 11.67 -18.24
C ARG A 352 1.96 11.82 -18.01
N LEU A 353 2.78 10.85 -18.43
CA LEU A 353 4.24 10.93 -18.35
C LEU A 353 4.80 12.12 -19.17
N ARG A 354 4.30 12.34 -20.39
CA ARG A 354 4.69 13.51 -21.20
C ARG A 354 4.36 14.82 -20.50
N VAL A 355 3.14 14.97 -19.96
CA VAL A 355 2.73 16.17 -19.20
C VAL A 355 3.66 16.38 -18.01
N PHE A 356 3.89 15.34 -17.20
CA PHE A 356 4.76 15.40 -16.03
C PHE A 356 6.18 15.86 -16.35
N LEU A 357 6.79 15.30 -17.41
CA LEU A 357 8.14 15.68 -17.84
C LEU A 357 8.20 17.07 -18.49
N SER A 358 7.08 17.57 -19.03
CA SER A 358 6.98 18.93 -19.60
C SER A 358 6.66 20.04 -18.59
N HIS A 359 6.46 19.72 -17.30
CA HIS A 359 6.30 20.75 -16.27
C HIS A 359 7.53 21.65 -16.14
N GLU A 360 7.29 22.86 -15.65
CA GLU A 360 8.35 23.83 -15.41
C GLU A 360 9.32 23.35 -14.32
N GLU A 361 10.57 23.75 -14.47
CA GLU A 361 11.68 23.48 -13.55
C GLU A 361 12.05 24.79 -12.84
N LEU A 362 12.51 24.69 -11.59
CA LEU A 362 13.04 25.83 -10.85
C LEU A 362 14.37 26.27 -11.48
N ASP A 363 14.48 27.56 -11.78
CA ASP A 363 15.71 28.16 -12.28
C ASP A 363 16.75 28.26 -11.14
N PRO A 364 17.87 27.51 -11.19
CA PRO A 364 18.88 27.56 -10.13
C PRO A 364 19.58 28.92 -10.05
N ASP A 365 19.61 29.71 -11.12
CA ASP A 365 20.25 31.02 -11.18
C ASP A 365 19.34 32.13 -10.60
N SER A 366 18.14 31.77 -10.12
CA SER A 366 17.24 32.67 -9.36
C SER A 366 17.94 33.33 -8.17
N ILE A 367 18.86 32.61 -7.52
CA ILE A 367 19.62 33.05 -6.34
C ILE A 367 21.10 32.84 -6.58
N ILE A 368 21.89 33.89 -6.41
CA ILE A 368 23.33 33.81 -6.56
C ILE A 368 23.91 33.20 -5.28
N ARG A 369 24.17 31.90 -5.31
CA ARG A 369 24.91 31.16 -4.26
C ARG A 369 26.40 31.21 -4.56
N GLY A 370 27.21 31.81 -3.68
CA GLY A 370 28.67 31.78 -3.86
C GLY A 370 29.49 32.69 -2.94
N PRO A 371 30.83 32.57 -2.98
CA PRO A 371 31.75 33.41 -2.23
C PRO A 371 31.98 34.76 -2.93
N ILE A 372 30.98 35.65 -2.88
CA ILE A 372 31.12 37.01 -3.43
C ILE A 372 32.05 37.82 -2.50
N THR A 373 33.24 38.18 -2.99
CA THR A 373 34.26 38.92 -2.23
C THR A 373 33.87 40.36 -1.89
N ASN A 374 32.83 40.89 -2.54
CA ASN A 374 32.41 42.29 -2.47
C ASN A 374 30.95 42.44 -1.95
N ALA A 375 30.41 41.43 -1.27
CA ALA A 375 29.06 41.51 -0.69
C ALA A 375 29.09 42.11 0.72
N GLU A 376 28.24 43.12 0.96
CA GLU A 376 28.13 43.86 2.23
C GLU A 376 27.45 43.05 3.37
N GLY A 377 26.99 41.83 3.08
CA GLY A 377 26.31 40.95 4.04
C GLY A 377 26.27 39.48 3.62
N SER A 378 25.84 38.63 4.54
CA SER A 378 25.66 37.18 4.36
C SER A 378 24.41 36.82 3.55
N ILE A 379 23.38 37.67 3.60
CA ILE A 379 22.19 37.61 2.75
C ILE A 379 21.91 39.03 2.28
N VAL A 380 21.68 39.22 0.98
CA VAL A 380 21.35 40.53 0.39
C VAL A 380 20.13 40.34 -0.51
N VAL A 381 19.07 41.11 -0.25
CA VAL A 381 17.81 41.10 -1.01
C VAL A 381 17.49 42.53 -1.41
N LYS A 382 17.42 42.82 -2.71
CA LYS A 382 17.17 44.17 -3.25
C LYS A 382 16.06 44.15 -4.30
N ASN A 383 14.99 44.92 -4.07
CA ASN A 383 13.76 45.02 -4.87
C ASN A 383 13.21 43.67 -5.35
N ALA A 384 13.23 42.65 -4.49
CA ALA A 384 12.87 41.29 -4.91
C ALA A 384 11.36 41.03 -4.77
N THR A 385 10.76 40.47 -5.81
CA THR A 385 9.32 40.15 -5.84
C THR A 385 9.15 38.68 -6.21
N PHE A 386 8.37 37.94 -5.41
CA PHE A 386 8.24 36.48 -5.53
C PHE A 386 6.79 36.02 -5.58
N SER A 387 6.52 35.00 -6.39
CA SER A 387 5.22 34.32 -6.44
C SER A 387 5.37 32.79 -6.34
N TRP A 388 4.31 32.11 -5.92
CA TRP A 388 4.28 30.63 -5.83
C TRP A 388 4.05 29.95 -7.18
N SER A 389 3.65 30.72 -8.19
CA SER A 389 3.40 30.33 -9.57
C SER A 389 3.57 31.56 -10.47
N LYS A 390 3.86 31.38 -11.75
CA LYS A 390 4.00 32.50 -12.69
C LYS A 390 2.71 33.28 -12.97
N THR A 391 1.55 32.66 -12.75
CA THR A 391 0.20 33.23 -12.95
C THR A 391 -0.34 34.01 -11.76
N ASP A 392 0.11 33.66 -10.56
CA ASP A 392 -0.53 34.05 -9.32
C ASP A 392 -0.04 35.45 -8.91
N PRO A 393 -0.82 36.22 -8.12
CA PRO A 393 -0.31 37.45 -7.52
C PRO A 393 0.96 37.16 -6.70
N PRO A 394 1.90 38.11 -6.66
CA PRO A 394 3.08 38.00 -5.81
C PRO A 394 2.67 37.82 -4.34
N ALA A 395 3.37 36.91 -3.66
CA ALA A 395 3.18 36.62 -2.24
C ALA A 395 4.25 37.29 -1.36
N LEU A 396 5.27 37.90 -1.99
CA LEU A 396 6.22 38.83 -1.40
C LEU A 396 6.47 39.95 -2.41
N ASN A 397 6.27 41.21 -2.00
CA ASN A 397 6.42 42.38 -2.88
C ASN A 397 7.65 43.18 -2.50
N SER A 398 8.47 43.54 -3.49
CA SER A 398 9.50 44.59 -3.40
C SER A 398 10.40 44.50 -2.16
N ILE A 399 10.66 43.30 -1.65
CA ILE A 399 11.33 43.13 -0.36
C ILE A 399 12.79 43.57 -0.47
N ASN A 400 13.24 44.28 0.55
CA ASN A 400 14.55 44.94 0.63
C ASN A 400 15.12 44.78 2.04
N PHE A 401 16.19 44.00 2.20
CA PHE A 401 16.92 43.90 3.45
C PHE A 401 18.34 43.36 3.21
N THR A 402 19.21 43.51 4.21
CA THR A 402 20.57 42.95 4.19
C THR A 402 20.93 42.44 5.58
N VAL A 403 21.55 41.27 5.62
CA VAL A 403 21.86 40.52 6.83
C VAL A 403 23.38 40.51 7.05
N PRO A 404 23.90 41.11 8.13
CA PRO A 404 25.31 40.99 8.50
C PRO A 404 25.77 39.54 8.68
N GLU A 405 27.07 39.29 8.58
CA GLU A 405 27.60 37.94 8.79
C GLU A 405 27.69 37.59 10.27
N GLY A 406 27.16 36.42 10.64
CA GLY A 406 27.19 35.91 12.02
C GLY A 406 26.04 36.37 12.92
N SER A 407 25.17 37.30 12.49
CA SER A 407 24.07 37.81 13.31
C SER A 407 22.91 36.83 13.48
N LEU A 408 22.06 37.10 14.48
CA LEU A 408 20.80 36.43 14.77
C LEU A 408 19.63 37.39 14.50
N ILE A 409 18.84 37.08 13.48
CA ILE A 409 17.67 37.86 13.05
C ILE A 409 16.38 37.10 13.36
N ALA A 410 15.38 37.79 13.90
CA ALA A 410 14.01 37.29 13.99
C ALA A 410 13.11 37.84 12.88
N VAL A 411 12.15 37.04 12.43
CA VAL A 411 11.08 37.44 11.50
C VAL A 411 9.74 37.22 12.18
N VAL A 412 8.98 38.31 12.34
CA VAL A 412 7.71 38.35 13.09
C VAL A 412 6.58 38.95 12.26
N GLY A 413 5.34 38.81 12.73
CA GLY A 413 4.13 39.28 12.04
C GLY A 413 2.98 38.31 12.19
N GLN A 414 1.79 38.71 11.73
CA GLN A 414 0.55 37.96 11.87
C GLN A 414 0.57 36.58 11.18
N VAL A 415 -0.42 35.73 11.46
CA VAL A 415 -0.56 34.44 10.75
C VAL A 415 -0.91 34.72 9.29
N GLY A 416 -0.21 34.09 8.35
CA GLY A 416 -0.43 34.26 6.91
C GLY A 416 0.40 35.34 6.20
N CYS A 417 1.05 36.28 6.90
CA CYS A 417 1.75 37.44 6.31
C CYS A 417 3.04 37.15 5.49
N GLY A 418 3.28 35.90 5.07
CA GLY A 418 4.38 35.54 4.18
C GLY A 418 5.69 35.07 4.82
N LYS A 419 5.78 34.94 6.15
CA LYS A 419 7.04 34.59 6.87
C LYS A 419 7.77 33.34 6.32
N SER A 420 7.07 32.21 6.19
CA SER A 420 7.66 30.97 5.64
C SER A 420 7.84 31.03 4.11
N SER A 421 7.10 31.91 3.42
CA SER A 421 7.38 32.27 2.02
C SER A 421 8.74 32.97 1.90
N LEU A 422 9.11 33.86 2.83
CA LEU A 422 10.41 34.53 2.82
C LEU A 422 11.58 33.53 2.94
N LEU A 423 11.47 32.53 3.82
CA LEU A 423 12.47 31.46 3.91
C LEU A 423 12.51 30.61 2.61
N SER A 424 11.35 30.34 2.02
CA SER A 424 11.24 29.62 0.73
C SER A 424 11.86 30.40 -0.43
N ALA A 425 11.68 31.72 -0.45
CA ALA A 425 12.29 32.64 -1.41
C ALA A 425 13.82 32.72 -1.27
N LEU A 426 14.36 32.59 -0.04
CA LEU A 426 15.81 32.48 0.19
C LEU A 426 16.41 31.10 -0.15
N LEU A 427 15.58 30.05 -0.19
CA LEU A 427 16.00 28.70 -0.61
C LEU A 427 16.00 28.50 -2.13
N GLY A 428 15.25 29.30 -2.88
CA GLY A 428 15.01 29.10 -4.33
C GLY A 428 13.81 28.20 -4.61
N GLU A 429 12.83 28.20 -3.70
CA GLU A 429 11.60 27.39 -3.77
C GLU A 429 10.40 28.18 -4.35
N MET A 430 10.58 29.47 -4.66
CA MET A 430 9.58 30.37 -5.24
C MET A 430 10.07 30.98 -6.55
N ASP A 431 9.14 31.29 -7.47
CA ASP A 431 9.46 31.96 -8.73
C ASP A 431 9.82 33.43 -8.45
N LYS A 432 11.08 33.81 -8.68
CA LYS A 432 11.50 35.21 -8.64
C LYS A 432 10.99 35.94 -9.89
N LYS A 433 10.20 37.00 -9.70
CA LYS A 433 9.72 37.87 -10.78
C LYS A 433 10.77 38.92 -11.14
N GLU A 434 11.23 39.65 -10.13
CA GLU A 434 12.11 40.80 -10.26
C GLU A 434 13.10 40.84 -9.09
N GLY A 435 14.14 41.68 -9.22
CA GLY A 435 15.11 41.94 -8.16
C GLY A 435 16.27 40.94 -8.04
N TYR A 436 17.07 41.18 -7.01
CA TYR A 436 18.40 40.61 -6.82
C TYR A 436 18.52 39.96 -5.44
N VAL A 437 18.92 38.68 -5.41
CA VAL A 437 19.09 37.90 -4.17
C VAL A 437 20.42 37.14 -4.19
N VAL A 438 21.18 37.31 -3.11
CA VAL A 438 22.46 36.65 -2.82
C VAL A 438 22.35 35.94 -1.47
N VAL A 439 22.86 34.71 -1.40
CA VAL A 439 23.12 34.02 -0.13
C VAL A 439 24.57 33.53 -0.13
N LYS A 440 25.30 33.89 0.92
CA LYS A 440 26.72 33.54 1.10
C LYS A 440 26.87 32.18 1.79
N GLY A 441 27.68 31.31 1.18
CA GLY A 441 28.04 30.01 1.75
C GLY A 441 26.93 28.96 1.69
N SER A 442 27.08 27.93 2.54
CA SER A 442 26.16 26.80 2.64
C SER A 442 24.93 27.10 3.51
N ILE A 443 23.78 26.51 3.17
CA ILE A 443 22.51 26.72 3.89
C ILE A 443 22.13 25.45 4.69
N ALA A 444 21.65 25.64 5.92
CA ALA A 444 20.90 24.63 6.66
C ALA A 444 19.46 25.11 6.89
N TYR A 445 18.48 24.24 6.67
CA TYR A 445 17.06 24.55 6.81
C TYR A 445 16.37 23.60 7.78
N VAL A 446 15.55 24.16 8.68
CA VAL A 446 14.61 23.42 9.53
C VAL A 446 13.19 23.88 9.18
N PRO A 447 12.37 23.03 8.51
CA PRO A 447 10.99 23.35 8.19
C PRO A 447 10.07 23.28 9.41
N GLN A 448 8.95 24.02 9.37
CA GLN A 448 7.92 23.98 10.41
C GLN A 448 7.36 22.58 10.65
N GLN A 449 7.21 21.77 9.59
CA GLN A 449 6.93 20.34 9.71
C GLN A 449 8.23 19.52 9.56
N ALA A 450 8.74 18.97 10.66
CA ALA A 450 9.93 18.12 10.64
C ALA A 450 9.80 16.87 9.74
N TRP A 451 10.55 16.87 8.64
CA TRP A 451 10.75 15.71 7.78
C TRP A 451 11.86 14.78 8.32
N ILE A 452 11.55 13.50 8.51
CA ILE A 452 12.42 12.46 9.07
C ILE A 452 12.39 11.23 8.13
N GLN A 453 13.55 10.64 7.83
CA GLN A 453 13.70 9.47 6.97
C GLN A 453 13.50 8.16 7.76
N ASN A 454 13.14 7.09 7.06
CA ASN A 454 13.01 5.74 7.59
C ASN A 454 14.39 5.08 7.78
N ALA A 455 15.10 5.48 8.83
CA ALA A 455 16.48 5.11 9.17
C ALA A 455 16.70 5.20 10.69
N THR A 456 17.92 5.00 11.19
CA THR A 456 18.19 5.22 12.63
C THR A 456 18.09 6.71 13.01
N LEU A 457 18.01 7.01 14.30
CA LEU A 457 18.11 8.39 14.80
C LEU A 457 19.51 8.96 14.50
N GLU A 458 20.55 8.15 14.65
CA GLU A 458 21.93 8.41 14.23
C GLU A 458 22.02 8.84 12.76
N ASP A 459 21.53 8.03 11.82
CA ASP A 459 21.51 8.33 10.37
C ASP A 459 20.77 9.62 10.04
N ASN A 460 19.67 9.90 10.75
CA ASN A 460 18.84 11.08 10.51
C ASN A 460 19.53 12.38 10.95
N ILE A 461 20.32 12.38 12.03
CA ILE A 461 21.12 13.53 12.46
C ILE A 461 22.36 13.71 11.58
N ILE A 462 23.06 12.61 11.25
CA ILE A 462 24.30 12.66 10.46
C ILE A 462 24.03 13.00 8.98
N PHE A 463 22.89 12.56 8.45
CA PHE A 463 22.37 12.87 7.11
C PHE A 463 23.35 12.62 5.94
N GLY A 464 24.25 11.65 6.09
CA GLY A 464 25.26 11.29 5.08
C GLY A 464 26.60 12.04 5.18
N ARG A 465 26.80 12.87 6.21
CA ARG A 465 28.14 13.34 6.61
C ARG A 465 28.94 12.22 7.30
N GLU A 466 30.20 12.47 7.62
CA GLU A 466 31.01 11.57 8.45
C GLU A 466 30.62 11.70 9.94
N MET A 467 30.78 10.61 10.71
CA MET A 467 30.54 10.60 12.16
C MET A 467 31.72 11.23 12.92
N ASN A 468 31.44 12.26 13.71
CA ASN A 468 32.36 12.85 14.66
C ASN A 468 31.70 12.88 16.04
N GLU A 469 32.05 11.91 16.89
CA GLU A 469 31.44 11.73 18.22
C GLU A 469 31.45 13.01 19.06
N SER A 470 32.53 13.79 19.00
CA SER A 470 32.70 15.00 19.83
C SER A 470 31.74 16.13 19.43
N ARG A 471 31.35 16.18 18.15
CA ARG A 471 30.29 17.07 17.65
C ARG A 471 28.91 16.45 17.93
N TYR A 472 28.74 15.17 17.63
CA TYR A 472 27.48 14.45 17.75
C TYR A 472 26.90 14.52 19.17
N LYS A 473 27.70 14.15 20.18
CA LYS A 473 27.33 14.20 21.60
C LYS A 473 26.97 15.63 22.05
N ARG A 474 27.76 16.63 21.63
CA ARG A 474 27.52 18.06 21.95
C ARG A 474 26.23 18.60 21.33
N VAL A 475 25.87 18.16 20.11
CA VAL A 475 24.61 18.54 19.46
C VAL A 475 23.41 17.90 20.16
N ILE A 476 23.50 16.62 20.53
CA ILE A 476 22.46 15.91 21.29
C ILE A 476 22.18 16.60 22.65
N GLU A 477 23.24 16.96 23.38
CA GLU A 477 23.15 17.68 24.65
C GLU A 477 22.51 19.07 24.48
N ALA A 478 22.96 19.86 23.49
CA ALA A 478 22.43 21.20 23.24
C ALA A 478 20.99 21.21 22.71
N CYS A 479 20.58 20.18 21.96
CA CYS A 479 19.20 19.99 21.51
C CYS A 479 18.30 19.31 22.58
N ALA A 480 18.79 19.08 23.81
CA ALA A 480 18.08 18.42 24.90
C ALA A 480 17.53 17.03 24.54
N LEU A 481 18.22 16.26 23.70
CA LEU A 481 17.78 14.93 23.24
C LEU A 481 18.20 13.78 24.17
N LEU A 482 19.04 14.03 25.17
CA LEU A 482 19.52 12.99 26.10
C LEU A 482 18.37 12.21 26.79
N PRO A 483 17.32 12.85 27.36
CA PRO A 483 16.24 12.11 28.02
C PRO A 483 15.43 11.26 27.05
N ASP A 484 15.21 11.75 25.82
CA ASP A 484 14.50 10.99 24.78
C ASP A 484 15.30 9.75 24.34
N LEU A 485 16.63 9.87 24.25
CA LEU A 485 17.52 8.75 23.95
C LEU A 485 17.54 7.70 25.08
N GLU A 486 17.44 8.11 26.34
CA GLU A 486 17.33 7.18 27.48
C GLU A 486 15.98 6.43 27.50
N ILE A 487 14.90 7.05 26.99
CA ILE A 487 13.57 6.42 26.85
C ILE A 487 13.52 5.46 25.64
N LEU A 488 14.29 5.72 24.57
CA LEU A 488 14.34 4.84 23.39
C LEU A 488 15.11 3.55 23.71
N PRO A 489 14.53 2.33 23.56
CA PRO A 489 15.15 1.09 24.06
C PRO A 489 16.47 0.63 23.39
N MET A 490 16.93 1.32 22.34
CA MET A 490 18.27 1.16 21.75
C MET A 490 18.98 2.52 21.55
N GLY A 491 18.53 3.57 22.22
CA GLY A 491 19.07 4.92 22.11
C GLY A 491 19.05 5.46 20.67
N ASP A 492 20.18 6.03 20.26
CA ASP A 492 20.44 6.62 18.94
C ASP A 492 20.33 5.61 17.77
N ARG A 493 20.56 4.33 18.05
CA ARG A 493 20.44 3.23 17.07
C ARG A 493 19.02 2.72 16.86
N THR A 494 18.03 3.33 17.52
CA THR A 494 16.62 2.98 17.31
C THR A 494 16.18 3.35 15.90
N GLU A 495 15.57 2.41 15.17
CA GLU A 495 14.97 2.67 13.86
C GLU A 495 13.74 3.56 14.01
N ILE A 496 13.78 4.72 13.37
CA ILE A 496 12.67 5.66 13.30
C ILE A 496 11.89 5.35 12.01
N GLY A 497 10.68 4.82 12.17
CA GLY A 497 9.81 4.47 11.05
C GLY A 497 9.40 5.67 10.17
N GLU A 498 8.82 5.39 9.00
CA GLU A 498 8.36 6.39 8.02
C GLU A 498 7.53 7.51 8.66
N LYS A 499 7.80 8.78 8.30
CA LYS A 499 7.24 10.02 8.92
C LYS A 499 7.49 10.15 10.44
N GLY A 500 8.39 9.35 11.00
CA GLY A 500 8.76 9.37 12.42
C GLY A 500 7.62 8.98 13.36
N VAL A 501 6.80 7.97 13.03
CA VAL A 501 5.66 7.54 13.87
C VAL A 501 6.04 7.25 15.33
N ASN A 502 7.28 6.81 15.58
CA ASN A 502 7.79 6.50 16.92
C ASN A 502 8.15 7.73 17.78
N LEU A 503 7.98 8.96 17.27
CA LEU A 503 8.36 10.22 17.94
C LEU A 503 7.17 11.19 18.09
N SER A 504 7.16 11.94 19.20
CA SER A 504 6.26 13.10 19.40
C SER A 504 6.63 14.29 18.50
N GLY A 505 5.72 15.27 18.35
CA GLY A 505 5.97 16.47 17.54
C GLY A 505 7.27 17.21 17.95
N GLY A 506 7.42 17.51 19.24
CA GLY A 506 8.62 18.14 19.79
C GLY A 506 9.89 17.29 19.69
N GLN A 507 9.78 15.96 19.65
CA GLN A 507 10.92 15.08 19.35
C GLN A 507 11.34 15.19 17.88
N LYS A 508 10.39 15.15 16.93
CA LYS A 508 10.69 15.31 15.49
C LYS A 508 11.34 16.65 15.20
N GLN A 509 10.83 17.74 15.80
CA GLN A 509 11.39 19.08 15.61
C GLN A 509 12.81 19.19 16.17
N ARG A 510 13.09 18.60 17.34
CA ARG A 510 14.45 18.53 17.91
C ARG A 510 15.42 17.67 17.10
N VAL A 511 15.00 16.54 16.52
CA VAL A 511 15.85 15.73 15.62
C VAL A 511 16.11 16.47 14.30
N SER A 512 15.10 17.15 13.74
CA SER A 512 15.26 17.99 12.53
C SER A 512 16.23 19.15 12.76
N LEU A 513 16.17 19.79 13.94
CA LEU A 513 17.12 20.81 14.38
C LEU A 513 18.53 20.24 14.57
N ALA A 514 18.68 19.11 15.27
CA ALA A 514 19.97 18.45 15.50
C ALA A 514 20.69 18.13 14.18
N ARG A 515 19.98 17.64 13.15
CA ARG A 515 20.49 17.46 11.79
C ARG A 515 21.09 18.74 11.20
N ALA A 516 20.35 19.85 11.27
CA ALA A 516 20.79 21.15 10.76
C ALA A 516 22.06 21.65 11.49
N VAL A 517 22.08 21.55 12.82
CA VAL A 517 23.25 21.96 13.64
C VAL A 517 24.46 21.09 13.33
N TYR A 518 24.29 19.76 13.25
CA TYR A 518 25.38 18.82 12.99
C TYR A 518 26.08 19.05 11.64
N CYS A 519 25.31 19.41 10.61
CA CYS A 519 25.80 19.71 9.26
C CYS A 519 26.80 20.90 9.23
N ASN A 520 26.75 21.81 10.20
CA ASN A 520 27.68 22.95 10.34
C ASN A 520 27.73 23.83 9.07
N ALA A 521 26.57 24.32 8.64
CA ALA A 521 26.42 25.24 7.50
C ALA A 521 26.90 26.67 7.84
N ASP A 522 26.76 27.60 6.89
CA ASP A 522 27.15 29.01 7.05
C ASP A 522 25.96 29.90 7.41
N THR A 523 24.83 29.68 6.73
CA THR A 523 23.54 30.33 6.97
C THR A 523 22.52 29.31 7.48
N TYR A 524 21.80 29.66 8.54
CA TYR A 524 20.76 28.85 9.17
C TYR A 524 19.39 29.51 9.00
N LEU A 525 18.45 28.77 8.41
CA LEU A 525 17.06 29.19 8.23
C LEU A 525 16.14 28.31 9.10
N PHE A 526 15.48 28.92 10.08
CA PHE A 526 14.63 28.25 11.06
C PHE A 526 13.17 28.70 10.90
N ASP A 527 12.30 27.77 10.52
CA ASP A 527 10.87 27.98 10.33
C ASP A 527 10.11 27.47 11.57
N ASP A 528 9.96 28.34 12.57
CA ASP A 528 9.29 28.13 13.86
C ASP A 528 9.63 26.80 14.60
N PRO A 529 10.92 26.52 14.88
CA PRO A 529 11.37 25.25 15.47
C PRO A 529 11.00 25.06 16.95
N LEU A 530 10.43 26.07 17.60
CA LEU A 530 10.09 26.05 19.04
C LEU A 530 8.58 25.84 19.30
N SER A 531 7.74 25.89 18.26
CA SER A 531 6.28 25.75 18.35
C SER A 531 5.77 24.44 18.97
N ALA A 532 6.51 23.34 18.81
CA ALA A 532 6.10 21.99 19.23
C ALA A 532 6.84 21.46 20.47
N VAL A 533 7.58 22.29 21.20
CA VAL A 533 8.28 21.93 22.45
C VAL A 533 7.75 22.75 23.63
N ASP A 534 7.87 22.21 24.83
CA ASP A 534 7.55 22.96 26.06
C ASP A 534 8.49 24.16 26.26
N ALA A 535 8.04 25.14 27.05
CA ALA A 535 8.77 26.39 27.25
C ALA A 535 10.16 26.20 27.89
N HIS A 536 10.35 25.15 28.71
CA HIS A 536 11.64 24.88 29.37
C HIS A 536 12.66 24.30 28.38
N VAL A 537 12.29 23.28 27.59
CA VAL A 537 13.11 22.72 26.51
C VAL A 537 13.35 23.76 25.42
N GLY A 538 12.33 24.56 25.08
CA GLY A 538 12.46 25.69 24.15
C GLY A 538 13.52 26.71 24.60
N LYS A 539 13.53 27.06 25.89
CA LYS A 539 14.54 27.95 26.49
C LYS A 539 15.94 27.32 26.46
N HIS A 540 16.10 26.04 26.81
CA HIS A 540 17.39 25.34 26.72
C HIS A 540 17.92 25.34 25.28
N ILE A 541 17.08 25.00 24.29
CA ILE A 541 17.45 25.05 22.87
C ILE A 541 17.85 26.47 22.46
N PHE A 542 17.11 27.49 22.89
CA PHE A 542 17.46 28.87 22.58
C PHE A 542 18.81 29.25 23.18
N GLU A 543 19.07 29.00 24.46
CA GLU A 543 20.33 29.35 25.11
C GLU A 543 21.54 28.55 24.61
N LYS A 544 21.36 27.27 24.26
CA LYS A 544 22.45 26.33 23.91
C LYS A 544 22.71 26.21 22.41
N VAL A 545 21.73 26.48 21.55
CA VAL A 545 21.85 26.32 20.08
C VAL A 545 21.74 27.65 19.35
N ILE A 546 20.60 28.35 19.49
CA ILE A 546 20.19 29.42 18.56
C ILE A 546 20.75 30.79 18.98
N GLY A 547 20.64 31.14 20.26
CA GLY A 547 20.95 32.44 20.84
C GLY A 547 22.45 32.80 20.89
N PRO A 548 22.80 33.98 21.42
CA PRO A 548 24.18 34.51 21.40
C PRO A 548 25.19 33.67 22.20
N LYS A 549 24.72 32.84 23.14
CA LYS A 549 25.56 31.91 23.93
C LYS A 549 25.68 30.51 23.31
N GLY A 550 24.90 30.22 22.27
CA GLY A 550 24.75 28.88 21.72
C GLY A 550 25.88 28.45 20.77
N ILE A 551 25.81 27.18 20.32
CA ILE A 551 26.77 26.59 19.38
C ILE A 551 26.88 27.41 18.08
N LEU A 552 25.78 28.00 17.61
CA LEU A 552 25.71 28.71 16.33
C LEU A 552 26.10 30.20 16.42
N LYS A 553 26.64 30.67 17.55
CA LYS A 553 26.91 32.11 17.81
C LYS A 553 27.79 32.85 16.78
N ASN A 554 28.58 32.13 15.98
CA ASN A 554 29.45 32.69 14.92
C ASN A 554 28.86 32.50 13.50
N LYS A 555 27.59 32.11 13.37
CA LYS A 555 26.93 31.77 12.09
C LYS A 555 25.70 32.64 11.86
N THR A 556 25.41 32.94 10.60
CA THR A 556 24.24 33.74 10.23
C THR A 556 22.97 32.93 10.50
N ARG A 557 22.02 33.49 11.25
CA ARG A 557 20.80 32.80 11.69
C ARG A 557 19.56 33.67 11.42
N VAL A 558 18.58 33.10 10.73
CA VAL A 558 17.25 33.70 10.53
C VAL A 558 16.21 32.80 11.19
N LEU A 559 15.46 33.35 12.13
CA LEU A 559 14.43 32.66 12.91
C LEU A 559 13.06 33.27 12.65
N VAL A 560 12.20 32.58 11.90
CA VAL A 560 10.76 32.81 11.98
C VAL A 560 10.28 32.24 13.31
N THR A 561 9.57 33.04 14.11
CA THR A 561 9.01 32.58 15.39
C THR A 561 7.72 33.33 15.73
N HIS A 562 6.79 32.62 16.36
CA HIS A 562 5.62 33.22 17.00
C HIS A 562 5.83 33.52 18.49
N ALA A 563 6.92 33.06 19.11
CA ALA A 563 7.21 33.26 20.53
C ALA A 563 7.90 34.61 20.79
N VAL A 564 7.17 35.54 21.39
CA VAL A 564 7.61 36.92 21.69
C VAL A 564 8.81 36.96 22.66
N ASN A 565 8.87 36.02 23.60
CA ASN A 565 9.78 36.00 24.75
C ASN A 565 11.29 36.05 24.40
N TYR A 566 11.66 35.68 23.18
CA TYR A 566 13.06 35.66 22.73
C TYR A 566 13.48 36.91 21.95
N LEU A 567 12.52 37.74 21.48
CA LEU A 567 12.78 38.89 20.61
C LEU A 567 13.77 39.94 21.20
N PRO A 568 13.79 40.22 22.52
CA PRO A 568 14.79 41.12 23.11
C PRO A 568 16.26 40.62 23.05
N GLN A 569 16.50 39.37 22.63
CA GLN A 569 17.83 38.76 22.50
C GLN A 569 18.31 38.62 21.04
N MET A 570 17.61 39.26 20.09
CA MET A 570 17.92 39.25 18.66
C MET A 570 18.72 40.49 18.27
N ASP A 571 19.67 40.35 17.33
CA ASP A 571 20.47 41.48 16.85
C ASP A 571 19.64 42.42 15.98
N THR A 572 18.64 41.88 15.26
CA THR A 572 17.69 42.65 14.44
C THR A 572 16.37 41.87 14.31
N ILE A 573 15.26 42.60 14.23
CA ILE A 573 13.92 42.07 13.99
C ILE A 573 13.42 42.62 12.66
N LEU A 574 12.83 41.75 11.85
CA LEU A 574 12.09 42.06 10.63
C LEU A 574 10.59 41.86 10.89
N VAL A 575 9.79 42.90 10.67
CA VAL A 575 8.33 42.84 10.78
C VAL A 575 7.71 42.67 9.40
N MET A 576 6.86 41.66 9.25
CA MET A 576 6.15 41.39 8.00
C MET A 576 4.64 41.59 8.13
N THR A 577 4.08 42.38 7.21
CA THR A 577 2.65 42.63 7.06
C THR A 577 2.29 42.44 5.59
N ASP A 578 1.26 41.66 5.29
CA ASP A 578 0.71 41.43 3.93
C ASP A 578 1.71 41.07 2.82
N GLY A 579 2.84 40.43 3.17
CA GLY A 579 3.89 40.03 2.22
C GLY A 579 4.98 41.09 2.00
N GLU A 580 4.91 42.22 2.69
CA GLU A 580 5.90 43.29 2.67
C GLU A 580 6.64 43.40 4.02
N ILE A 581 7.81 44.03 4.01
CA ILE A 581 8.58 44.32 5.23
C ILE A 581 8.22 45.74 5.64
N SER A 582 7.51 45.90 6.76
CA SER A 582 7.08 47.20 7.27
C SER A 582 8.21 47.91 8.02
N GLU A 583 8.86 47.20 8.94
CA GLU A 583 9.83 47.74 9.88
C GLU A 583 11.04 46.79 10.05
N MET A 584 12.22 47.38 10.27
CA MET A 584 13.48 46.66 10.55
C MET A 584 14.31 47.45 11.55
N GLY A 585 14.75 46.79 12.64
CA GLY A 585 15.59 47.44 13.67
C GLY A 585 15.85 46.53 14.87
N SER A 586 16.54 47.03 15.89
CA SER A 586 16.63 46.34 17.18
C SER A 586 15.33 46.48 17.98
N TYR A 587 15.10 45.58 18.94
CA TYR A 587 13.90 45.60 19.79
C TYR A 587 13.65 46.97 20.45
N GLN A 588 14.71 47.66 20.89
CA GLN A 588 14.60 48.97 21.54
C GLN A 588 14.39 50.15 20.59
N GLU A 589 14.59 49.98 19.28
CA GLU A 589 14.32 51.01 18.27
C GLU A 589 12.87 50.88 17.80
N LEU A 590 12.45 49.67 17.44
CA LEU A 590 11.08 49.38 17.02
C LEU A 590 10.05 49.75 18.10
N LEU A 591 10.34 49.43 19.37
CA LEU A 591 9.47 49.81 20.51
C LEU A 591 9.37 51.33 20.74
N LYS A 592 10.33 52.13 20.22
CA LYS A 592 10.28 53.60 20.28
C LYS A 592 9.62 54.25 19.06
N GLN A 593 9.45 53.51 17.97
CA GLN A 593 8.78 53.98 16.75
C GLN A 593 7.25 53.88 16.84
N ASP A 594 6.74 53.08 17.80
CA ASP A 594 5.32 52.80 18.07
C ASP A 594 4.48 52.40 16.84
N GLY A 595 5.13 51.75 15.87
CA GLY A 595 4.52 51.26 14.63
C GLY A 595 3.99 49.83 14.72
N ALA A 596 4.02 49.12 13.59
CA ALA A 596 3.47 47.78 13.43
C ALA A 596 4.09 46.75 14.39
N PHE A 597 5.35 46.92 14.81
CA PHE A 597 5.94 46.09 15.85
C PHE A 597 5.26 46.27 17.21
N ALA A 598 4.99 47.52 17.60
CA ALA A 598 4.37 47.84 18.88
C ALA A 598 2.88 47.47 18.90
N GLU A 599 2.19 47.61 17.77
CA GLU A 599 0.82 47.10 17.60
C GLU A 599 0.73 45.57 17.70
N PHE A 600 1.66 44.84 17.05
CA PHE A 600 1.77 43.39 17.18
C PHE A 600 2.02 42.96 18.64
N LEU A 601 2.93 43.64 19.34
CA LEU A 601 3.18 43.41 20.77
C LEU A 601 1.94 43.75 21.63
N ARG A 602 1.22 44.84 21.35
CA ARG A 602 -0.03 45.20 22.04
C ARG A 602 -1.15 44.19 21.79
N THR A 603 -1.26 43.64 20.58
CA THR A 603 -2.27 42.59 20.31
C THR A 603 -1.96 41.31 21.07
N TYR A 604 -0.69 40.94 21.18
CA TYR A 604 -0.25 39.80 22.00
C TYR A 604 -0.44 40.06 23.49
N ALA A 605 0.00 41.23 23.98
CA ALA A 605 -0.12 41.62 25.38
C ALA A 605 -1.58 41.85 25.80
N ASN A 606 -2.48 42.28 24.90
CA ASN A 606 -3.92 42.34 25.19
C ASN A 606 -4.55 40.95 25.19
N ALA A 607 -4.04 39.99 24.42
CA ALA A 607 -4.46 38.59 24.52
C ALA A 607 -4.03 37.97 25.86
N GLU A 608 -2.90 38.40 26.44
CA GLU A 608 -2.45 38.01 27.79
C GLU A 608 -3.15 38.82 28.91
N GLN A 609 -3.35 40.13 28.74
CA GLN A 609 -4.00 40.98 29.76
C GLN A 609 -5.53 40.76 29.82
N ASN A 610 -6.18 40.30 28.76
CA ASN A 610 -7.55 39.77 28.84
C ASN A 610 -7.62 38.42 29.59
N MET A 611 -6.49 37.79 29.94
CA MET A 611 -6.41 36.67 30.89
C MET A 611 -6.19 37.13 32.34
N GLU A 612 -5.74 38.38 32.58
CA GLU A 612 -5.50 38.94 33.92
C GLU A 612 -6.63 39.89 34.41
N SER A 613 -7.27 40.62 33.50
CA SER A 613 -8.25 41.67 33.83
C SER A 613 -9.70 41.20 34.06
N SER A 614 -9.96 39.89 33.93
CA SER A 614 -11.29 39.31 34.16
C SER A 614 -11.62 39.04 35.63
N ASP A 615 -10.64 39.11 36.54
CA ASP A 615 -10.82 38.89 37.98
C ASP A 615 -11.21 40.15 38.78
N SER A 616 -11.30 41.33 38.15
CA SER A 616 -11.72 42.57 38.84
C SER A 616 -12.40 43.62 37.95
N ASP A 617 -13.71 43.49 37.74
CA ASP A 617 -14.64 44.50 38.28
C ASP A 617 -16.11 44.07 38.22
N SER A 618 -16.88 44.43 39.26
CA SER A 618 -18.32 44.15 39.34
C SER A 618 -19.13 45.44 39.58
N SER A 619 -20.20 45.64 38.80
CA SER A 619 -21.16 46.79 38.81
C SER A 619 -20.58 48.12 38.29
N LEU A 620 -21.18 48.82 37.31
CA LEU A 620 -22.56 49.34 37.29
C LEU A 620 -23.14 49.65 35.89
N GLU A 621 -24.42 49.30 35.69
CA GLU A 621 -25.51 49.97 34.94
C GLU A 621 -25.36 50.83 33.64
N ARG A 622 -26.32 50.60 32.70
CA ARG A 622 -27.00 51.55 31.74
C ARG A 622 -26.27 51.94 30.41
N THR A 623 -26.95 52.17 29.26
CA THR A 623 -28.37 51.95 28.83
C THR A 623 -28.61 51.98 27.29
N ILE A 624 -29.70 51.34 26.81
CA ILE A 624 -30.59 51.56 25.62
C ILE A 624 -30.01 52.05 24.24
N GLN A 625 -30.05 51.15 23.22
CA GLN A 625 -30.82 51.15 21.93
C GLN A 625 -31.21 52.47 21.17
N PRO A 626 -31.71 52.44 19.90
CA PRO A 626 -31.46 51.57 18.71
C PRO A 626 -31.42 52.39 17.36
N LEU A 627 -31.63 51.73 16.19
CA LEU A 627 -32.26 52.14 14.89
C LEU A 627 -31.51 51.49 13.68
N GLU A 628 -32.14 50.57 12.91
CA GLU A 628 -32.95 50.78 11.68
C GLU A 628 -32.10 51.10 10.41
N THR A 629 -31.92 50.15 9.47
CA THR A 629 -32.69 49.92 8.21
C THR A 629 -32.69 51.13 7.24
N ASP A 630 -32.40 51.00 5.94
CA ASP A 630 -33.08 50.07 5.00
C ASP A 630 -32.25 49.78 3.72
N ALA A 631 -32.80 48.99 2.78
CA ALA A 631 -32.10 48.49 1.59
C ALA A 631 -32.34 49.27 0.27
N ASN A 632 -31.40 49.15 -0.68
CA ASN A 632 -31.74 48.80 -2.08
C ASN A 632 -30.53 48.39 -2.94
N SER A 633 -30.78 47.52 -3.92
CA SER A 633 -29.89 47.10 -5.01
C SER A 633 -30.62 47.35 -6.36
N PRO A 634 -30.02 47.29 -7.58
CA PRO A 634 -29.30 46.09 -8.06
C PRO A 634 -28.12 46.30 -9.05
N SER A 635 -27.26 45.28 -9.16
CA SER A 635 -27.04 44.46 -10.38
C SER A 635 -25.58 44.01 -10.66
N GLY A 636 -25.43 42.73 -11.02
CA GLY A 636 -24.55 42.35 -12.14
C GLY A 636 -23.07 42.01 -11.90
N LYS A 637 -22.78 40.89 -11.21
CA LYS A 637 -21.84 39.85 -11.72
C LYS A 637 -21.88 38.55 -10.90
N GLU A 638 -21.71 37.42 -11.57
CA GLU A 638 -21.78 36.09 -10.96
C GLU A 638 -20.44 35.70 -10.29
N GLY A 639 -20.50 35.31 -9.02
CA GLY A 639 -19.43 34.58 -8.34
C GLY A 639 -19.84 33.13 -8.11
N ARG A 640 -19.01 32.17 -8.51
CA ARG A 640 -19.22 30.74 -8.21
C ARG A 640 -18.57 30.38 -6.88
N PRO A 641 -19.15 29.48 -6.06
CA PRO A 641 -18.50 28.98 -4.86
C PRO A 641 -17.24 28.19 -5.20
N VAL A 642 -16.23 28.25 -4.34
CA VAL A 642 -14.96 27.53 -4.49
C VAL A 642 -15.03 26.20 -3.73
N GLU A 643 -15.04 25.09 -4.46
CA GLU A 643 -14.85 23.75 -3.89
C GLU A 643 -13.38 23.53 -3.50
N ASN A 644 -13.03 23.71 -2.22
CA ASN A 644 -11.75 23.25 -1.67
C ASN A 644 -11.85 21.83 -1.11
N GLY A 645 -12.10 20.85 -1.98
CA GLY A 645 -12.08 19.43 -1.65
C GLY A 645 -10.75 18.76 -2.00
N VAL A 646 -9.88 18.51 -1.02
CA VAL A 646 -8.64 17.74 -1.23
C VAL A 646 -8.90 16.27 -0.89
N LEU A 647 -9.18 15.47 -1.91
CA LEU A 647 -9.29 14.01 -1.79
C LEU A 647 -7.89 13.36 -1.76
N VAL A 648 -7.43 12.98 -0.57
CA VAL A 648 -6.33 12.03 -0.42
C VAL A 648 -6.86 10.61 -0.65
N ASN A 649 -6.11 9.79 -1.39
CA ASN A 649 -6.42 8.36 -1.53
C ASN A 649 -5.11 7.59 -1.77
N GLU A 650 -4.60 6.90 -0.74
CA GLU A 650 -3.32 6.17 -0.79
C GLU A 650 -3.46 4.74 -1.36
N ALA A 651 -2.44 4.26 -2.08
CA ALA A 651 -2.27 2.85 -2.44
C ALA A 651 -0.78 2.54 -2.78
N PRO A 652 -0.28 1.28 -2.58
CA PRO A 652 0.05 0.78 -1.25
C PRO A 652 1.41 0.04 -1.15
N GLY A 653 2.04 0.05 0.03
CA GLY A 653 3.24 -0.74 0.36
C GLY A 653 2.96 -2.05 1.12
N LYS A 654 3.89 -3.04 1.08
CA LYS A 654 3.79 -4.27 1.90
C LYS A 654 5.09 -5.12 2.02
N LEU A 655 5.50 -5.41 3.27
CA LEU A 655 6.11 -6.65 3.82
C LEU A 655 7.51 -7.17 3.36
N MET A 656 8.30 -7.96 4.13
CA MET A 656 8.64 -8.10 5.57
C MET A 656 9.55 -9.38 5.86
N HIS A 657 9.81 -9.73 7.14
CA HIS A 657 10.75 -10.68 7.87
C HIS A 657 10.90 -12.20 7.52
N ARG A 658 11.87 -12.91 8.18
CA ARG A 658 11.67 -13.95 9.26
C ARG A 658 12.98 -14.50 9.95
N GLN A 659 12.88 -14.69 11.29
CA GLN A 659 13.49 -15.64 12.28
C GLN A 659 13.95 -17.06 11.78
N LEU A 660 14.60 -18.01 12.50
CA LEU A 660 15.37 -18.25 13.77
C LEU A 660 16.08 -19.65 13.61
N SER A 661 16.55 -20.55 14.51
CA SER A 661 16.68 -20.82 15.99
C SER A 661 17.62 -22.07 16.16
N ASN A 662 18.07 -22.65 17.30
CA ASN A 662 18.34 -22.35 18.75
C ASN A 662 19.14 -23.55 19.37
N SER A 663 19.64 -23.46 20.63
CA SER A 663 20.19 -24.56 21.50
C SER A 663 21.64 -25.05 21.17
N SER A 664 22.59 -25.35 22.08
CA SER A 664 22.79 -25.25 23.57
C SER A 664 24.26 -25.65 23.92
N THR A 665 24.87 -25.67 25.14
CA THR A 665 24.85 -24.88 26.42
C THR A 665 26.03 -25.38 27.34
N TYR A 666 26.31 -24.74 28.50
CA TYR A 666 27.11 -25.17 29.70
C TYR A 666 28.61 -24.79 29.91
N SER A 667 28.80 -23.80 30.82
CA SER A 667 29.75 -23.70 31.98
C SER A 667 31.31 -23.58 31.92
N ARG A 668 31.78 -22.44 32.48
CA ARG A 668 32.82 -22.21 33.53
C ARG A 668 34.37 -22.21 33.28
N GLU A 669 34.96 -21.09 33.75
CA GLU A 669 36.19 -20.89 34.56
C GLU A 669 37.66 -20.87 33.98
N THR A 670 38.27 -19.68 34.12
CA THR A 670 39.67 -19.31 34.51
C THR A 670 40.93 -19.97 33.91
N GLY A 671 41.86 -19.13 33.41
CA GLY A 671 43.30 -19.45 33.26
C GLY A 671 44.13 -18.35 32.57
N LYS A 672 45.40 -18.17 32.95
CA LYS A 672 46.39 -17.26 32.29
C LYS A 672 47.62 -18.03 31.82
N SER A 673 48.16 -17.74 30.64
CA SER A 673 49.62 -17.67 30.30
C SER A 673 49.83 -17.49 28.78
N GLN A 674 51.08 -17.45 28.30
CA GLN A 674 51.48 -16.87 27.01
C GLN A 674 52.08 -17.90 26.01
N HIS A 675 52.24 -17.45 24.74
CA HIS A 675 53.13 -17.98 23.70
C HIS A 675 52.89 -19.41 23.16
N GLN A 676 52.21 -19.53 22.02
CA GLN A 676 52.84 -19.50 20.68
C GLN A 676 51.76 -19.46 19.58
N SER A 677 52.02 -18.75 18.47
CA SER A 677 51.00 -18.41 17.46
C SER A 677 51.01 -19.36 16.26
N SER A 678 50.24 -20.46 16.37
CA SER A 678 49.92 -21.34 15.24
C SER A 678 48.47 -21.81 15.31
N THR A 679 47.55 -20.95 14.89
CA THR A 679 46.09 -21.18 14.99
C THR A 679 45.40 -21.04 13.64
N ALA A 680 45.05 -22.18 13.05
CA ALA A 680 43.72 -22.28 12.43
C ALA A 680 42.66 -22.11 13.53
N ASP A 681 41.42 -21.77 13.13
CA ASP A 681 40.29 -21.52 14.02
C ASP A 681 40.48 -20.43 15.10
N LEU A 682 40.24 -19.16 14.73
CA LEU A 682 39.47 -18.21 15.56
C LEU A 682 39.14 -16.89 14.81
N GLN A 683 38.07 -16.90 14.02
CA GLN A 683 37.40 -15.67 13.58
C GLN A 683 35.89 -15.87 13.38
N LYS A 684 35.18 -16.20 14.47
CA LYS A 684 33.75 -15.84 14.57
C LYS A 684 33.66 -14.34 14.93
N PRO A 685 32.72 -13.58 14.37
CA PRO A 685 32.47 -12.21 14.82
C PRO A 685 32.14 -12.16 16.31
N LEU A 686 32.48 -11.04 16.96
CA LEU A 686 31.90 -10.69 18.25
C LEU A 686 30.37 -10.65 18.12
N ALA A 687 29.67 -11.18 19.11
CA ALA A 687 28.21 -11.15 19.12
C ALA A 687 27.73 -9.72 19.32
N GLU A 688 27.26 -9.08 18.25
CA GLU A 688 26.51 -7.83 18.35
C GLU A 688 25.29 -8.05 19.25
N LYS A 689 25.02 -7.12 20.17
CA LYS A 689 23.78 -7.14 20.94
C LYS A 689 22.62 -6.99 19.95
N ASN A 690 21.71 -7.97 19.92
CA ASN A 690 20.55 -7.95 19.03
C ASN A 690 19.79 -6.63 19.18
N SER A 691 19.55 -5.94 18.07
CA SER A 691 18.79 -4.69 18.08
C SER A 691 17.34 -4.96 18.46
N TRP A 692 16.86 -4.24 19.48
CA TRP A 692 15.44 -4.27 19.87
C TRP A 692 14.60 -3.65 18.76
N LYS A 693 13.51 -4.32 18.41
CA LYS A 693 12.55 -3.89 17.39
C LYS A 693 11.15 -4.00 17.96
N LEU A 694 10.49 -2.85 18.14
CA LEU A 694 9.10 -2.77 18.61
C LEU A 694 8.15 -3.52 17.67
N THR A 695 8.35 -3.33 16.38
CA THR A 695 7.52 -3.88 15.31
C THR A 695 8.07 -5.21 14.83
N GLU A 696 7.32 -6.29 15.08
CA GLU A 696 7.60 -7.56 14.41
C GLU A 696 7.17 -7.46 12.95
N ALA A 697 8.15 -7.54 12.07
CA ALA A 697 7.91 -7.64 10.64
C ALA A 697 7.23 -9.01 10.31
N ASP A 698 6.42 -9.10 9.24
CA ASP A 698 5.68 -10.30 8.75
C ASP A 698 6.64 -11.45 8.59
N THR A 699 6.58 -12.36 9.53
CA THR A 699 7.49 -13.47 9.61
C THR A 699 7.07 -14.53 8.58
N ALA A 700 7.39 -14.29 7.30
CA ALA A 700 6.92 -15.12 6.20
C ALA A 700 7.37 -16.58 6.34
N LYS A 701 6.40 -17.49 6.57
CA LYS A 701 6.59 -18.91 6.87
C LYS A 701 7.44 -19.59 5.79
N THR A 702 8.60 -20.12 6.18
CA THR A 702 9.60 -20.67 5.25
C THR A 702 9.30 -22.14 4.91
N GLY A 703 8.59 -22.39 3.81
CA GLY A 703 8.27 -23.77 3.41
C GLY A 703 7.60 -23.92 2.04
N ARG A 704 6.93 -25.06 1.87
CA ARG A 704 5.78 -25.22 0.96
C ARG A 704 4.51 -24.88 1.75
N VAL A 705 3.47 -24.42 1.07
CA VAL A 705 2.13 -24.26 1.65
C VAL A 705 1.65 -25.60 2.22
N LYS A 706 1.11 -25.62 3.44
CA LYS A 706 0.57 -26.84 4.06
C LYS A 706 -0.69 -27.30 3.30
N ALA A 707 -0.86 -28.62 3.13
CA ALA A 707 -2.07 -29.18 2.50
C ALA A 707 -3.37 -28.76 3.22
N THR A 708 -3.30 -28.47 4.52
CA THR A 708 -4.41 -27.94 5.31
C THR A 708 -4.96 -26.61 4.80
N VAL A 709 -4.13 -25.73 4.22
CA VAL A 709 -4.58 -24.43 3.68
C VAL A 709 -5.51 -24.63 2.47
N TYR A 710 -5.18 -25.58 1.60
CA TYR A 710 -6.04 -25.95 0.46
C TYR A 710 -7.35 -26.60 0.93
N TRP A 711 -7.28 -27.46 1.95
CA TRP A 711 -8.47 -28.09 2.54
C TRP A 711 -9.39 -27.05 3.19
N GLU A 712 -8.86 -26.11 3.95
CA GLU A 712 -9.63 -25.04 4.59
C GLU A 712 -10.27 -24.08 3.57
N TYR A 713 -9.59 -23.77 2.46
CA TYR A 713 -10.21 -23.02 1.36
C TYR A 713 -11.37 -23.79 0.71
N MET A 714 -11.21 -25.10 0.49
CA MET A 714 -12.27 -25.95 -0.07
C MET A 714 -13.45 -26.15 0.90
N LYS A 715 -13.18 -26.23 2.20
CA LYS A 715 -14.18 -26.23 3.27
C LYS A 715 -14.99 -24.92 3.27
N ALA A 716 -14.32 -23.78 3.05
CA ALA A 716 -14.98 -22.47 2.96
C ALA A 716 -15.81 -22.26 1.66
N ILE A 717 -15.50 -22.99 0.58
CA ILE A 717 -16.38 -23.09 -0.62
C ILE A 717 -17.63 -23.92 -0.30
N GLY A 718 -17.50 -24.92 0.57
CA GLY A 718 -18.51 -25.95 0.83
C GLY A 718 -18.30 -27.19 -0.06
N LEU A 719 -18.32 -28.37 0.57
CA LEU A 719 -18.00 -29.64 -0.08
C LEU A 719 -18.90 -29.96 -1.27
N TYR A 720 -20.20 -29.63 -1.19
CA TYR A 720 -21.16 -29.84 -2.27
C TYR A 720 -20.81 -29.06 -3.55
N ILE A 721 -20.50 -27.76 -3.42
CA ILE A 721 -20.14 -26.92 -4.58
C ILE A 721 -18.81 -27.37 -5.18
N SER A 722 -17.86 -27.77 -4.33
CA SER A 722 -16.57 -28.32 -4.76
C SER A 722 -16.76 -29.61 -5.57
N PHE A 723 -17.52 -30.59 -5.04
CA PHE A 723 -17.84 -31.85 -5.73
C PHE A 723 -18.58 -31.60 -7.05
N LEU A 724 -19.64 -30.78 -7.04
CA LEU A 724 -20.41 -30.42 -8.23
C LEU A 724 -19.52 -29.79 -9.31
N SER A 725 -18.57 -28.92 -8.93
CA SER A 725 -17.66 -28.30 -9.89
C SER A 725 -16.73 -29.32 -10.55
N ILE A 726 -16.16 -30.26 -9.78
CA ILE A 726 -15.27 -31.33 -10.28
C ILE A 726 -16.05 -32.28 -11.21
N PHE A 727 -17.28 -32.65 -10.82
CA PHE A 727 -18.17 -33.46 -11.65
C PHE A 727 -18.48 -32.76 -12.99
N LEU A 728 -18.82 -31.46 -12.98
CA LEU A 728 -19.10 -30.71 -14.20
C LEU A 728 -17.85 -30.50 -15.09
N PHE A 729 -16.66 -30.35 -14.51
CA PHE A 729 -15.41 -30.42 -15.27
C PHE A 729 -15.25 -31.78 -15.97
N MET A 730 -15.42 -32.88 -15.23
CA MET A 730 -15.31 -34.23 -15.77
C MET A 730 -16.31 -34.45 -16.93
N CYS A 731 -17.57 -34.05 -16.76
CA CYS A 731 -18.60 -34.13 -17.80
C CYS A 731 -18.25 -33.30 -19.06
N ASN A 732 -17.74 -32.07 -18.90
CA ASN A 732 -17.24 -31.26 -20.03
C ASN A 732 -16.13 -31.98 -20.81
N HIS A 733 -15.11 -32.51 -20.12
CA HIS A 733 -13.99 -33.15 -20.80
C HIS A 733 -14.38 -34.50 -21.41
N ILE A 734 -15.26 -35.29 -20.78
CA ILE A 734 -15.83 -36.51 -21.38
C ILE A 734 -16.62 -36.16 -22.65
N ALA A 735 -17.51 -35.16 -22.62
CA ALA A 735 -18.28 -34.74 -23.80
C ALA A 735 -17.37 -34.25 -24.94
N SER A 736 -16.30 -33.51 -24.61
CA SER A 736 -15.32 -33.02 -25.60
C SER A 736 -14.50 -34.15 -26.24
N LEU A 737 -14.04 -35.12 -25.44
CA LEU A 737 -13.33 -36.30 -25.92
C LEU A 737 -14.24 -37.17 -26.79
N ALA A 738 -15.48 -37.42 -26.33
CA ALA A 738 -16.48 -38.17 -27.09
C ALA A 738 -16.83 -37.49 -28.42
N SER A 739 -16.97 -36.16 -28.45
CA SER A 739 -17.25 -35.38 -29.66
C SER A 739 -16.14 -35.52 -30.71
N ASN A 740 -14.88 -35.40 -30.30
CA ASN A 740 -13.73 -35.54 -31.20
C ASN A 740 -13.46 -37.00 -31.62
N TYR A 741 -13.75 -37.98 -30.76
CA TYR A 741 -13.70 -39.41 -31.13
C TYR A 741 -14.84 -39.78 -32.09
N TRP A 742 -16.04 -39.21 -31.90
CA TRP A 742 -17.17 -39.39 -32.81
C TRP A 742 -16.89 -38.79 -34.19
N LEU A 743 -16.22 -37.63 -34.25
CA LEU A 743 -15.70 -37.06 -35.50
C LEU A 743 -14.70 -38.00 -36.19
N SER A 744 -13.79 -38.65 -35.43
CA SER A 744 -12.89 -39.67 -35.99
C SER A 744 -13.65 -40.83 -36.63
N LEU A 745 -14.69 -41.35 -35.97
CA LEU A 745 -15.50 -42.44 -36.52
C LEU A 745 -16.28 -42.01 -37.77
N TRP A 746 -16.75 -40.75 -37.83
CA TRP A 746 -17.40 -40.21 -39.03
C TRP A 746 -16.41 -40.07 -40.20
N THR A 747 -15.17 -39.66 -39.94
CA THR A 747 -14.15 -39.55 -41.00
C THR A 747 -13.66 -40.87 -41.58
N ASP A 748 -13.98 -41.99 -40.91
CA ASP A 748 -13.70 -43.35 -41.37
C ASP A 748 -14.95 -44.05 -41.96
N ASP A 749 -16.11 -43.38 -42.06
CA ASP A 749 -17.35 -43.96 -42.63
C ASP A 749 -17.21 -44.27 -44.14
N PRO A 750 -17.69 -45.44 -44.61
CA PRO A 750 -17.55 -45.85 -46.01
C PRO A 750 -18.41 -45.00 -46.95
N VAL A 751 -17.81 -44.60 -48.08
CA VAL A 751 -18.49 -43.87 -49.17
C VAL A 751 -19.21 -44.87 -50.07
N VAL A 752 -20.52 -44.70 -50.24
CA VAL A 752 -21.37 -45.56 -51.07
C VAL A 752 -22.11 -44.68 -52.08
N ASN A 753 -22.05 -45.03 -53.37
CA ASN A 753 -22.60 -44.22 -54.47
C ASN A 753 -22.15 -42.74 -54.44
N GLY A 754 -20.90 -42.48 -54.05
CA GLY A 754 -20.33 -41.13 -53.96
C GLY A 754 -20.68 -40.33 -52.70
N THR A 755 -21.63 -40.81 -51.88
CA THR A 755 -22.14 -40.07 -50.71
C THR A 755 -21.87 -40.83 -49.40
N GLN A 756 -22.10 -40.16 -48.25
CA GLN A 756 -22.04 -40.75 -46.92
C GLN A 756 -23.46 -40.86 -46.33
N GLN A 757 -24.01 -42.07 -46.21
CA GLN A 757 -25.41 -42.29 -45.78
C GLN A 757 -25.73 -41.81 -44.36
N TYR A 758 -24.77 -41.80 -43.44
CA TYR A 758 -25.02 -41.51 -42.01
C TYR A 758 -24.83 -40.05 -41.61
N THR A 759 -24.54 -39.14 -42.55
CA THR A 759 -24.21 -37.72 -42.33
C THR A 759 -25.13 -36.99 -41.36
N ASN A 760 -26.46 -37.05 -41.58
CA ASN A 760 -27.43 -36.38 -40.71
C ASN A 760 -27.40 -36.90 -39.25
N VAL A 761 -27.19 -38.21 -39.05
CA VAL A 761 -27.09 -38.83 -37.73
C VAL A 761 -25.75 -38.48 -37.06
N ARG A 762 -24.64 -38.57 -37.81
CA ARG A 762 -23.29 -38.21 -37.35
C ARG A 762 -23.25 -36.75 -36.89
N LEU A 763 -23.75 -35.83 -37.71
CA LEU A 763 -23.83 -34.39 -37.44
C LEU A 763 -24.75 -34.07 -36.26
N GLY A 764 -25.92 -34.72 -36.15
CA GLY A 764 -26.85 -34.53 -35.05
C GLY A 764 -26.24 -34.90 -33.69
N VAL A 765 -25.58 -36.06 -33.60
CA VAL A 765 -24.88 -36.51 -32.39
C VAL A 765 -23.68 -35.60 -32.06
N TYR A 766 -22.89 -35.19 -33.06
CA TYR A 766 -21.78 -34.26 -32.88
C TYR A 766 -22.26 -32.90 -32.31
N GLY A 767 -23.36 -32.37 -32.84
CA GLY A 767 -24.05 -31.18 -32.33
C GLY A 767 -24.52 -31.33 -30.88
N ALA A 768 -25.21 -32.43 -30.56
CA ALA A 768 -25.72 -32.69 -29.22
C ALA A 768 -24.60 -32.81 -28.16
N LEU A 769 -23.49 -33.48 -28.50
CA LEU A 769 -22.33 -33.60 -27.61
C LEU A 769 -21.68 -32.24 -27.30
N GLY A 770 -21.56 -31.34 -28.28
CA GLY A 770 -21.00 -30.00 -28.04
C GLY A 770 -21.96 -29.04 -27.33
N ILE A 771 -23.27 -29.19 -27.50
CA ILE A 771 -24.27 -28.48 -26.68
C ILE A 771 -24.17 -28.94 -25.22
N SER A 772 -24.07 -30.26 -24.99
CA SER A 772 -23.84 -30.83 -23.66
C SER A 772 -22.53 -30.33 -23.03
N GLN A 773 -21.45 -30.29 -23.82
CA GLN A 773 -20.18 -29.68 -23.42
C GLN A 773 -20.35 -28.22 -22.99
N GLY A 774 -21.04 -27.40 -23.78
CA GLY A 774 -21.28 -25.98 -23.47
C GLY A 774 -22.08 -25.76 -22.19
N ILE A 775 -23.11 -26.58 -21.94
CA ILE A 775 -23.88 -26.55 -20.68
C ILE A 775 -22.98 -26.91 -19.49
N ALA A 776 -22.15 -27.94 -19.62
CA ALA A 776 -21.19 -28.33 -18.58
C ALA A 776 -20.13 -27.24 -18.30
N VAL A 777 -19.64 -26.54 -19.34
CA VAL A 777 -18.73 -25.39 -19.21
C VAL A 777 -19.35 -24.24 -18.44
N PHE A 778 -20.57 -23.84 -18.80
CA PHE A 778 -21.29 -22.80 -18.10
C PHE A 778 -21.54 -23.21 -16.63
N GLY A 779 -21.96 -24.46 -16.42
CA GLY A 779 -22.18 -25.05 -15.10
C GLY A 779 -20.95 -24.99 -14.19
N TYR A 780 -19.80 -25.54 -14.59
CA TYR A 780 -18.60 -25.48 -13.73
C TYR A 780 -18.13 -24.04 -13.53
N SER A 781 -18.24 -23.17 -14.54
CA SER A 781 -17.74 -21.80 -14.42
C SER A 781 -18.60 -20.96 -13.47
N MET A 782 -19.92 -21.20 -13.44
CA MET A 782 -20.82 -20.68 -12.41
C MET A 782 -20.48 -21.25 -11.03
N ALA A 783 -20.37 -22.58 -10.90
CA ALA A 783 -20.11 -23.25 -9.62
C ALA A 783 -18.82 -22.77 -8.93
N VAL A 784 -17.69 -22.72 -9.64
CA VAL A 784 -16.40 -22.24 -9.08
C VAL A 784 -16.47 -20.75 -8.71
N SER A 785 -17.12 -19.92 -9.53
CA SER A 785 -17.18 -18.47 -9.26
C SER A 785 -18.11 -18.14 -8.08
N ILE A 786 -19.21 -18.88 -7.93
CA ILE A 786 -20.11 -18.77 -6.75
C ILE A 786 -19.41 -19.33 -5.51
N GLY A 787 -18.69 -20.45 -5.62
CA GLY A 787 -17.90 -21.03 -4.54
C GLY A 787 -16.84 -20.06 -3.99
N GLY A 788 -16.13 -19.36 -4.89
CA GLY A 788 -15.19 -18.30 -4.51
C GLY A 788 -15.84 -17.19 -3.68
N ILE A 789 -17.07 -16.79 -4.00
CA ILE A 789 -17.84 -15.77 -3.26
C ILE A 789 -18.26 -16.28 -1.86
N PHE A 790 -18.56 -17.57 -1.69
CA PHE A 790 -18.81 -18.15 -0.37
C PHE A 790 -17.55 -18.18 0.50
N ALA A 791 -16.43 -18.69 -0.04
CA ALA A 791 -15.16 -18.72 0.68
C ALA A 791 -14.67 -17.31 1.04
N SER A 792 -14.82 -16.36 0.11
CA SER A 792 -14.58 -14.92 0.29
C SER A 792 -15.38 -14.32 1.44
N ARG A 793 -16.68 -14.60 1.54
CA ARG A 793 -17.54 -14.11 2.62
C ARG A 793 -17.13 -14.66 3.98
N HIS A 794 -16.86 -15.96 4.06
CA HIS A 794 -16.46 -16.63 5.30
C HIS A 794 -15.10 -16.13 5.79
N LEU A 795 -14.07 -16.19 4.95
CA LEU A 795 -12.71 -15.77 5.31
C LEU A 795 -12.60 -14.28 5.67
N HIS A 796 -13.44 -13.41 5.08
CA HIS A 796 -13.51 -11.99 5.46
C HIS A 796 -14.17 -11.78 6.83
N LEU A 797 -15.27 -12.48 7.11
CA LEU A 797 -15.98 -12.41 8.39
C LEU A 797 -15.10 -12.94 9.53
N ASP A 798 -14.47 -14.09 9.33
CA ASP A 798 -13.53 -14.71 10.28
C ASP A 798 -12.37 -13.76 10.59
N LEU A 799 -11.76 -13.15 9.55
CA LEU A 799 -10.66 -12.19 9.72
C LEU A 799 -11.09 -10.97 10.52
N LEU A 800 -12.24 -10.37 10.17
CA LEU A 800 -12.76 -9.18 10.85
C LEU A 800 -13.04 -9.46 12.33
N HIS A 801 -13.69 -10.59 12.64
CA HIS A 801 -13.98 -10.97 14.01
C HIS A 801 -12.72 -11.27 14.82
N ASN A 802 -11.76 -12.02 14.26
CA ASN A 802 -10.52 -12.38 14.94
C ASN A 802 -9.57 -11.20 15.17
N VAL A 803 -9.61 -10.17 14.31
CA VAL A 803 -8.85 -8.92 14.53
C VAL A 803 -9.50 -8.09 15.62
N LEU A 804 -10.83 -7.92 15.62
CA LEU A 804 -11.53 -7.17 16.67
C LEU A 804 -11.42 -7.83 18.06
N ARG A 805 -11.30 -9.17 18.13
CA ARG A 805 -11.00 -9.93 19.36
C ARG A 805 -9.51 -9.98 19.74
N SER A 806 -8.60 -9.32 19.03
CA SER A 806 -7.18 -9.24 19.45
C SER A 806 -6.96 -8.17 20.53
N PRO A 807 -6.03 -8.37 21.50
CA PRO A 807 -5.70 -7.39 22.53
C PRO A 807 -4.93 -6.18 21.95
N MET A 808 -4.83 -5.08 22.72
CA MET A 808 -4.16 -3.85 22.26
C MET A 808 -2.68 -4.07 21.87
N SER A 809 -1.97 -4.92 22.62
CA SER A 809 -0.57 -5.29 22.37
C SER A 809 -0.32 -5.91 20.98
N PHE A 810 -1.34 -6.52 20.36
CA PHE A 810 -1.26 -7.00 18.97
C PHE A 810 -1.22 -5.85 17.96
N PHE A 811 -2.00 -4.78 18.18
CA PHE A 811 -2.03 -3.61 17.32
C PHE A 811 -0.75 -2.76 17.46
N GLU A 812 -0.20 -2.69 18.67
CA GLU A 812 1.09 -2.00 18.93
C GLU A 812 2.28 -2.74 18.30
N ARG A 813 2.30 -4.08 18.36
CA ARG A 813 3.37 -4.91 17.73
C ARG A 813 3.23 -5.05 16.21
N THR A 814 2.02 -4.91 15.66
CA THR A 814 1.71 -5.20 14.25
C THR A 814 1.38 -3.91 13.49
N PRO A 815 2.28 -3.36 12.66
CA PRO A 815 2.03 -2.08 12.01
C PRO A 815 0.74 -2.07 11.16
N SER A 816 -0.02 -0.97 11.24
CA SER A 816 -1.38 -0.85 10.70
C SER A 816 -1.51 -1.21 9.21
N GLY A 817 -0.57 -0.77 8.37
CA GLY A 817 -0.53 -1.09 6.93
C GLY A 817 -0.56 -2.60 6.62
N ASN A 818 -0.12 -3.45 7.54
CA ASN A 818 -0.11 -4.90 7.39
C ASN A 818 -1.51 -5.49 7.62
N LEU A 819 -2.26 -4.90 8.55
CA LEU A 819 -3.67 -5.19 8.83
C LEU A 819 -4.52 -4.69 7.65
N VAL A 820 -4.41 -3.41 7.32
CA VAL A 820 -5.08 -2.76 6.16
C VAL A 820 -4.87 -3.60 4.90
N ASN A 821 -3.62 -3.99 4.60
CA ASN A 821 -3.31 -4.74 3.39
C ASN A 821 -3.44 -6.28 3.55
N ARG A 822 -3.93 -6.80 4.68
CA ARG A 822 -4.62 -8.10 4.75
C ARG A 822 -6.09 -7.93 4.32
N PHE A 823 -6.80 -6.91 4.82
CA PHE A 823 -8.17 -6.57 4.40
C PHE A 823 -8.32 -6.04 2.95
N SER A 824 -7.26 -5.47 2.35
CA SER A 824 -7.23 -5.04 0.96
C SER A 824 -6.71 -6.16 0.03
N LYS A 825 -5.40 -6.36 -0.10
CA LYS A 825 -4.85 -7.18 -1.20
C LYS A 825 -4.96 -8.69 -1.03
N GLU A 826 -4.87 -9.23 0.19
CA GLU A 826 -4.99 -10.68 0.39
C GLU A 826 -6.45 -11.10 0.12
N ILE A 827 -7.43 -10.34 0.62
CA ILE A 827 -8.86 -10.50 0.28
C ILE A 827 -9.12 -10.29 -1.22
N ASP A 828 -8.57 -9.24 -1.85
CA ASP A 828 -8.69 -9.02 -3.31
C ASP A 828 -8.13 -10.19 -4.15
N THR A 829 -7.09 -10.86 -3.65
CA THR A 829 -6.50 -12.06 -4.26
C THR A 829 -7.44 -13.27 -4.11
N ILE A 830 -8.06 -13.44 -2.94
CA ILE A 830 -9.07 -14.47 -2.67
C ILE A 830 -10.34 -14.25 -3.53
N ASP A 831 -10.79 -13.00 -3.64
CA ASP A 831 -12.00 -12.61 -4.37
C ASP A 831 -11.85 -12.77 -5.89
N SER A 832 -10.76 -12.23 -6.45
CA SER A 832 -10.64 -11.98 -7.89
C SER A 832 -9.57 -12.82 -8.59
N THR A 833 -8.58 -13.36 -7.87
CA THR A 833 -7.39 -14.00 -8.46
C THR A 833 -7.42 -15.53 -8.33
N ILE A 834 -7.80 -16.07 -7.17
CA ILE A 834 -7.83 -17.53 -6.95
C ILE A 834 -8.89 -18.25 -7.82
N PRO A 835 -10.16 -17.79 -7.95
CA PRO A 835 -11.18 -18.54 -8.69
C PRO A 835 -10.89 -18.69 -10.21
N PRO A 836 -10.35 -17.68 -10.93
CA PRO A 836 -9.86 -17.87 -12.30
C PRO A 836 -8.68 -18.84 -12.41
N ILE A 837 -7.72 -18.79 -11.48
CA ILE A 837 -6.57 -19.71 -11.48
C ILE A 837 -7.04 -21.15 -11.29
N ILE A 838 -7.98 -21.42 -10.36
CA ILE A 838 -8.55 -22.76 -10.18
C ILE A 838 -9.24 -23.25 -11.46
N LYS A 839 -9.99 -22.41 -12.17
CA LYS A 839 -10.60 -22.78 -13.46
C LYS A 839 -9.56 -23.14 -14.52
N MET A 840 -8.49 -22.35 -14.65
CA MET A 840 -7.42 -22.61 -15.61
C MET A 840 -6.57 -23.84 -15.22
N PHE A 841 -6.32 -24.06 -13.94
CA PHE A 841 -5.63 -25.24 -13.41
C PHE A 841 -6.41 -26.53 -13.68
N MET A 842 -7.71 -26.56 -13.35
CA MET A 842 -8.57 -27.73 -13.60
C MET A 842 -8.65 -28.04 -15.09
N GLY A 843 -8.95 -27.04 -15.92
CA GLY A 843 -9.02 -27.21 -17.38
C GLY A 843 -7.69 -27.70 -17.99
N SER A 844 -6.55 -27.19 -17.52
CA SER A 844 -5.23 -27.67 -17.96
C SER A 844 -4.96 -29.12 -17.53
N THR A 845 -5.35 -29.48 -16.29
CA THR A 845 -5.18 -30.83 -15.73
C THR A 845 -5.98 -31.85 -16.53
N PHE A 846 -7.28 -31.61 -16.73
CA PHE A 846 -8.13 -32.51 -17.50
C PHE A 846 -7.77 -32.55 -19.00
N ASN A 847 -7.26 -31.45 -19.58
CA ASN A 847 -6.75 -31.48 -20.96
C ASN A 847 -5.52 -32.38 -21.11
N VAL A 848 -4.55 -32.32 -20.19
CA VAL A 848 -3.39 -33.22 -20.20
C VAL A 848 -3.81 -34.69 -20.02
N ILE A 849 -4.72 -34.97 -19.09
CA ILE A 849 -5.26 -36.32 -18.86
C ILE A 849 -5.99 -36.82 -20.11
N GLY A 850 -6.87 -36.01 -20.70
CA GLY A 850 -7.62 -36.36 -21.92
C GLY A 850 -6.73 -36.63 -23.13
N ALA A 851 -5.70 -35.80 -23.35
CA ALA A 851 -4.72 -36.02 -24.41
C ALA A 851 -3.94 -37.34 -24.20
N CYS A 852 -3.52 -37.63 -22.97
CA CYS A 852 -2.86 -38.91 -22.64
C CYS A 852 -3.79 -40.11 -22.91
N ILE A 853 -5.07 -40.03 -22.53
CA ILE A 853 -6.07 -41.09 -22.77
C ILE A 853 -6.22 -41.35 -24.28
N ILE A 854 -6.37 -40.32 -25.11
CA ILE A 854 -6.50 -40.47 -26.57
C ILE A 854 -5.25 -41.12 -27.19
N ILE A 855 -4.05 -40.67 -26.79
CA ILE A 855 -2.79 -41.22 -27.30
C ILE A 855 -2.61 -42.69 -26.87
N LEU A 856 -3.01 -43.05 -25.64
CA LEU A 856 -2.96 -44.43 -25.14
C LEU A 856 -3.99 -45.35 -25.82
N LEU A 857 -5.21 -44.87 -26.09
CA LEU A 857 -6.24 -45.65 -26.78
C LEU A 857 -5.89 -45.87 -28.26
N ALA A 858 -5.35 -44.85 -28.95
CA ALA A 858 -4.94 -44.97 -30.35
C ALA A 858 -3.62 -45.74 -30.51
N THR A 859 -2.68 -45.60 -29.57
CA THR A 859 -1.35 -46.24 -29.63
C THR A 859 -0.93 -46.78 -28.26
N PRO A 860 -1.38 -47.99 -27.85
CA PRO A 860 -1.06 -48.55 -26.53
C PRO A 860 0.43 -48.68 -26.21
N ILE A 861 1.29 -48.79 -27.23
CA ILE A 861 2.77 -48.84 -27.09
C ILE A 861 3.31 -47.55 -26.45
N ALA A 862 2.62 -46.40 -26.60
CA ALA A 862 3.00 -45.14 -25.97
C ALA A 862 2.99 -45.20 -24.42
N ALA A 863 2.31 -46.19 -23.82
CA ALA A 863 2.32 -46.44 -22.38
C ALA A 863 3.72 -46.69 -21.79
N VAL A 864 4.69 -47.13 -22.61
CA VAL A 864 6.09 -47.33 -22.18
C VAL A 864 6.85 -46.00 -22.07
N ILE A 865 6.44 -44.97 -22.82
CA ILE A 865 7.16 -43.70 -22.99
C ILE A 865 6.58 -42.56 -22.14
N ILE A 866 5.29 -42.58 -21.84
CA ILE A 866 4.66 -41.57 -20.97
C ILE A 866 5.28 -41.58 -19.54
N PRO A 867 5.55 -42.73 -18.88
CA PRO A 867 6.15 -42.74 -17.54
C PRO A 867 7.55 -42.09 -17.44
N PRO A 868 8.57 -42.40 -18.28
CA PRO A 868 9.87 -41.74 -18.19
C PRO A 868 9.82 -40.25 -18.55
N LEU A 869 8.99 -39.85 -19.52
CA LEU A 869 8.77 -38.42 -19.82
C LEU A 869 8.07 -37.69 -18.66
N GLY A 870 7.10 -38.36 -18.01
CA GLY A 870 6.43 -37.88 -16.80
C GLY A 870 7.39 -37.72 -15.61
N LEU A 871 8.36 -38.62 -15.44
CA LEU A 871 9.40 -38.49 -14.42
C LEU A 871 10.29 -37.25 -14.67
N VAL A 872 10.72 -37.04 -15.91
CA VAL A 872 11.48 -35.83 -16.30
C VAL A 872 10.65 -34.56 -16.06
N TYR A 873 9.37 -34.57 -16.42
CA TYR A 873 8.43 -33.47 -16.15
C TYR A 873 8.32 -33.15 -14.66
N LEU A 874 8.12 -34.16 -13.80
CA LEU A 874 8.01 -33.98 -12.34
C LEU A 874 9.30 -33.44 -11.71
N LEU A 875 10.48 -33.84 -12.21
CA LEU A 875 11.77 -33.30 -11.78
C LEU A 875 11.93 -31.83 -12.17
N VAL A 876 11.63 -31.48 -13.44
CA VAL A 876 11.67 -30.10 -13.95
C VAL A 876 10.68 -29.19 -13.21
N GLN A 877 9.44 -29.65 -13.01
CA GLN A 877 8.41 -28.94 -12.25
C GLN A 877 8.86 -28.68 -10.81
N ARG A 878 9.37 -29.70 -10.11
CA ARG A 878 9.83 -29.57 -8.72
C ARG A 878 10.98 -28.59 -8.56
N PHE A 879 11.93 -28.57 -9.49
CA PHE A 879 13.05 -27.62 -9.51
C PHE A 879 12.59 -26.18 -9.82
N TYR A 880 11.75 -26.01 -10.85
CA TYR A 880 11.23 -24.71 -11.24
C TYR A 880 10.38 -24.08 -10.13
N VAL A 881 9.41 -24.79 -9.56
CA VAL A 881 8.50 -24.21 -8.55
C VAL A 881 9.26 -23.73 -7.31
N ALA A 882 10.26 -24.51 -6.84
CA ALA A 882 11.10 -24.09 -5.73
C ALA A 882 11.89 -22.81 -6.02
N THR A 883 12.45 -22.69 -7.23
CA THR A 883 13.25 -21.53 -7.66
C THR A 883 12.38 -20.30 -7.93
N SER A 884 11.31 -20.47 -8.70
CA SER A 884 10.39 -19.38 -9.08
C SER A 884 9.69 -18.77 -7.87
N ARG A 885 9.34 -19.55 -6.85
CA ARG A 885 8.75 -19.03 -5.61
C ARG A 885 9.70 -18.10 -4.85
N GLN A 886 10.99 -18.43 -4.79
CA GLN A 886 11.99 -17.57 -4.15
C GLN A 886 12.26 -16.31 -4.98
N LEU A 887 12.35 -16.41 -6.30
CA LEU A 887 12.55 -15.25 -7.18
C LEU A 887 11.37 -14.28 -7.13
N LYS A 888 10.11 -14.78 -7.16
CA LYS A 888 8.92 -13.95 -6.94
C LYS A 888 8.90 -13.29 -5.56
N ARG A 889 9.34 -13.99 -4.50
CA ARG A 889 9.47 -13.40 -3.14
C ARG A 889 10.50 -12.27 -3.14
N LEU A 890 11.70 -12.52 -3.68
CA LEU A 890 12.78 -11.55 -3.73
C LEU A 890 12.34 -10.28 -4.48
N GLU A 891 11.76 -10.41 -5.68
CA GLU A 891 11.24 -9.27 -6.47
C GLU A 891 10.20 -8.45 -5.72
N SER A 892 9.22 -9.11 -5.09
CA SER A 892 8.17 -8.38 -4.35
C SER A 892 8.72 -7.63 -3.14
N VAL A 893 9.79 -8.12 -2.51
CA VAL A 893 10.43 -7.47 -1.36
C VAL A 893 11.40 -6.37 -1.80
N SER A 894 12.19 -6.57 -2.87
CA SER A 894 13.11 -5.56 -3.41
C SER A 894 12.40 -4.36 -4.03
N ARG A 895 11.14 -4.52 -4.47
CA ARG A 895 10.35 -3.44 -5.07
C ARG A 895 9.85 -2.39 -4.05
N SER A 896 9.49 -2.79 -2.83
CA SER A 896 8.90 -1.85 -1.85
C SER A 896 9.87 -0.73 -1.40
N PRO A 897 11.16 -0.99 -1.14
CA PRO A 897 12.14 0.05 -0.78
C PRO A 897 12.43 1.11 -1.84
N VAL A 898 12.00 0.90 -3.11
CA VAL A 898 12.04 1.93 -4.16
C VAL A 898 10.91 2.94 -3.92
N TYR A 899 9.68 2.47 -3.71
CA TYR A 899 8.51 3.33 -3.53
C TYR A 899 8.56 4.13 -2.22
N SER A 900 8.93 3.50 -1.08
CA SER A 900 9.09 4.24 0.19
C SER A 900 10.15 5.32 0.10
N HIS A 901 11.32 5.02 -0.48
CA HIS A 901 12.38 6.02 -0.66
C HIS A 901 11.95 7.18 -1.57
N PHE A 902 11.12 6.92 -2.59
CA PHE A 902 10.58 7.97 -3.43
C PHE A 902 9.52 8.82 -2.70
N ASN A 903 8.67 8.20 -1.86
CA ASN A 903 7.73 8.91 -0.99
C ASN A 903 8.46 9.83 -0.01
N GLU A 904 9.45 9.30 0.70
CA GLU A 904 10.34 10.06 1.60
C GLU A 904 11.04 11.21 0.86
N THR A 905 11.52 10.97 -0.37
CA THR A 905 12.13 12.01 -1.21
C THR A 905 11.13 13.11 -1.57
N LEU A 906 9.92 12.76 -2.01
CA LEU A 906 8.87 13.71 -2.42
C LEU A 906 8.37 14.58 -1.27
N LEU A 907 8.34 14.06 -0.04
CA LEU A 907 8.03 14.84 1.17
C LEU A 907 9.20 15.72 1.62
N GLY A 908 10.44 15.37 1.27
CA GLY A 908 11.66 16.02 1.73
C GLY A 908 12.36 16.95 0.72
N VAL A 909 11.80 17.20 -0.48
CA VAL A 909 12.58 17.79 -1.59
C VAL A 909 13.19 19.15 -1.24
N SER A 910 12.49 20.01 -0.50
CA SER A 910 13.04 21.31 -0.05
C SER A 910 14.22 21.14 0.90
N VAL A 911 14.17 20.18 1.82
CA VAL A 911 15.29 19.84 2.72
C VAL A 911 16.47 19.25 1.93
N ILE A 912 16.21 18.37 0.97
CA ILE A 912 17.24 17.77 0.11
C ILE A 912 17.91 18.82 -0.80
N ARG A 913 17.17 19.83 -1.26
CA ARG A 913 17.68 20.97 -2.04
C ARG A 913 18.40 22.02 -1.18
N ALA A 914 17.99 22.22 0.07
CA ALA A 914 18.66 23.11 1.01
C ALA A 914 20.07 22.60 1.37
N PHE A 915 20.21 21.30 1.65
CA PHE A 915 21.49 20.66 1.97
C PHE A 915 22.33 20.22 0.75
N GLU A 916 21.83 20.42 -0.48
CA GLU A 916 22.49 20.08 -1.76
C GLU A 916 22.86 18.58 -1.94
N GLU A 917 22.07 17.68 -1.33
CA GLU A 917 22.34 16.23 -1.29
C GLU A 917 21.71 15.45 -2.47
N GLN A 918 21.18 16.12 -3.52
CA GLN A 918 20.42 15.49 -4.62
C GLN A 918 21.19 14.32 -5.28
N LYS A 919 22.51 14.47 -5.45
CA LYS A 919 23.39 13.44 -6.06
C LYS A 919 23.44 12.14 -5.24
N ARG A 920 23.42 12.23 -3.90
CA ARG A 920 23.36 11.06 -3.01
C ARG A 920 22.02 10.34 -3.17
N PHE A 921 20.92 11.10 -3.16
CA PHE A 921 19.57 10.57 -3.32
C PHE A 921 19.35 9.88 -4.68
N ILE A 922 19.80 10.48 -5.78
CA ILE A 922 19.74 9.84 -7.12
C ILE A 922 20.49 8.50 -7.11
N LYS A 923 21.71 8.45 -6.57
CA LYS A 923 22.50 7.22 -6.47
C LYS A 923 21.85 6.16 -5.57
N GLN A 924 21.21 6.56 -4.47
CA GLN A 924 20.47 5.65 -3.59
C GLN A 924 19.24 5.06 -4.29
N ASN A 925 18.47 5.87 -5.03
CA ASN A 925 17.37 5.41 -5.85
C ASN A 925 17.83 4.40 -6.93
N ASP A 926 18.85 4.75 -7.71
CA ASP A 926 19.30 3.92 -8.82
C ASP A 926 19.81 2.55 -8.30
N ILE A 927 20.50 2.51 -7.15
CA ILE A 927 20.89 1.25 -6.47
C ILE A 927 19.67 0.43 -6.03
N LYS A 928 18.65 1.05 -5.43
CA LYS A 928 17.41 0.36 -5.01
C LYS A 928 16.66 -0.23 -6.22
N VAL A 929 16.65 0.47 -7.35
CA VAL A 929 16.08 -0.03 -8.62
C VAL A 929 16.90 -1.21 -9.15
N ASP A 930 18.24 -1.12 -9.11
CA ASP A 930 19.14 -2.20 -9.55
C ASP A 930 18.95 -3.49 -8.74
N GLU A 931 18.82 -3.42 -7.41
CA GLU A 931 18.51 -4.61 -6.59
C GLU A 931 17.19 -5.26 -7.02
N ASN A 932 16.18 -4.47 -7.37
CA ASN A 932 14.92 -4.99 -7.88
C ASN A 932 15.08 -5.67 -9.25
N GLN A 933 15.91 -5.11 -10.15
CA GLN A 933 16.18 -5.75 -11.45
C GLN A 933 17.02 -7.03 -11.31
N LYS A 934 17.94 -7.10 -10.34
CA LYS A 934 18.68 -8.35 -10.01
C LYS A 934 17.74 -9.47 -9.60
N ALA A 935 16.67 -9.17 -8.84
CA ALA A 935 15.66 -10.16 -8.48
C ALA A 935 14.69 -10.50 -9.63
N TYR A 936 14.28 -9.50 -10.42
CA TYR A 936 13.33 -9.69 -11.53
C TYR A 936 13.92 -10.45 -12.72
N TYR A 937 15.15 -10.13 -13.15
CA TYR A 937 15.74 -10.70 -14.37
C TYR A 937 15.87 -12.24 -14.36
N PRO A 938 16.35 -12.90 -13.28
CA PRO A 938 16.34 -14.36 -13.19
C PRO A 938 14.93 -14.96 -13.27
N SER A 939 13.89 -14.25 -12.86
CA SER A 939 12.50 -14.75 -12.92
C SER A 939 12.00 -14.88 -14.37
N ILE A 940 12.27 -13.88 -15.23
CA ILE A 940 11.91 -13.95 -16.66
C ILE A 940 12.74 -15.03 -17.38
N VAL A 941 14.01 -15.19 -17.03
CA VAL A 941 14.88 -16.26 -17.58
C VAL A 941 14.42 -17.64 -17.13
N ALA A 942 14.06 -17.84 -15.85
CA ALA A 942 13.51 -19.11 -15.36
C ALA A 942 12.20 -19.48 -16.07
N ASN A 943 11.35 -18.50 -16.38
CA ASN A 943 10.13 -18.68 -17.17
C ASN A 943 10.40 -19.04 -18.64
N ARG A 944 11.56 -18.69 -19.22
CA ARG A 944 11.98 -19.18 -20.57
C ARG A 944 12.61 -20.57 -20.48
N TRP A 945 13.47 -20.80 -19.49
CA TRP A 945 14.09 -22.10 -19.22
C TRP A 945 13.05 -23.21 -19.06
N LEU A 946 11.99 -22.95 -18.27
CA LEU A 946 10.90 -23.90 -18.08
C LEU A 946 10.21 -24.22 -19.41
N ALA A 947 9.74 -23.19 -20.13
CA ALA A 947 8.93 -23.37 -21.32
C ALA A 947 9.69 -24.16 -22.41
N VAL A 948 10.97 -23.82 -22.68
CA VAL A 948 11.84 -24.58 -23.59
C VAL A 948 11.94 -26.07 -23.20
N ARG A 949 12.01 -26.38 -21.90
CA ARG A 949 12.12 -27.77 -21.41
C ARG A 949 10.79 -28.53 -21.48
N LEU A 950 9.67 -27.89 -21.14
CA LEU A 950 8.34 -28.49 -21.20
C LEU A 950 7.88 -28.73 -22.65
N GLU A 951 8.09 -27.76 -23.53
CA GLU A 951 7.75 -27.88 -24.95
C GLU A 951 8.63 -28.92 -25.64
N PHE A 952 9.91 -29.04 -25.29
CA PHE A 952 10.75 -30.14 -25.76
C PHE A 952 10.24 -31.53 -25.34
N VAL A 953 9.78 -31.69 -24.08
CA VAL A 953 9.14 -32.94 -23.62
C VAL A 953 7.84 -33.21 -24.39
N GLY A 954 7.01 -32.18 -24.64
CA GLY A 954 5.82 -32.31 -25.47
C GLY A 954 6.14 -32.69 -26.92
N ASN A 955 7.18 -32.11 -27.52
CA ASN A 955 7.64 -32.44 -28.87
C ASN A 955 8.15 -33.89 -28.95
N CYS A 956 8.73 -34.43 -27.88
CA CYS A 956 9.04 -35.87 -27.79
C CYS A 956 7.76 -36.72 -27.79
N ILE A 957 6.70 -36.31 -27.08
CA ILE A 957 5.40 -37.01 -27.12
C ILE A 957 4.81 -36.98 -28.54
N VAL A 958 4.86 -35.84 -29.24
CA VAL A 958 4.45 -35.72 -30.66
C VAL A 958 5.23 -36.69 -31.55
N LEU A 959 6.57 -36.70 -31.43
CA LEU A 959 7.44 -37.58 -32.20
C LEU A 959 7.09 -39.05 -31.99
N PHE A 960 6.95 -39.50 -30.74
CA PHE A 960 6.63 -40.90 -30.45
C PHE A 960 5.20 -41.29 -30.86
N ALA A 961 4.20 -40.43 -30.64
CA ALA A 961 2.82 -40.69 -31.08
C ALA A 961 2.74 -40.81 -32.62
N ALA A 962 3.36 -39.89 -33.35
CA ALA A 962 3.39 -39.92 -34.81
C ALA A 962 4.23 -41.10 -35.35
N LEU A 963 5.36 -41.43 -34.72
CA LEU A 963 6.18 -42.59 -35.07
C LEU A 963 5.43 -43.92 -34.87
N PHE A 964 4.72 -44.10 -33.75
CA PHE A 964 3.92 -45.30 -33.52
C PHE A 964 2.71 -45.37 -34.45
N ALA A 965 2.09 -44.24 -34.82
CA ALA A 965 1.06 -44.20 -35.86
C ALA A 965 1.60 -44.67 -37.22
N VAL A 966 2.82 -44.28 -37.62
CA VAL A 966 3.49 -44.76 -38.85
C VAL A 966 3.81 -46.26 -38.77
N ILE A 967 4.36 -46.74 -37.65
CA ILE A 967 4.68 -48.17 -37.45
C ILE A 967 3.40 -49.03 -37.45
N ALA A 968 2.32 -48.52 -36.86
CA ALA A 968 1.03 -49.19 -36.78
C ALA A 968 0.07 -48.87 -37.94
N ARG A 969 0.52 -48.22 -39.03
CA ARG A 969 -0.35 -47.77 -40.15
C ARG A 969 -1.19 -48.88 -40.79
N ASN A 970 -0.75 -50.14 -40.68
CA ASN A 970 -1.46 -51.32 -41.19
C ASN A 970 -2.59 -51.82 -40.26
N LYS A 971 -2.73 -51.25 -39.05
CA LYS A 971 -3.68 -51.67 -37.99
C LYS A 971 -4.58 -50.56 -37.47
N LEU A 972 -4.25 -49.29 -37.72
CA LEU A 972 -5.03 -48.12 -37.28
C LEU A 972 -5.79 -47.51 -38.46
N SER A 973 -6.93 -46.87 -38.19
CA SER A 973 -7.63 -46.08 -39.21
C SER A 973 -6.98 -44.70 -39.40
N PRO A 974 -7.13 -44.07 -40.58
CA PRO A 974 -6.67 -42.70 -40.81
C PRO A 974 -7.27 -41.69 -39.82
N GLY A 975 -8.54 -41.84 -39.45
CA GLY A 975 -9.19 -41.01 -38.43
C GLY A 975 -8.50 -41.10 -37.07
N LEU A 976 -8.24 -42.32 -36.56
CA LEU A 976 -7.59 -42.52 -35.26
C LEU A 976 -6.17 -41.96 -35.22
N VAL A 977 -5.43 -42.03 -36.33
CA VAL A 977 -4.11 -41.40 -36.44
C VAL A 977 -4.22 -39.87 -36.45
N GLY A 978 -5.14 -39.30 -37.23
CA GLY A 978 -5.39 -37.86 -37.27
C GLY A 978 -5.78 -37.30 -35.89
N LEU A 979 -6.66 -38.00 -35.18
CA LEU A 979 -7.06 -37.70 -33.81
C LEU A 979 -5.87 -37.73 -32.83
N SER A 980 -5.10 -38.82 -32.84
CA SER A 980 -3.95 -39.01 -31.95
C SER A 980 -2.88 -37.92 -32.12
N VAL A 981 -2.47 -37.65 -33.36
CA VAL A 981 -1.43 -36.64 -33.62
C VAL A 981 -1.95 -35.24 -33.33
N SER A 982 -3.22 -34.92 -33.64
CA SER A 982 -3.84 -33.63 -33.30
C SER A 982 -3.85 -33.36 -31.79
N TYR A 983 -4.17 -34.36 -30.96
CA TYR A 983 -4.09 -34.22 -29.50
C TYR A 983 -2.64 -34.16 -28.99
N SER A 984 -1.72 -34.89 -29.61
CA SER A 984 -0.28 -34.82 -29.25
C SER A 984 0.30 -33.42 -29.48
N LEU A 985 -0.07 -32.74 -30.58
CA LEU A 985 0.40 -31.38 -30.88
C LEU A 985 -0.06 -30.36 -29.83
N GLN A 986 -1.24 -30.57 -29.23
CA GLN A 986 -1.79 -29.69 -28.19
C GLN A 986 -1.18 -29.93 -26.80
N ILE A 987 -0.60 -31.11 -26.54
CA ILE A 987 -0.09 -31.48 -25.21
C ILE A 987 1.08 -30.59 -24.76
N THR A 988 1.87 -30.07 -25.71
CA THR A 988 2.95 -29.09 -25.50
C THR A 988 2.45 -27.88 -24.71
N ALA A 989 1.38 -27.24 -25.22
CA ALA A 989 0.76 -26.07 -24.62
C ALA A 989 0.06 -26.40 -23.29
N TYR A 990 -0.65 -27.53 -23.21
CA TYR A 990 -1.36 -27.92 -21.99
C TYR A 990 -0.39 -28.23 -20.83
N LEU A 991 0.74 -28.89 -21.07
CA LEU A 991 1.77 -29.15 -20.06
C LEU A 991 2.44 -27.86 -19.58
N ASN A 992 2.70 -26.90 -20.49
CA ASN A 992 3.26 -25.58 -20.16
C ASN A 992 2.30 -24.77 -19.28
N TRP A 993 1.02 -24.69 -19.67
CA TRP A 993 -0.02 -24.05 -18.85
C TRP A 993 -0.24 -24.75 -17.50
N LEU A 994 -0.19 -26.07 -17.43
CA LEU A 994 -0.38 -26.81 -16.18
C LEU A 994 0.70 -26.48 -15.13
N VAL A 995 1.99 -26.46 -15.50
CA VAL A 995 3.05 -26.06 -14.54
C VAL A 995 2.88 -24.60 -14.12
N ARG A 996 2.60 -23.70 -15.06
CA ARG A 996 2.38 -22.28 -14.77
C ARG A 996 1.22 -22.09 -13.78
N MET A 997 0.06 -22.69 -14.05
CA MET A 997 -1.12 -22.59 -13.18
C MET A 997 -0.91 -23.27 -11.83
N THR A 998 -0.12 -24.35 -11.76
CA THR A 998 0.31 -24.92 -10.47
C THR A 998 1.14 -23.91 -9.67
N SER A 999 2.13 -23.28 -10.30
CA SER A 999 3.00 -22.29 -9.65
C SER A 999 2.25 -21.03 -9.25
N ASP A 1000 1.31 -20.55 -10.07
CA ASP A 1000 0.49 -19.38 -9.76
C ASP A 1000 -0.56 -19.70 -8.68
N LEU A 1001 -1.09 -20.93 -8.63
CA LEU A 1001 -1.95 -21.39 -7.53
C LEU A 1001 -1.20 -21.48 -6.20
N GLU A 1002 -0.01 -22.12 -6.17
CA GLU A 1002 0.84 -22.16 -4.96
C GLU A 1002 1.32 -20.77 -4.53
N THR A 1003 1.49 -19.82 -5.47
CA THR A 1003 1.81 -18.42 -5.13
C THR A 1003 0.63 -17.72 -4.45
N ASN A 1004 -0.58 -17.81 -5.02
CA ASN A 1004 -1.72 -16.99 -4.59
C ASN A 1004 -2.49 -17.59 -3.40
N ILE A 1005 -2.44 -18.90 -3.16
CA ILE A 1005 -3.09 -19.52 -1.99
C ILE A 1005 -2.46 -19.07 -0.66
N VAL A 1006 -1.24 -18.53 -0.67
CA VAL A 1006 -0.58 -17.92 0.51
C VAL A 1006 -1.40 -16.77 1.09
N ALA A 1007 -2.24 -16.10 0.28
CA ALA A 1007 -3.20 -15.11 0.79
C ALA A 1007 -4.19 -15.72 1.81
N VAL A 1008 -4.63 -16.96 1.60
CA VAL A 1008 -5.49 -17.70 2.54
C VAL A 1008 -4.72 -18.09 3.81
N GLU A 1009 -3.46 -18.53 3.68
CA GLU A 1009 -2.60 -18.85 4.84
C GLU A 1009 -2.36 -17.61 5.72
N ARG A 1010 -2.11 -16.44 5.11
CA ARG A 1010 -1.99 -15.15 5.80
C ARG A 1010 -3.30 -14.69 6.46
N VAL A 1011 -4.43 -14.83 5.78
CA VAL A 1011 -5.73 -14.46 6.37
C VAL A 1011 -6.08 -15.36 7.57
N LYS A 1012 -5.78 -16.66 7.49
CA LYS A 1012 -5.99 -17.63 8.59
C LYS A 1012 -5.06 -17.42 9.79
N GLU A 1013 -3.86 -16.88 9.60
CA GLU A 1013 -2.86 -16.71 10.66
C GLU A 1013 -3.35 -15.91 11.88
N TYR A 1014 -4.24 -14.93 11.70
CA TYR A 1014 -4.80 -14.14 12.81
C TYR A 1014 -5.92 -14.85 13.58
N ALA A 1015 -6.44 -15.97 13.06
CA ALA A 1015 -7.34 -16.86 13.80
C ALA A 1015 -6.58 -17.85 14.71
N GLU A 1016 -5.28 -18.06 14.47
CA GLU A 1016 -4.39 -18.86 15.32
C GLU A 1016 -3.64 -18.01 16.37
N MET A 1017 -3.85 -16.69 16.37
CA MET A 1017 -3.24 -15.76 17.35
C MET A 1017 -4.08 -15.61 18.61
N GLU A 1018 -3.39 -15.25 19.69
CA GLU A 1018 -3.95 -14.85 20.99
C GLU A 1018 -5.15 -13.89 20.86
N LYS A 1019 -6.06 -13.98 21.83
CA LYS A 1019 -7.33 -13.25 21.86
C LYS A 1019 -7.53 -12.63 23.23
N GLU A 1020 -8.17 -11.47 23.22
CA GLU A 1020 -8.71 -10.81 24.40
C GLU A 1020 -9.77 -11.70 25.07
N ALA A 1021 -10.00 -11.49 26.37
CA ALA A 1021 -11.02 -12.22 27.14
C ALA A 1021 -12.43 -12.09 26.53
N GLU A 1022 -13.35 -12.90 27.03
CA GLU A 1022 -14.70 -12.99 26.46
C GLU A 1022 -15.48 -11.68 26.67
N TRP A 1023 -16.23 -11.27 25.64
CA TRP A 1023 -17.00 -10.02 25.67
C TRP A 1023 -18.13 -10.05 26.69
N SER A 1024 -18.78 -11.21 26.86
CA SER A 1024 -19.91 -11.42 27.76
C SER A 1024 -19.82 -12.82 28.36
N ILE A 1025 -20.01 -12.97 29.67
CA ILE A 1025 -19.92 -14.26 30.37
C ILE A 1025 -21.22 -14.46 31.17
N GLU A 1026 -22.18 -15.22 30.64
CA GLU A 1026 -23.53 -15.34 31.21
C GLU A 1026 -23.52 -15.85 32.68
N GLU A 1027 -22.60 -16.75 33.03
CA GLU A 1027 -22.45 -17.29 34.39
C GLU A 1027 -21.86 -16.29 35.41
N ALA A 1028 -21.27 -15.18 34.94
CA ALA A 1028 -20.56 -14.19 35.76
C ALA A 1028 -21.01 -12.74 35.49
N ALA A 1029 -22.14 -12.56 34.80
CA ALA A 1029 -22.68 -11.25 34.47
C ALA A 1029 -23.21 -10.54 35.74
N PRO A 1030 -22.82 -9.28 36.01
CA PRO A 1030 -23.36 -8.51 37.13
C PRO A 1030 -24.82 -8.11 36.87
N ALA A 1031 -25.52 -7.70 37.94
CA ALA A 1031 -26.90 -7.23 37.83
C ALA A 1031 -27.00 -5.97 36.94
N ASN A 1032 -28.14 -5.81 36.24
CA ASN A 1032 -28.35 -4.67 35.33
C ASN A 1032 -28.26 -3.28 36.00
N THR A 1033 -28.37 -3.20 37.33
CA THR A 1033 -28.20 -1.97 38.13
C THR A 1033 -26.74 -1.61 38.41
N TRP A 1034 -25.82 -2.58 38.41
CA TRP A 1034 -24.41 -2.38 38.73
C TRP A 1034 -23.68 -1.50 37.69
N PRO A 1035 -22.67 -0.68 38.10
CA PRO A 1035 -22.33 -0.31 39.48
C PRO A 1035 -23.37 0.64 40.08
N GLU A 1036 -23.65 0.46 41.38
CA GLU A 1036 -24.65 1.22 42.15
C GLU A 1036 -23.98 2.30 43.01
N GLU A 1037 -22.88 1.98 43.71
CA GLU A 1037 -22.10 2.94 44.49
C GLU A 1037 -21.02 3.61 43.63
N GLY A 1038 -20.39 2.86 42.72
CA GLY A 1038 -19.24 3.34 41.95
C GLY A 1038 -17.94 3.37 42.77
N LYS A 1039 -17.82 2.50 43.78
CA LYS A 1039 -16.65 2.34 44.64
C LYS A 1039 -15.58 1.52 43.92
N VAL A 1040 -14.32 1.97 43.96
CA VAL A 1040 -13.18 1.31 43.28
C VAL A 1040 -12.06 0.99 44.27
N GLU A 1041 -11.61 -0.27 44.30
CA GLU A 1041 -10.49 -0.73 45.13
C GLU A 1041 -9.40 -1.37 44.27
N PHE A 1042 -8.16 -0.92 44.44
CA PHE A 1042 -6.95 -1.55 43.92
C PHE A 1042 -6.22 -2.24 45.08
N ARG A 1043 -5.86 -3.52 44.93
CA ARG A 1043 -5.24 -4.33 45.98
C ARG A 1043 -3.98 -4.99 45.44
N GLY A 1044 -2.81 -4.52 45.88
CA GLY A 1044 -1.50 -4.97 45.42
C GLY A 1044 -1.30 -4.86 43.90
N PHE A 1045 -2.03 -3.98 43.22
CA PHE A 1045 -2.16 -4.03 41.76
C PHE A 1045 -0.86 -3.64 41.05
N GLY A 1046 -0.45 -4.48 40.09
CA GLY A 1046 0.72 -4.29 39.25
C GLY A 1046 0.40 -4.53 37.78
N LEU A 1047 0.97 -3.71 36.90
CA LEU A 1047 0.66 -3.70 35.46
C LEU A 1047 1.92 -3.73 34.59
N ARG A 1048 1.84 -4.45 33.48
CA ARG A 1048 2.92 -4.67 32.52
C ARG A 1048 2.37 -4.68 31.09
N TYR A 1049 3.02 -4.00 30.15
CA TYR A 1049 2.54 -3.95 28.76
C TYR A 1049 2.84 -5.24 27.95
N ARG A 1050 3.92 -5.95 28.30
CA ARG A 1050 4.34 -7.22 27.70
C ARG A 1050 5.03 -8.07 28.76
N GLU A 1051 4.89 -9.40 28.71
CA GLU A 1051 5.52 -10.33 29.68
C GLU A 1051 7.04 -10.10 29.85
N ASP A 1052 7.74 -9.74 28.76
CA ASP A 1052 9.19 -9.57 28.67
C ASP A 1052 9.71 -8.17 29.08
N LEU A 1053 8.87 -7.31 29.65
CA LEU A 1053 9.23 -5.99 30.17
C LEU A 1053 9.11 -5.91 31.71
N ASP A 1054 9.66 -4.85 32.29
CA ASP A 1054 9.47 -4.53 33.71
C ASP A 1054 8.05 -4.01 34.01
N LEU A 1055 7.65 -4.08 35.28
CA LEU A 1055 6.38 -3.53 35.78
C LEU A 1055 6.36 -2.00 35.67
N VAL A 1056 5.31 -1.45 35.04
CA VAL A 1056 5.06 -0.01 34.91
C VAL A 1056 4.22 0.53 36.07
N LEU A 1057 3.37 -0.31 36.67
CA LEU A 1057 2.72 -0.04 37.96
C LEU A 1057 3.07 -1.16 38.94
N LYS A 1058 3.30 -0.82 40.21
CA LYS A 1058 3.77 -1.73 41.24
C LYS A 1058 3.00 -1.50 42.55
N ASN A 1059 2.51 -2.57 43.16
CA ASN A 1059 1.91 -2.57 44.51
C ASN A 1059 0.91 -1.41 44.76
N ILE A 1060 0.08 -1.08 43.77
CA ILE A 1060 -0.92 -0.01 43.89
C ILE A 1060 -2.00 -0.48 44.86
N ASN A 1061 -2.12 0.22 45.99
CA ASN A 1061 -3.12 -0.03 47.02
C ASN A 1061 -3.87 1.28 47.28
N ILE A 1062 -5.10 1.39 46.79
CA ILE A 1062 -5.95 2.57 47.01
C ILE A 1062 -7.43 2.21 46.97
N THR A 1063 -8.20 2.85 47.84
CA THR A 1063 -9.67 2.85 47.84
C THR A 1063 -10.18 4.24 47.45
N ILE A 1064 -11.12 4.26 46.52
CA ILE A 1064 -11.88 5.42 46.05
C ILE A 1064 -13.35 5.13 46.34
N ASN A 1065 -14.03 6.03 47.06
CA ASN A 1065 -15.41 5.84 47.49
C ASN A 1065 -16.41 6.27 46.42
N GLY A 1066 -17.67 5.83 46.55
CA GLY A 1066 -18.75 6.25 45.65
C GLY A 1066 -18.96 7.76 45.70
N GLY A 1067 -18.99 8.43 44.54
CA GLY A 1067 -19.11 9.89 44.43
C GLY A 1067 -17.83 10.67 44.74
N GLU A 1068 -16.70 10.00 45.00
CA GLU A 1068 -15.43 10.66 45.27
C GLU A 1068 -14.81 11.24 43.98
N LYS A 1069 -14.23 12.44 44.07
CA LYS A 1069 -13.59 13.13 42.94
C LYS A 1069 -12.09 13.19 43.19
N ILE A 1070 -11.33 12.38 42.45
CA ILE A 1070 -9.89 12.17 42.67
C ILE A 1070 -9.05 12.64 41.47
N GLY A 1071 -8.14 13.57 41.74
CA GLY A 1071 -7.16 14.05 40.76
C GLY A 1071 -5.94 13.12 40.71
N ILE A 1072 -5.39 12.83 39.54
CA ILE A 1072 -4.23 11.95 39.35
C ILE A 1072 -3.11 12.74 38.68
N VAL A 1073 -2.02 12.96 39.41
CA VAL A 1073 -0.85 13.73 38.98
C VAL A 1073 0.44 12.93 39.10
N GLY A 1074 1.49 13.46 38.48
CA GLY A 1074 2.77 12.79 38.35
C GLY A 1074 3.44 13.18 37.04
N ARG A 1075 4.77 12.99 36.98
CA ARG A 1075 5.59 13.35 35.81
C ARG A 1075 5.18 12.54 34.58
N THR A 1076 5.57 13.02 33.40
CA THR A 1076 5.41 12.27 32.14
C THR A 1076 6.13 10.92 32.27
N GLY A 1077 5.44 9.81 31.97
CA GLY A 1077 5.96 8.46 32.17
C GLY A 1077 5.73 7.84 33.56
N ALA A 1078 5.13 8.53 34.53
CA ALA A 1078 4.91 8.01 35.89
C ALA A 1078 3.80 6.94 36.02
N GLY A 1079 3.22 6.46 34.91
CA GLY A 1079 2.19 5.41 34.90
C GLY A 1079 0.72 5.89 34.91
N LYS A 1080 0.46 7.21 34.86
CA LYS A 1080 -0.90 7.80 34.95
C LYS A 1080 -1.93 7.10 34.05
N SER A 1081 -1.78 7.19 32.73
CA SER A 1081 -2.70 6.57 31.76
C SER A 1081 -2.53 5.05 31.65
N SER A 1082 -1.52 4.45 32.30
CA SER A 1082 -1.44 3.00 32.47
C SER A 1082 -2.47 2.51 33.50
N LEU A 1083 -2.74 3.29 34.54
CA LEU A 1083 -3.73 2.95 35.59
C LEU A 1083 -5.15 2.91 35.01
N THR A 1084 -5.50 3.85 34.13
CA THR A 1084 -6.81 3.88 33.45
C THR A 1084 -6.97 2.75 32.43
N LEU A 1085 -5.91 2.39 31.71
CA LEU A 1085 -5.91 1.20 30.82
C LEU A 1085 -6.08 -0.11 31.60
N GLY A 1086 -5.54 -0.21 32.82
CA GLY A 1086 -5.77 -1.32 33.74
C GLY A 1086 -7.23 -1.39 34.22
N LEU A 1087 -7.83 -0.26 34.60
CA LEU A 1087 -9.23 -0.19 35.05
C LEU A 1087 -10.22 -0.66 33.96
N PHE A 1088 -9.95 -0.36 32.68
CA PHE A 1088 -10.74 -0.83 31.54
C PHE A 1088 -10.38 -2.26 31.08
N ARG A 1089 -9.43 -2.94 31.75
CA ARG A 1089 -8.85 -4.24 31.34
C ARG A 1089 -8.39 -4.25 29.87
N ILE A 1090 -7.77 -3.16 29.39
CA ILE A 1090 -7.14 -3.12 28.05
C ILE A 1090 -5.81 -3.87 28.07
N ASN A 1091 -5.11 -3.77 29.21
CA ASN A 1091 -4.04 -4.66 29.63
C ASN A 1091 -4.52 -5.34 30.92
N GLU A 1092 -4.41 -6.66 31.00
CA GLU A 1092 -4.81 -7.42 32.20
C GLU A 1092 -3.80 -7.23 33.34
N ALA A 1093 -4.24 -7.44 34.59
CA ALA A 1093 -3.38 -7.35 35.76
C ALA A 1093 -2.21 -8.35 35.69
N ALA A 1094 -0.99 -7.88 35.97
CA ALA A 1094 0.18 -8.75 36.14
C ALA A 1094 0.27 -9.26 37.59
N GLU A 1095 -0.09 -8.41 38.55
CA GLU A 1095 -0.09 -8.69 39.99
C GLU A 1095 -1.31 -8.01 40.64
N GLY A 1096 -1.80 -8.55 41.76
CA GLY A 1096 -2.93 -8.00 42.52
C GLY A 1096 -4.31 -8.15 41.86
N GLU A 1097 -5.28 -7.38 42.36
CA GLU A 1097 -6.66 -7.34 41.83
C GLU A 1097 -7.25 -5.92 41.83
N ILE A 1098 -8.27 -5.71 40.98
CA ILE A 1098 -9.15 -4.53 40.97
C ILE A 1098 -10.57 -4.99 41.27
N ILE A 1099 -11.27 -4.26 42.13
CA ILE A 1099 -12.64 -4.54 42.57
C ILE A 1099 -13.51 -3.30 42.37
N ILE A 1100 -14.72 -3.47 41.84
CA ILE A 1100 -15.74 -2.42 41.71
C ILE A 1100 -17.03 -2.90 42.37
N ASP A 1101 -17.56 -2.12 43.31
CA ASP A 1101 -18.74 -2.45 44.15
C ASP A 1101 -18.69 -3.88 44.71
N GLY A 1102 -17.52 -4.29 45.23
CA GLY A 1102 -17.29 -5.62 45.81
C GLY A 1102 -17.04 -6.75 44.80
N ILE A 1103 -17.22 -6.53 43.50
CA ILE A 1103 -17.00 -7.53 42.45
C ILE A 1103 -15.59 -7.37 41.84
N ASN A 1104 -14.78 -8.44 41.87
CA ASN A 1104 -13.49 -8.48 41.16
C ASN A 1104 -13.73 -8.46 39.64
N ILE A 1105 -13.23 -7.42 38.97
CA ILE A 1105 -13.55 -7.15 37.56
C ILE A 1105 -12.95 -8.14 36.57
N ALA A 1106 -11.97 -8.97 36.97
CA ALA A 1106 -11.33 -9.96 36.11
C ALA A 1106 -12.28 -11.12 35.73
N LYS A 1107 -13.34 -11.35 36.52
CA LYS A 1107 -14.35 -12.40 36.28
C LYS A 1107 -15.48 -11.97 35.34
N ILE A 1108 -15.65 -10.67 35.12
CA ILE A 1108 -16.76 -10.09 34.35
C ILE A 1108 -16.42 -10.10 32.84
N GLY A 1109 -17.43 -10.17 31.98
CA GLY A 1109 -17.26 -9.98 30.53
C GLY A 1109 -16.80 -8.56 30.18
N LEU A 1110 -15.94 -8.43 29.16
CA LEU A 1110 -15.32 -7.13 28.85
C LEU A 1110 -16.31 -6.07 28.36
N HIS A 1111 -17.38 -6.44 27.67
CA HIS A 1111 -18.44 -5.51 27.29
C HIS A 1111 -19.29 -5.12 28.50
N ASP A 1112 -19.66 -6.08 29.35
CA ASP A 1112 -20.47 -5.86 30.55
C ASP A 1112 -19.80 -4.82 31.49
N LEU A 1113 -18.46 -4.86 31.59
CA LEU A 1113 -17.65 -3.82 32.23
C LEU A 1113 -17.64 -2.50 31.42
N ARG A 1114 -17.20 -2.53 30.16
CA ARG A 1114 -16.90 -1.31 29.37
C ARG A 1114 -18.13 -0.53 28.90
N PHE A 1115 -19.32 -1.11 28.91
CA PHE A 1115 -20.58 -0.37 28.77
C PHE A 1115 -20.96 0.41 30.03
N LYS A 1116 -20.49 -0.02 31.21
CA LYS A 1116 -20.88 0.54 32.52
C LYS A 1116 -19.94 1.60 33.08
N ILE A 1117 -18.71 1.70 32.55
CA ILE A 1117 -17.75 2.77 32.86
C ILE A 1117 -17.49 3.62 31.61
N THR A 1118 -17.24 4.93 31.78
CA THR A 1118 -17.00 5.86 30.66
C THR A 1118 -15.70 6.61 30.82
N ILE A 1119 -15.03 6.88 29.70
CA ILE A 1119 -13.80 7.68 29.60
C ILE A 1119 -13.96 8.81 28.58
N ILE A 1120 -13.39 9.98 28.87
CA ILE A 1120 -13.07 11.00 27.86
C ILE A 1120 -11.56 10.91 27.60
N PRO A 1121 -11.13 10.55 26.36
CA PRO A 1121 -9.72 10.35 26.04
C PRO A 1121 -8.97 11.67 25.79
N GLN A 1122 -7.64 11.58 25.87
CA GLN A 1122 -6.68 12.64 25.52
C GLN A 1122 -6.77 13.02 24.02
N ASP A 1123 -6.89 12.02 23.13
CA ASP A 1123 -7.08 12.20 21.69
C ASP A 1123 -8.57 12.02 21.32
N PRO A 1124 -9.31 13.09 20.97
CA PRO A 1124 -10.73 13.00 20.61
C PRO A 1124 -10.93 12.48 19.18
N ILE A 1125 -10.90 11.15 19.03
CA ILE A 1125 -11.08 10.48 17.74
C ILE A 1125 -12.56 10.43 17.35
N LEU A 1126 -12.85 10.85 16.11
CA LEU A 1126 -14.12 10.69 15.40
C LEU A 1126 -13.92 9.82 14.15
N PHE A 1127 -14.98 9.15 13.73
CA PHE A 1127 -15.02 8.26 12.57
C PHE A 1127 -15.88 8.88 11.46
N SER A 1128 -15.56 8.61 10.19
CA SER A 1128 -16.26 9.23 9.07
C SER A 1128 -17.67 8.67 8.86
N GLY A 1129 -18.62 9.57 8.63
CA GLY A 1129 -20.06 9.29 8.70
C GLY A 1129 -20.81 10.41 9.44
N SER A 1130 -22.06 10.18 9.83
CA SER A 1130 -22.86 11.23 10.47
C SER A 1130 -22.35 11.62 11.87
N LEU A 1131 -22.64 12.85 12.28
CA LEU A 1131 -22.43 13.29 13.66
C LEU A 1131 -23.26 12.44 14.64
N ARG A 1132 -24.50 12.06 14.29
CA ARG A 1132 -25.32 11.09 15.05
C ARG A 1132 -24.57 9.79 15.33
N MET A 1133 -23.98 9.16 14.30
CA MET A 1133 -23.19 7.94 14.47
C MET A 1133 -22.03 8.10 15.45
N ASN A 1134 -21.42 9.28 15.49
CA ASN A 1134 -20.30 9.57 16.39
C ASN A 1134 -20.72 9.79 17.84
N LEU A 1135 -22.01 10.02 18.11
CA LEU A 1135 -22.59 10.19 19.45
C LEU A 1135 -23.24 8.89 19.93
N ASP A 1136 -24.04 8.26 19.07
CA ASP A 1136 -24.67 6.96 19.26
C ASP A 1136 -24.48 6.08 18.01
N PRO A 1137 -23.56 5.10 18.03
CA PRO A 1137 -23.33 4.22 16.90
C PRO A 1137 -24.29 3.01 16.84
N PHE A 1138 -25.12 2.80 17.87
CA PHE A 1138 -26.06 1.67 18.02
C PHE A 1138 -27.53 2.05 17.79
N ASP A 1139 -27.84 3.34 17.69
CA ASP A 1139 -29.20 3.89 17.58
C ASP A 1139 -30.13 3.48 18.74
N GLN A 1140 -29.60 3.60 19.97
CA GLN A 1140 -30.31 3.36 21.24
C GLN A 1140 -31.05 4.59 21.76
N HIS A 1141 -30.58 5.80 21.43
CA HIS A 1141 -31.12 7.08 21.92
C HIS A 1141 -31.93 7.82 20.86
N SER A 1142 -32.96 8.55 21.29
CA SER A 1142 -33.75 9.41 20.41
C SER A 1142 -33.01 10.70 20.05
N ASP A 1143 -33.45 11.38 19.00
CA ASP A 1143 -32.86 12.66 18.58
C ASP A 1143 -32.96 13.72 19.69
N GLU A 1144 -34.02 13.71 20.50
CA GLU A 1144 -34.22 14.62 21.64
C GLU A 1144 -33.16 14.44 22.74
N ASP A 1145 -32.82 13.20 23.10
CA ASP A 1145 -31.74 12.90 24.05
C ASP A 1145 -30.38 13.36 23.51
N ILE A 1146 -30.13 13.16 22.22
CA ILE A 1146 -28.90 13.63 21.56
C ILE A 1146 -28.84 15.17 21.55
N TRP A 1147 -29.92 15.86 21.19
CA TRP A 1147 -29.99 17.32 21.25
C TRP A 1147 -29.80 17.86 22.68
N ARG A 1148 -30.35 17.18 23.69
CA ARG A 1148 -30.12 17.52 25.11
C ARG A 1148 -28.66 17.31 25.53
N SER A 1149 -27.99 16.26 25.04
CA SER A 1149 -26.56 16.06 25.29
C SER A 1149 -25.69 17.13 24.63
N LEU A 1150 -26.05 17.56 23.41
CA LEU A 1150 -25.38 18.66 22.69
C LEU A 1150 -25.65 20.03 23.30
N GLU A 1151 -26.76 20.21 24.01
CA GLU A 1151 -27.05 21.41 24.80
C GLU A 1151 -26.15 21.50 26.03
N LEU A 1152 -26.05 20.40 26.79
CA LEU A 1152 -25.19 20.30 27.98
C LEU A 1152 -23.69 20.30 27.64
N ALA A 1153 -23.31 19.85 26.44
CA ALA A 1153 -21.97 19.98 25.87
C ALA A 1153 -21.79 21.26 25.02
N HIS A 1154 -22.73 22.21 25.08
CA HIS A 1154 -22.71 23.53 24.44
C HIS A 1154 -22.54 23.57 22.90
N LEU A 1155 -22.52 22.42 22.22
CA LEU A 1155 -22.47 22.29 20.76
C LEU A 1155 -23.80 22.56 20.05
N LYS A 1156 -24.94 22.62 20.76
CA LYS A 1156 -26.28 22.77 20.17
C LYS A 1156 -26.38 23.91 19.14
N ASN A 1157 -25.77 25.08 19.40
CA ASN A 1157 -25.80 26.22 18.48
C ASN A 1157 -24.99 25.95 17.20
N PHE A 1158 -23.80 25.35 17.33
CA PHE A 1158 -22.94 24.96 16.21
C PHE A 1158 -23.61 23.86 15.36
N VAL A 1159 -24.14 22.80 15.98
CA VAL A 1159 -24.84 21.73 15.26
C VAL A 1159 -26.17 22.21 14.65
N SER A 1160 -26.76 23.30 15.17
CA SER A 1160 -27.94 23.93 14.56
C SER A 1160 -27.62 24.82 13.35
N SER A 1161 -26.40 25.33 13.22
CA SER A 1161 -25.96 26.12 12.05
C SER A 1161 -25.35 25.28 10.92
N LEU A 1162 -24.96 24.02 11.20
CA LEU A 1162 -24.63 23.03 10.16
C LEU A 1162 -25.89 22.65 9.35
N PRO A 1163 -25.81 22.57 8.01
CA PRO A 1163 -26.99 22.38 7.15
C PRO A 1163 -27.74 21.08 7.42
N ASP A 1164 -27.01 19.97 7.59
CA ASP A 1164 -27.57 18.63 7.82
C ASP A 1164 -27.71 18.25 9.31
N LYS A 1165 -27.33 19.16 10.22
CA LYS A 1165 -27.41 18.99 11.69
C LYS A 1165 -26.81 17.66 12.18
N LEU A 1166 -27.62 16.78 12.76
CA LEU A 1166 -27.19 15.46 13.24
C LEU A 1166 -26.71 14.52 12.10
N ASN A 1167 -27.13 14.75 10.86
CA ASN A 1167 -26.71 13.99 9.69
C ASN A 1167 -25.45 14.56 9.00
N HIS A 1168 -24.87 15.66 9.51
CA HIS A 1168 -23.64 16.26 9.01
C HIS A 1168 -22.50 15.23 8.89
N GLU A 1169 -21.85 15.17 7.73
CA GLU A 1169 -20.78 14.20 7.45
C GLU A 1169 -19.47 14.66 8.11
N CYS A 1170 -19.08 13.95 9.17
CA CYS A 1170 -17.76 14.05 9.78
C CYS A 1170 -16.71 13.46 8.82
N SER A 1171 -15.61 14.18 8.60
CA SER A 1171 -14.50 13.69 7.78
C SER A 1171 -13.61 12.69 8.55
N GLU A 1172 -12.57 12.17 7.90
CA GLU A 1172 -11.60 11.26 8.54
C GLU A 1172 -10.97 11.93 9.77
N GLY A 1173 -10.95 11.24 10.91
CA GLY A 1173 -10.46 11.79 12.19
C GLY A 1173 -11.24 12.99 12.74
N GLY A 1174 -12.35 13.38 12.10
CA GLY A 1174 -13.05 14.63 12.36
C GLY A 1174 -12.28 15.89 11.96
N GLU A 1175 -11.44 15.85 10.93
CA GLU A 1175 -10.67 17.01 10.43
C GLU A 1175 -11.52 18.27 10.12
N ASN A 1176 -12.83 18.11 9.86
CA ASN A 1176 -13.76 19.22 9.66
C ASN A 1176 -14.28 19.86 10.96
N LEU A 1177 -13.71 19.50 12.11
CA LEU A 1177 -14.03 20.02 13.45
C LEU A 1177 -12.74 20.45 14.17
N SER A 1178 -12.79 21.54 14.94
CA SER A 1178 -11.66 21.98 15.77
C SER A 1178 -11.31 20.94 16.86
N VAL A 1179 -10.13 21.05 17.47
CA VAL A 1179 -9.74 20.17 18.58
C VAL A 1179 -10.74 20.27 19.75
N GLY A 1180 -11.06 21.50 20.17
CA GLY A 1180 -12.08 21.76 21.20
C GLY A 1180 -13.47 21.22 20.82
N GLN A 1181 -13.92 21.40 19.58
CA GLN A 1181 -15.20 20.85 19.11
C GLN A 1181 -15.23 19.31 19.18
N ARG A 1182 -14.15 18.63 18.78
CA ARG A 1182 -14.04 17.17 18.89
C ARG A 1182 -14.02 16.71 20.36
N GLN A 1183 -13.43 17.51 21.26
CA GLN A 1183 -13.45 17.26 22.70
C GLN A 1183 -14.87 17.40 23.28
N LEU A 1184 -15.62 18.43 22.89
CA LEU A 1184 -17.02 18.62 23.28
C LEU A 1184 -17.94 17.50 22.73
N VAL A 1185 -17.66 16.96 21.54
CA VAL A 1185 -18.35 15.74 21.05
C VAL A 1185 -18.06 14.54 21.96
N CYS A 1186 -16.84 14.42 22.50
CA CYS A 1186 -16.52 13.37 23.48
C CYS A 1186 -17.19 13.59 24.85
N LEU A 1187 -17.38 14.84 25.27
CA LEU A 1187 -18.21 15.17 26.44
C LEU A 1187 -19.69 14.79 26.21
N ALA A 1188 -20.26 15.07 25.03
CA ALA A 1188 -21.61 14.66 24.68
C ALA A 1188 -21.79 13.12 24.70
N ARG A 1189 -20.81 12.34 24.21
CA ARG A 1189 -20.78 10.87 24.35
C ARG A 1189 -20.90 10.42 25.82
N ALA A 1190 -20.20 11.10 26.74
CA ALA A 1190 -20.25 10.77 28.16
C ALA A 1190 -21.58 11.15 28.83
N LEU A 1191 -22.14 12.31 28.46
CA LEU A 1191 -23.44 12.79 28.94
C LEU A 1191 -24.63 11.95 28.45
N LEU A 1192 -24.49 11.21 27.34
CA LEU A 1192 -25.47 10.20 26.91
C LEU A 1192 -25.39 8.92 27.76
N ARG A 1193 -24.18 8.41 28.03
CA ARG A 1193 -23.96 7.13 28.75
C ARG A 1193 -24.26 7.19 30.26
N LYS A 1194 -24.01 8.33 30.92
CA LYS A 1194 -24.34 8.59 32.34
C LYS A 1194 -23.89 7.50 33.32
N SER A 1195 -22.67 6.98 33.16
CA SER A 1195 -22.10 5.99 34.08
C SER A 1195 -21.74 6.59 35.45
N LYS A 1196 -22.01 5.84 36.53
CA LYS A 1196 -21.61 6.22 37.90
C LYS A 1196 -20.10 6.38 38.12
N ILE A 1197 -19.27 5.81 37.24
CA ILE A 1197 -17.81 6.02 37.19
C ILE A 1197 -17.45 6.73 35.89
N LEU A 1198 -16.70 7.83 35.99
CA LEU A 1198 -16.17 8.62 34.89
C LEU A 1198 -14.65 8.78 35.00
N VAL A 1199 -13.95 8.60 33.87
CA VAL A 1199 -12.50 8.80 33.75
C VAL A 1199 -12.22 9.93 32.76
N LEU A 1200 -11.33 10.85 33.12
CA LEU A 1200 -10.90 11.96 32.27
C LEU A 1200 -9.38 11.86 32.07
N ASP A 1201 -8.93 11.55 30.86
CA ASP A 1201 -7.50 11.36 30.52
C ASP A 1201 -7.01 12.63 29.81
N GLU A 1202 -6.49 13.62 30.55
CA GLU A 1202 -5.98 14.91 30.05
C GLU A 1202 -6.97 15.72 29.19
N ALA A 1203 -8.27 15.59 29.50
CA ALA A 1203 -9.40 15.97 28.63
C ALA A 1203 -9.52 17.47 28.24
N THR A 1204 -8.66 18.36 28.72
CA THR A 1204 -8.63 19.79 28.34
C THR A 1204 -7.22 20.31 27.98
N ALA A 1205 -6.22 19.43 27.86
CA ALA A 1205 -4.83 19.83 27.62
C ALA A 1205 -4.62 20.62 26.32
N ALA A 1206 -5.25 20.18 25.22
CA ALA A 1206 -5.18 20.78 23.89
C ALA A 1206 -6.35 21.74 23.58
N VAL A 1207 -6.93 22.34 24.63
CA VAL A 1207 -8.16 23.15 24.59
C VAL A 1207 -7.91 24.55 25.17
N ASP A 1208 -8.54 25.55 24.58
CA ASP A 1208 -8.59 26.94 25.05
C ASP A 1208 -9.22 27.08 26.46
N LEU A 1209 -8.89 28.14 27.19
CA LEU A 1209 -9.38 28.33 28.57
C LEU A 1209 -10.91 28.49 28.66
N GLU A 1210 -11.54 29.09 27.65
CA GLU A 1210 -13.00 29.25 27.61
C GLU A 1210 -13.68 27.89 27.55
N THR A 1211 -13.26 27.03 26.62
CA THR A 1211 -13.81 25.67 26.48
C THR A 1211 -13.36 24.72 27.61
N ASP A 1212 -12.17 24.91 28.22
CA ASP A 1212 -11.75 24.20 29.45
C ASP A 1212 -12.71 24.51 30.60
N ASN A 1213 -12.92 25.80 30.92
CA ASN A 1213 -13.88 26.24 31.94
C ASN A 1213 -15.30 25.72 31.68
N LEU A 1214 -15.72 25.72 30.42
CA LEU A 1214 -17.02 25.19 30.00
C LEU A 1214 -17.14 23.69 30.32
N ILE A 1215 -16.15 22.89 29.90
CA ILE A 1215 -16.06 21.45 30.19
C ILE A 1215 -16.06 21.19 31.70
N GLN A 1216 -15.27 21.93 32.49
CA GLN A 1216 -15.24 21.81 33.95
C GLN A 1216 -16.61 22.14 34.59
N SER A 1217 -17.32 23.16 34.09
CA SER A 1217 -18.64 23.55 34.61
C SER A 1217 -19.71 22.47 34.35
N THR A 1218 -19.69 21.86 33.17
CA THR A 1218 -20.54 20.71 32.83
C THR A 1218 -20.17 19.49 33.68
N ILE A 1219 -18.88 19.22 33.91
CA ILE A 1219 -18.45 18.10 34.76
C ILE A 1219 -18.90 18.29 36.21
N LYS A 1220 -18.70 19.47 36.78
CA LYS A 1220 -19.12 19.78 38.16
C LYS A 1220 -20.63 19.60 38.36
N SER A 1221 -21.45 20.03 37.39
CA SER A 1221 -22.92 20.03 37.50
C SER A 1221 -23.61 18.74 37.03
N GLN A 1222 -23.08 18.02 36.04
CA GLN A 1222 -23.73 16.80 35.49
C GLN A 1222 -23.21 15.50 36.11
N PHE A 1223 -22.02 15.53 36.71
CA PHE A 1223 -21.40 14.37 37.39
C PHE A 1223 -21.16 14.69 38.88
N GLU A 1224 -22.18 15.19 39.57
CA GLU A 1224 -22.14 15.44 41.02
C GLU A 1224 -22.15 14.12 41.81
N GLU A 1225 -23.15 13.26 41.61
CA GLU A 1225 -23.27 11.94 42.27
C GLU A 1225 -22.40 10.81 41.65
N CYS A 1226 -21.34 11.15 40.91
CA CYS A 1226 -20.53 10.17 40.17
C CYS A 1226 -19.09 10.18 40.67
N THR A 1227 -18.46 9.01 40.73
CA THR A 1227 -17.04 8.87 41.04
C THR A 1227 -16.24 9.34 39.82
N VAL A 1228 -15.41 10.37 39.98
CA VAL A 1228 -14.64 10.98 38.87
C VAL A 1228 -13.15 10.84 39.11
N LEU A 1229 -12.45 10.22 38.16
CA LEU A 1229 -10.99 10.05 38.15
C LEU A 1229 -10.39 10.91 37.04
N THR A 1230 -9.63 11.97 37.40
CA THR A 1230 -9.10 12.95 36.44
C THR A 1230 -7.58 12.94 36.39
N ILE A 1231 -7.00 12.48 35.29
CA ILE A 1231 -5.58 12.71 34.99
C ILE A 1231 -5.42 14.14 34.48
N ALA A 1232 -4.71 14.96 35.25
CA ALA A 1232 -4.52 16.39 34.95
C ALA A 1232 -3.04 16.74 34.79
N HIS A 1233 -2.75 17.56 33.77
CA HIS A 1233 -1.47 18.30 33.65
C HIS A 1233 -1.62 19.78 34.04
N ARG A 1234 -2.85 20.33 34.06
CA ARG A 1234 -3.18 21.67 34.57
C ARG A 1234 -3.64 21.54 36.03
N LEU A 1235 -2.76 21.85 36.99
CA LEU A 1235 -3.01 21.63 38.43
C LEU A 1235 -4.18 22.43 39.00
N ASN A 1236 -4.48 23.61 38.45
CA ASN A 1236 -5.66 24.40 38.82
C ASN A 1236 -6.98 23.61 38.68
N THR A 1237 -7.11 22.76 37.66
CA THR A 1237 -8.34 21.97 37.42
C THR A 1237 -8.67 20.94 38.51
N ILE A 1238 -7.71 20.62 39.40
CA ILE A 1238 -7.87 19.62 40.47
C ILE A 1238 -7.73 20.19 41.89
N MET A 1239 -7.61 21.51 42.06
CA MET A 1239 -7.56 22.12 43.39
C MET A 1239 -8.89 21.97 44.15
N ASP A 1240 -10.01 21.87 43.45
CA ASP A 1240 -11.35 21.67 44.02
C ASP A 1240 -11.69 20.19 44.30
N TYR A 1241 -10.75 19.26 44.13
CA TYR A 1241 -11.03 17.82 44.20
C TYR A 1241 -10.89 17.29 45.62
N THR A 1242 -11.74 16.31 45.97
CA THR A 1242 -11.81 15.76 47.33
C THR A 1242 -10.48 15.17 47.81
N ARG A 1243 -9.74 14.50 46.91
CA ARG A 1243 -8.39 13.97 47.12
C ARG A 1243 -7.58 14.08 45.84
N VAL A 1244 -6.26 14.11 45.96
CA VAL A 1244 -5.31 14.00 44.84
C VAL A 1244 -4.37 12.82 45.09
N LEU A 1245 -4.01 12.14 44.01
CA LEU A 1245 -3.12 10.98 43.96
C LEU A 1245 -1.85 11.35 43.19
N VAL A 1246 -0.69 11.25 43.84
CA VAL A 1246 0.62 11.52 43.23
C VAL A 1246 1.32 10.21 42.91
N LEU A 1247 1.59 9.98 41.63
CA LEU A 1247 2.38 8.87 41.11
C LEU A 1247 3.79 9.33 40.74
N ASP A 1248 4.81 8.57 41.16
CA ASP A 1248 6.15 8.59 40.54
C ASP A 1248 6.64 7.15 40.29
N ARG A 1249 7.36 6.93 39.18
CA ARG A 1249 8.01 5.65 38.82
C ARG A 1249 7.15 4.38 38.89
N GLY A 1250 5.82 4.53 38.85
CA GLY A 1250 4.85 3.43 38.91
C GLY A 1250 4.32 3.10 40.30
N GLU A 1251 4.60 3.92 41.31
CA GLU A 1251 4.18 3.74 42.71
C GLU A 1251 3.43 4.97 43.23
N VAL A 1252 2.57 4.78 44.24
CA VAL A 1252 1.84 5.86 44.92
C VAL A 1252 2.75 6.48 45.97
N VAL A 1253 3.01 7.78 45.87
CA VAL A 1253 3.93 8.50 46.78
C VAL A 1253 3.17 9.36 47.80
N GLU A 1254 2.14 10.08 47.35
CA GLU A 1254 1.33 10.97 48.20
C GLU A 1254 -0.16 10.79 47.82
N CYS A 1255 -1.08 10.76 48.79
CA CYS A 1255 -2.51 10.76 48.51
C CYS A 1255 -3.35 11.33 49.66
N ASP A 1256 -3.78 12.60 49.54
CA ASP A 1256 -4.55 13.34 50.55
C ASP A 1256 -5.34 14.48 49.85
N SER A 1257 -5.99 15.38 50.60
CA SER A 1257 -6.61 16.60 50.03
C SER A 1257 -5.54 17.58 49.51
N PRO A 1258 -5.88 18.47 48.54
CA PRO A 1258 -4.95 19.48 48.04
C PRO A 1258 -4.33 20.35 49.14
N ASP A 1259 -5.12 20.80 50.12
CA ASP A 1259 -4.64 21.61 51.25
C ASP A 1259 -3.60 20.88 52.11
N ASN A 1260 -3.84 19.60 52.40
CA ASN A 1260 -2.93 18.77 53.19
C ASN A 1260 -1.61 18.53 52.43
N LEU A 1261 -1.69 18.29 51.12
CA LEU A 1261 -0.52 18.08 50.25
C LEU A 1261 0.32 19.36 50.07
N LEU A 1262 -0.31 20.54 50.01
CA LEU A 1262 0.40 21.83 50.01
C LEU A 1262 1.12 22.07 51.36
N GLN A 1263 0.45 21.82 52.48
CA GLN A 1263 1.04 21.97 53.82
C GLN A 1263 2.20 20.99 54.07
N ALA A 1264 2.11 19.77 53.53
CA ALA A 1264 3.15 18.75 53.65
C ALA A 1264 4.47 19.11 52.93
N LYS A 1265 4.45 20.06 51.98
CA LYS A 1265 5.60 20.52 51.19
C LYS A 1265 6.34 19.39 50.43
N GLY A 1266 5.58 18.39 50.01
CA GLY A 1266 6.07 17.23 49.25
C GLY A 1266 6.22 17.47 47.75
N LEU A 1267 6.17 16.38 46.97
CA LEU A 1267 6.25 16.39 45.52
C LEU A 1267 5.08 17.17 44.89
N PHE A 1268 3.87 17.07 45.46
CA PHE A 1268 2.73 17.90 45.03
C PHE A 1268 3.02 19.39 45.17
N TYR A 1269 3.54 19.84 46.33
CA TYR A 1269 3.89 21.24 46.57
C TYR A 1269 4.95 21.76 45.59
N SER A 1270 5.96 20.95 45.23
CA SER A 1270 6.91 21.32 44.17
C SER A 1270 6.18 21.58 42.85
N MET A 1271 5.33 20.65 42.40
CA MET A 1271 4.61 20.79 41.13
C MET A 1271 3.63 21.98 41.14
N ALA A 1272 2.93 22.23 42.25
CA ALA A 1272 2.04 23.37 42.41
C ALA A 1272 2.82 24.70 42.36
N LYS A 1273 3.95 24.79 43.06
CA LYS A 1273 4.83 25.96 43.07
C LYS A 1273 5.47 26.23 41.71
N ASP A 1274 5.98 25.18 41.05
CA ASP A 1274 6.52 25.26 39.69
C ASP A 1274 5.45 25.69 38.66
N SER A 1275 4.16 25.54 39.01
CA SER A 1275 2.99 26.00 38.23
C SER A 1275 2.40 27.35 38.71
N GLY A 1276 3.03 28.03 39.67
CA GLY A 1276 2.56 29.33 40.17
C GLY A 1276 1.39 29.30 41.17
N LEU A 1277 1.09 28.14 41.78
CA LEU A 1277 -0.09 27.91 42.63
C LEU A 1277 0.23 27.75 44.13
N ALA A 1278 1.49 27.92 44.58
CA ALA A 1278 1.96 27.60 45.95
C ALA A 1278 3.30 28.25 46.38
#